data_AF-W0PJV6-F1
#
_entry.id   AF-W0PJV6-F1
#
_cell.length_a   1.000
_cell.length_b   1.000
_cell.length_c   1.000
_cell.angle_alpha   90.00
_cell.angle_beta   90.00
_cell.angle_gamma   90.00
#
_symmetry.space_group_name_H-M   'P 1'
#
loop_
_entity.id
_entity.type
_entity.pdbx_description
1 polymer ?
#
loop_
_entity_poly.entity_id
_entity_poly.type
_entity_poly.pdbx_seq_one_letter_code
_entity_poly.pdbx_strand_id
1 'polypeptide(L)'
;MMDISEQDDNQNKELQIVRLEYELKRFEQAQQVNESLWLEKETSLNSIISEQKKVISLLESLLKSNQQMLDTAQISYAKQDEQFNLLSEQVSHSLDQTGEQVEILKQTAIRAEQLLLQKDIELNGCKNRLESLVQEVKKLEKFNEESSKANNLAIEREEHLQGLIVQLREKETNLSKIYERALADKESFAKELETARTEIATGHAQQAAFNDLQRRYETLCISHDSLQALSKEYEDKTDRLQLVVDEQQSTMSNLRSTNARFQTEITSQLEKNRALSLESKSLIDKLSVLKAQNQELESRLEAALERVHVVEENKNKLDLELEKIRVKMNGLSAREIRYKQQIAEFDDKFVEAQDKLRGTISFQLGYAILQAGKSLHGLFHLPTALFKIRKVAKQRKLSKQFKFEKVSPSTKTNRESVNLTPLATVDLKDFNSPVTESQERQLKIAGVMDEFTYHSFAPEANILQLHPDNWEQQLVEFQPDLLFIESAWQGLDGLWKTKISNAKEEIQSAVKWCNLNNVPTMFWNKEDPVHFGTFLPIACMVDFVFTTDIDCIPKYKQRVGHTNVFLLPFAAQPKTHNPIEKFERKDAFNFAGSYYLRYPERQRDFGSLIDTVRQFKGVEIYDRNFDNPHPHYTFPEKYKTFILGKLPFSEIDKAYKGYRYGINMNTIKQSQTMFARRVFELLASNTVVVSNFSRGVRLLFGDLVVSSDNPLQLREGLESVCRDEGMYRKFRLLGLRKVFGEHTYAHRLAYIRAKLSGKQYISSRSKIFVLAAIRSINDYEMVKAGFDRQRYEGKSLVVVAPSHDLAAQLASIDVIVLSSQDQFVTALNEMNANDWISVFSPDDYYGPNYLNDLELATGYSNAEVIGKLSYYSASEVTAQLVNDGKQYSRVSELSARRAIIRRSQLTDALVNGLFSAPEELVLRNANMLAIDEFNYCQHLPFPYSQVLMDLVNDMTVSDTGVSYLNQLVSVSESLPPASGEKSPTEISSGPGLSGAQLFEFIPEPATSAIKFGRQGDSFNINSKLATGKHVYVYTKRNFRREELNLVLNSQFKLECDGTLDTMTVFEFQDKDGKKIAHSMNKIGDHHALAIPEHCVYVRFGMKLLSAGRLSISRLVLGTANETPYAVIGKSNNLVVSKQYPDYDDLYKYGFVHSRLRRYRTAGLVSDVFRVAGKVTNHYREFEGIDVASGDHALLHATLKTGQFRKVLIHILDDKIWDVVKDYLENTKIFIWVHGSEIQHWKRRSFEFKNMSADEVKRQKTPVR
;
A
#
# COMPACT_ATOMS: atom_id res chain seq x y z
N MET A 1 -118.77 57.64 68.76
CA MET A 1 -118.79 58.90 68.00
C MET A 1 -118.40 58.55 66.57
N MET A 2 -119.17 58.89 65.54
CA MET A 2 -120.52 59.46 65.51
C MET A 2 -121.13 59.13 64.13
N ASP A 3 -122.45 59.14 63.99
CA ASP A 3 -123.11 58.92 62.69
C ASP A 3 -122.79 60.01 61.66
N ILE A 4 -122.95 59.70 60.37
CA ILE A 4 -123.72 60.52 59.40
C ILE A 4 -123.79 59.86 58.00
N SER A 5 -124.97 60.04 57.36
CA SER A 5 -125.32 59.89 55.92
C SER A 5 -125.12 58.56 55.18
N GLU A 6 -126.26 58.00 54.77
CA GLU A 6 -126.43 57.20 53.56
C GLU A 6 -126.16 58.05 52.28
N GLN A 7 -125.61 57.46 51.21
CA GLN A 7 -126.27 57.33 49.88
C GLN A 7 -125.36 56.90 48.69
N ASP A 8 -124.03 57.04 48.76
CA ASP A 8 -123.13 56.83 47.59
C ASP A 8 -122.64 55.37 47.35
N ASP A 9 -122.86 54.45 48.28
CA ASP A 9 -122.08 53.19 48.41
C ASP A 9 -122.51 52.04 47.46
N ASN A 10 -122.98 52.34 46.24
CA ASN A 10 -123.40 51.31 45.28
C ASN A 10 -122.74 51.38 43.89
N GLN A 11 -122.13 52.50 43.48
CA GLN A 11 -121.36 52.55 42.21
C GLN A 11 -119.86 52.21 42.38
N ASN A 12 -119.33 52.28 43.60
CA ASN A 12 -117.89 52.13 43.84
C ASN A 12 -117.42 50.65 43.95
N LYS A 13 -118.35 49.71 44.18
CA LYS A 13 -118.04 48.30 44.45
C LYS A 13 -117.70 47.48 43.19
N GLU A 14 -118.43 47.66 42.10
CA GLU A 14 -118.15 46.95 40.83
C GLU A 14 -116.77 47.30 40.28
N LEU A 15 -116.35 48.57 40.37
CA LEU A 15 -115.03 49.04 39.95
C LEU A 15 -113.86 48.46 40.78
N GLN A 16 -114.09 48.09 42.04
CA GLN A 16 -113.07 47.43 42.86
C GLN A 16 -112.92 45.94 42.55
N ILE A 17 -114.03 45.24 42.30
CA ILE A 17 -114.03 43.80 41.99
C ILE A 17 -113.27 43.54 40.68
N VAL A 18 -113.61 44.25 39.60
CA VAL A 18 -112.95 44.09 38.28
C VAL A 18 -111.44 44.37 38.37
N ARG A 19 -111.03 45.32 39.23
CA ARG A 19 -109.61 45.65 39.44
C ARG A 19 -108.87 44.54 40.20
N LEU A 20 -109.49 43.93 41.20
CA LEU A 20 -108.91 42.82 41.97
C LEU A 20 -108.74 41.55 41.11
N GLU A 21 -109.73 41.20 40.28
CA GLU A 21 -109.62 40.05 39.38
C GLU A 21 -108.49 40.19 38.34
N TYR A 22 -108.25 41.42 37.85
CA TYR A 22 -107.17 41.71 36.92
C TYR A 22 -105.78 41.64 37.57
N GLU A 23 -105.63 42.16 38.80
CA GLU A 23 -104.38 42.03 39.58
C GLU A 23 -104.09 40.56 39.91
N LEU A 24 -105.10 39.76 40.30
CA LEU A 24 -104.93 38.36 40.71
C LEU A 24 -104.38 37.49 39.57
N LYS A 25 -105.03 37.52 38.38
CA LYS A 25 -104.56 36.79 37.18
C LYS A 25 -103.15 37.18 36.76
N ARG A 26 -102.77 38.44 36.98
CA ARG A 26 -101.44 38.97 36.66
C ARG A 26 -100.38 38.47 37.66
N PHE A 27 -100.75 38.22 38.91
CA PHE A 27 -99.89 37.63 39.93
C PHE A 27 -99.63 36.15 39.67
N GLU A 28 -100.68 35.37 39.38
CA GLU A 28 -100.59 33.93 39.08
C GLU A 28 -99.66 33.64 37.88
N GLN A 29 -99.82 34.41 36.78
CA GLN A 29 -98.93 34.29 35.61
C GLN A 29 -97.49 34.74 35.89
N ALA A 30 -97.27 35.68 36.81
CA ALA A 30 -95.92 36.09 37.21
C ALA A 30 -95.21 35.06 38.11
N GLN A 31 -95.95 34.20 38.81
CA GLN A 31 -95.40 33.17 39.70
C GLN A 31 -94.89 31.95 38.91
N GLN A 32 -95.70 31.39 37.99
CA GLN A 32 -95.32 30.20 37.20
C GLN A 32 -94.07 30.41 36.31
N VAL A 33 -93.86 31.64 35.83
CA VAL A 33 -92.68 32.01 35.01
C VAL A 33 -91.40 32.18 35.84
N ASN A 34 -91.51 32.34 37.17
CA ASN A 34 -90.34 32.42 38.06
C ASN A 34 -89.84 31.05 38.54
N GLU A 35 -90.72 30.10 38.82
CA GLU A 35 -90.35 28.79 39.39
C GLU A 35 -89.57 27.92 38.38
N SER A 36 -90.08 27.80 37.16
CA SER A 36 -89.44 27.07 36.06
C SER A 36 -88.01 27.57 35.77
N LEU A 37 -87.84 28.89 35.76
CA LEU A 37 -86.57 29.59 35.48
C LEU A 37 -85.62 29.64 36.71
N TRP A 38 -86.07 29.16 37.87
CA TRP A 38 -85.26 28.86 39.05
C TRP A 38 -84.72 27.42 38.99
N LEU A 39 -85.60 26.45 38.73
CA LEU A 39 -85.29 25.01 38.76
C LEU A 39 -84.18 24.63 37.76
N GLU A 40 -84.23 25.19 36.55
CA GLU A 40 -83.20 24.98 35.52
C GLU A 40 -81.82 25.51 35.96
N LYS A 41 -81.79 26.66 36.66
CA LYS A 41 -80.55 27.27 37.15
C LYS A 41 -79.99 26.54 38.36
N GLU A 42 -80.83 26.06 39.26
CA GLU A 42 -80.41 25.24 40.40
C GLU A 42 -79.77 23.93 39.93
N THR A 43 -80.38 23.27 38.95
CA THR A 43 -79.84 22.04 38.33
C THR A 43 -78.46 22.29 37.72
N SER A 44 -78.29 23.40 36.99
CA SER A 44 -77.00 23.81 36.42
C SER A 44 -75.95 24.15 37.50
N LEU A 45 -76.34 24.82 38.59
CA LEU A 45 -75.47 25.12 39.74
C LEU A 45 -74.94 23.86 40.41
N ASN A 46 -75.84 22.91 40.68
CA ASN A 46 -75.53 21.66 41.36
C ASN A 46 -74.62 20.75 40.50
N SER A 47 -74.77 20.78 39.18
CA SER A 47 -73.85 20.11 38.25
C SER A 47 -72.41 20.65 38.38
N ILE A 48 -72.22 21.98 38.29
CA ILE A 48 -70.90 22.61 38.37
C ILE A 48 -70.23 22.34 39.74
N ILE A 49 -70.99 22.39 40.83
CA ILE A 49 -70.49 22.08 42.18
C ILE A 49 -70.11 20.59 42.31
N SER A 50 -70.83 19.69 41.63
CA SER A 50 -70.52 18.26 41.57
C SER A 50 -69.21 17.98 40.83
N GLU A 51 -68.99 18.58 39.67
CA GLU A 51 -67.72 18.45 38.93
C GLU A 51 -66.53 19.01 39.70
N GLN A 52 -66.65 20.20 40.30
CA GLN A 52 -65.56 20.81 41.06
C GLN A 52 -65.20 19.98 42.30
N LYS A 53 -66.17 19.34 42.97
CA LYS A 53 -65.89 18.37 44.05
C LYS A 53 -65.15 17.12 43.57
N LYS A 54 -65.48 16.59 42.37
CA LYS A 54 -64.76 15.45 41.78
C LYS A 54 -63.29 15.78 41.50
N VAL A 55 -63.00 16.97 40.99
CA VAL A 55 -61.61 17.42 40.73
C VAL A 55 -60.81 17.53 42.03
N ILE A 56 -61.40 18.11 43.09
CA ILE A 56 -60.76 18.22 44.41
C ILE A 56 -60.44 16.82 44.98
N SER A 57 -61.41 15.89 44.95
CA SER A 57 -61.21 14.50 45.41
C SER A 57 -60.16 13.73 44.60
N LEU A 58 -60.03 14.00 43.30
CA LEU A 58 -58.99 13.40 42.46
C LEU A 58 -57.58 13.89 42.85
N LEU A 59 -57.44 15.18 43.17
CA LEU A 59 -56.18 15.76 43.63
C LEU A 59 -55.76 15.20 45.00
N GLU A 60 -56.69 15.06 45.95
CA GLU A 60 -56.43 14.43 47.26
C GLU A 60 -55.91 12.99 47.12
N SER A 61 -56.50 12.22 46.19
CA SER A 61 -56.07 10.84 45.89
C SER A 61 -54.66 10.78 45.29
N LEU A 62 -54.35 11.67 44.35
CA LEU A 62 -53.03 11.76 43.71
C LEU A 62 -51.93 12.22 44.68
N LEU A 63 -52.21 13.23 45.52
CA LEU A 63 -51.28 13.69 46.55
C LEU A 63 -50.92 12.54 47.51
N LYS A 64 -51.92 11.82 48.01
CA LYS A 64 -51.74 10.67 48.91
C LYS A 64 -50.95 9.52 48.26
N SER A 65 -51.20 9.24 46.99
CA SER A 65 -50.44 8.24 46.21
C SER A 65 -48.97 8.64 46.06
N ASN A 66 -48.68 9.91 45.77
CA ASN A 66 -47.32 10.39 45.59
C ASN A 66 -46.54 10.42 46.92
N GLN A 67 -47.19 10.76 48.04
CA GLN A 67 -46.58 10.66 49.36
C GLN A 67 -46.13 9.23 49.68
N GLN A 68 -46.99 8.23 49.46
CA GLN A 68 -46.61 6.82 49.68
C GLN A 68 -45.44 6.37 48.78
N MET A 69 -45.32 6.90 47.56
CA MET A 69 -44.17 6.65 46.70
C MET A 69 -42.89 7.33 47.21
N LEU A 70 -42.98 8.54 47.76
CA LEU A 70 -41.85 9.23 48.39
C LEU A 70 -41.35 8.47 49.63
N ASP A 71 -42.25 8.11 50.55
CA ASP A 71 -41.92 7.39 51.78
C ASP A 71 -41.21 6.06 51.46
N THR A 72 -41.72 5.33 50.45
CA THR A 72 -41.13 4.08 49.96
C THR A 72 -39.74 4.30 49.34
N ALA A 73 -39.55 5.39 48.60
CA ALA A 73 -38.25 5.74 48.00
C ALA A 73 -37.21 6.09 49.08
N GLN A 74 -37.59 6.83 50.12
CA GLN A 74 -36.71 7.20 51.23
C GLN A 74 -36.25 5.99 52.04
N ILE A 75 -37.16 5.07 52.38
CA ILE A 75 -36.84 3.81 53.06
C ILE A 75 -35.90 2.93 52.20
N SER A 76 -36.10 2.93 50.88
CA SER A 76 -35.22 2.20 49.95
C SER A 76 -33.84 2.84 49.78
N TYR A 77 -33.73 4.17 49.88
CA TYR A 77 -32.48 4.90 49.79
C TYR A 77 -31.63 4.67 51.05
N ALA A 78 -32.19 4.91 52.24
CA ALA A 78 -31.49 4.76 53.51
C ALA A 78 -30.88 3.35 53.69
N LYS A 79 -31.63 2.30 53.34
CA LYS A 79 -31.12 0.91 53.40
C LYS A 79 -30.00 0.60 52.42
N GLN A 80 -29.91 1.29 51.28
CA GLN A 80 -28.82 1.10 50.32
C GLN A 80 -27.61 1.99 50.63
N ASP A 81 -27.81 3.13 51.30
CA ASP A 81 -26.73 3.99 51.79
C ASP A 81 -25.94 3.31 52.91
N GLU A 82 -26.63 2.76 53.91
CA GLU A 82 -26.04 1.95 54.99
C GLU A 82 -25.25 0.75 54.43
N GLN A 83 -25.81 0.05 53.43
CA GLN A 83 -25.15 -1.08 52.78
C GLN A 83 -23.95 -0.65 51.89
N PHE A 84 -24.02 0.51 51.25
CA PHE A 84 -22.93 1.03 50.41
C PHE A 84 -21.73 1.44 51.26
N ASN A 85 -21.95 2.16 52.37
CA ASN A 85 -20.88 2.58 53.28
C ASN A 85 -20.13 1.35 53.85
N LEU A 86 -20.87 0.31 54.29
CA LEU A 86 -20.27 -0.93 54.80
C LEU A 86 -19.44 -1.69 53.73
N LEU A 87 -19.90 -1.74 52.48
CA LEU A 87 -19.12 -2.33 51.38
C LEU A 87 -17.89 -1.48 51.02
N SER A 88 -18.00 -0.15 51.07
CA SER A 88 -16.91 0.76 50.69
C SER A 88 -15.69 0.60 51.60
N GLU A 89 -15.87 0.42 52.91
CA GLU A 89 -14.77 0.14 53.83
C GLU A 89 -14.13 -1.23 53.57
N GLN A 90 -14.94 -2.28 53.37
CA GLN A 90 -14.47 -3.64 53.12
C GLN A 90 -13.66 -3.75 51.81
N VAL A 91 -14.14 -3.10 50.74
CA VAL A 91 -13.45 -3.09 49.44
C VAL A 91 -12.19 -2.24 49.50
N SER A 92 -12.19 -1.08 50.18
CA SER A 92 -10.98 -0.26 50.34
C SER A 92 -9.85 -1.05 51.01
N HIS A 93 -10.14 -1.73 52.13
CA HIS A 93 -9.11 -2.52 52.83
C HIS A 93 -8.58 -3.69 51.99
N SER A 94 -9.44 -4.30 51.15
CA SER A 94 -9.02 -5.33 50.20
C SER A 94 -8.15 -4.77 49.06
N LEU A 95 -8.43 -3.55 48.60
CA LEU A 95 -7.64 -2.87 47.56
C LEU A 95 -6.21 -2.59 48.02
N ASP A 96 -6.02 -2.16 49.27
CA ASP A 96 -4.70 -1.87 49.84
C ASP A 96 -3.83 -3.14 49.92
N GLN A 97 -4.37 -4.22 50.49
CA GLN A 97 -3.68 -5.52 50.56
C GLN A 97 -3.34 -6.08 49.16
N THR A 98 -4.23 -5.86 48.18
CA THR A 98 -4.02 -6.27 46.79
C THR A 98 -2.92 -5.43 46.13
N GLY A 99 -2.84 -4.13 46.44
CA GLY A 99 -1.80 -3.23 45.94
C GLY A 99 -0.39 -3.62 46.39
N GLU A 100 -0.23 -3.98 47.66
CA GLU A 100 1.06 -4.40 48.21
C GLU A 100 1.58 -5.70 47.54
N GLN A 101 0.69 -6.65 47.26
CA GLN A 101 1.04 -7.89 46.53
C GLN A 101 1.48 -7.62 45.08
N VAL A 102 0.82 -6.69 44.38
CA VAL A 102 1.21 -6.30 43.00
C VAL A 102 2.61 -5.73 42.96
N GLU A 103 2.99 -4.91 43.95
CA GLU A 103 4.31 -4.27 43.99
C GLU A 103 5.44 -5.29 44.24
N ILE A 104 5.25 -6.24 45.16
CA ILE A 104 6.20 -7.34 45.40
C ILE A 104 6.40 -8.22 44.15
N LEU A 105 5.33 -8.49 43.41
CA LEU A 105 5.40 -9.25 42.15
C LEU A 105 6.11 -8.47 41.05
N LYS A 106 5.89 -7.15 40.94
CA LYS A 106 6.60 -6.28 39.98
C LYS A 106 8.10 -6.20 40.26
N GLN A 107 8.51 -6.05 41.52
CA GLN A 107 9.92 -6.11 41.91
C GLN A 107 10.57 -7.48 41.61
N THR A 108 9.79 -8.56 41.72
CA THR A 108 10.24 -9.91 41.33
C THR A 108 10.45 -10.04 39.82
N ALA A 109 9.55 -9.48 39.01
CA ALA A 109 9.68 -9.47 37.54
C ALA A 109 10.90 -8.65 37.08
N ILE A 110 11.08 -7.43 37.59
CA ILE A 110 12.23 -6.55 37.28
C ILE A 110 13.56 -7.26 37.57
N ARG A 111 13.64 -8.03 38.67
CA ARG A 111 14.85 -8.78 39.02
C ARG A 111 15.14 -9.96 38.06
N ALA A 112 14.10 -10.59 37.50
CA ALA A 112 14.26 -11.62 36.48
C ALA A 112 14.69 -11.01 35.14
N GLU A 113 14.11 -9.88 34.75
CA GLU A 113 14.47 -9.11 33.55
C GLU A 113 15.94 -8.65 33.56
N GLN A 114 16.44 -8.15 34.70
CA GLN A 114 17.85 -7.77 34.87
C GLN A 114 18.81 -8.98 34.71
N LEU A 115 18.43 -10.15 35.21
CA LEU A 115 19.21 -11.39 35.05
C LEU A 115 19.19 -11.91 33.61
N LEU A 116 18.05 -11.79 32.92
CA LEU A 116 17.92 -12.13 31.50
C LEU A 116 18.85 -11.24 30.66
N LEU A 117 18.80 -9.92 30.86
CA LEU A 117 19.66 -8.94 30.17
C LEU A 117 21.15 -9.25 30.35
N GLN A 118 21.59 -9.61 31.56
CA GLN A 118 22.98 -10.01 31.81
C GLN A 118 23.35 -11.27 31.02
N LYS A 119 22.45 -12.26 30.92
CA LYS A 119 22.73 -13.51 30.19
C LYS A 119 22.62 -13.36 28.68
N ASP A 120 21.80 -12.46 28.16
CA ASP A 120 21.81 -12.09 26.74
C ASP A 120 23.11 -11.41 26.31
N ILE A 121 23.73 -10.59 27.17
CA ILE A 121 25.06 -10.02 26.92
C ILE A 121 26.12 -11.13 26.80
N GLU A 122 26.11 -12.12 27.72
CA GLU A 122 27.00 -13.30 27.64
C GLU A 122 26.73 -14.15 26.37
N LEU A 123 25.46 -14.39 26.06
CA LEU A 123 25.02 -15.17 24.90
C LEU A 123 25.46 -14.51 23.59
N ASN A 124 25.27 -13.20 23.45
CA ASN A 124 25.65 -12.44 22.27
C ASN A 124 27.19 -12.32 22.13
N GLY A 125 27.92 -12.18 23.24
CA GLY A 125 29.39 -12.28 23.22
C GLY A 125 29.89 -13.62 22.65
N CYS A 126 29.26 -14.74 23.04
CA CYS A 126 29.58 -16.05 22.49
C CYS A 126 29.17 -16.22 21.01
N LYS A 127 28.03 -15.65 20.56
CA LYS A 127 27.66 -15.63 19.13
C LYS A 127 28.71 -14.90 18.29
N ASN A 128 29.08 -13.68 18.69
CA ASN A 128 30.00 -12.83 17.92
C ASN A 128 31.39 -13.48 17.77
N ARG A 129 31.90 -14.17 18.80
CA ARG A 129 33.16 -14.94 18.69
C ARG A 129 33.02 -16.14 17.74
N LEU A 130 31.90 -16.86 17.79
CA LEU A 130 31.64 -17.99 16.88
C LEU A 130 31.56 -17.52 15.41
N GLU A 131 30.96 -16.37 15.14
CA GLU A 131 30.91 -15.79 13.80
C GLU A 131 32.30 -15.37 13.28
N SER A 132 33.15 -14.78 14.14
CA SER A 132 34.57 -14.53 13.81
C SER A 132 35.30 -15.82 13.42
N LEU A 133 35.17 -16.87 14.24
CA LEU A 133 35.79 -18.18 13.99
C LEU A 133 35.32 -18.80 12.67
N VAL A 134 34.03 -18.70 12.34
CA VAL A 134 33.50 -19.19 11.06
C VAL A 134 34.09 -18.43 9.86
N GLN A 135 34.38 -17.13 9.99
CA GLN A 135 35.05 -16.37 8.93
C GLN A 135 36.56 -16.68 8.84
N GLU A 136 37.21 -16.98 9.96
CA GLU A 136 38.61 -17.43 9.99
C GLU A 136 38.76 -18.82 9.34
N VAL A 137 37.90 -19.79 9.69
CA VAL A 137 37.89 -21.14 9.11
C VAL A 137 37.63 -21.08 7.60
N LYS A 138 36.64 -20.31 7.12
CA LYS A 138 36.37 -20.17 5.68
C LYS A 138 37.55 -19.62 4.88
N LYS A 139 38.37 -18.73 5.47
CA LYS A 139 39.60 -18.23 4.83
C LYS A 139 40.65 -19.33 4.71
N LEU A 140 40.80 -20.18 5.74
CA LEU A 140 41.72 -21.32 5.74
C LEU A 140 41.27 -22.44 4.78
N GLU A 141 39.97 -22.74 4.74
CA GLU A 141 39.39 -23.71 3.79
C GLU A 141 39.66 -23.28 2.34
N LYS A 142 39.39 -22.01 2.01
CA LYS A 142 39.67 -21.45 0.69
C LYS A 142 41.17 -21.52 0.35
N PHE A 143 42.04 -21.10 1.26
CA PHE A 143 43.49 -21.14 1.08
C PHE A 143 44.00 -22.57 0.82
N ASN A 144 43.45 -23.56 1.53
CA ASN A 144 43.79 -24.97 1.36
C ASN A 144 43.31 -25.52 0.01
N GLU A 145 42.11 -25.13 -0.47
CA GLU A 145 41.61 -25.51 -1.80
C GLU A 145 42.45 -24.91 -2.93
N GLU A 146 42.85 -23.64 -2.82
CA GLU A 146 43.72 -22.96 -3.79
C GLU A 146 45.15 -23.55 -3.78
N SER A 147 45.71 -23.83 -2.60
CA SER A 147 47.03 -24.44 -2.43
C SER A 147 47.08 -25.88 -2.94
N SER A 148 46.03 -26.68 -2.71
CA SER A 148 45.94 -28.05 -3.22
C SER A 148 45.95 -28.10 -4.76
N LYS A 149 45.22 -27.18 -5.42
CA LYS A 149 45.23 -27.05 -6.90
C LYS A 149 46.60 -26.66 -7.42
N ALA A 150 47.25 -25.68 -6.78
CA ALA A 150 48.59 -25.23 -7.15
C ALA A 150 49.64 -26.36 -7.02
N ASN A 151 49.55 -27.17 -5.95
CA ASN A 151 50.42 -28.33 -5.74
C ASN A 151 50.24 -29.39 -6.84
N ASN A 152 49.00 -29.72 -7.22
CA ASN A 152 48.74 -30.72 -8.26
C ASN A 152 49.28 -30.26 -9.62
N LEU A 153 49.05 -29.00 -10.00
CA LEU A 153 49.64 -28.39 -11.20
C LEU A 153 51.18 -28.40 -11.19
N ALA A 154 51.80 -28.29 -10.02
CA ALA A 154 53.25 -28.37 -9.88
C ALA A 154 53.77 -29.82 -10.04
N ILE A 155 53.03 -30.83 -9.58
CA ILE A 155 53.35 -32.25 -9.79
C ILE A 155 53.23 -32.61 -11.28
N GLU A 156 52.13 -32.25 -11.94
CA GLU A 156 51.93 -32.45 -13.39
C GLU A 156 53.07 -31.82 -14.21
N ARG A 157 53.53 -30.62 -13.82
CA ARG A 157 54.64 -29.93 -14.45
C ARG A 157 56.00 -30.60 -14.18
N GLU A 158 56.19 -31.20 -13.01
CA GLU A 158 57.40 -31.96 -12.67
C GLU A 158 57.49 -33.24 -13.50
N GLU A 159 56.39 -34.00 -13.60
CA GLU A 159 56.31 -35.22 -14.43
C GLU A 159 56.58 -34.91 -15.91
N HIS A 160 56.00 -33.82 -16.43
CA HIS A 160 56.26 -33.37 -17.80
C HIS A 160 57.73 -32.99 -18.04
N LEU A 161 58.36 -32.25 -17.12
CA LEU A 161 59.78 -31.91 -17.20
C LEU A 161 60.68 -33.17 -17.15
N GLN A 162 60.36 -34.12 -16.27
CA GLN A 162 61.09 -35.38 -16.17
C GLN A 162 60.98 -36.20 -17.46
N GLY A 163 59.79 -36.27 -18.08
CA GLY A 163 59.60 -36.91 -19.38
C GLY A 163 60.38 -36.23 -20.51
N LEU A 164 60.44 -34.89 -20.52
CA LEU A 164 61.22 -34.13 -21.50
C LEU A 164 62.73 -34.37 -21.34
N ILE A 165 63.25 -34.41 -20.11
CA ILE A 165 64.67 -34.69 -19.82
C ILE A 165 65.07 -36.09 -20.33
N VAL A 166 64.21 -37.09 -20.21
CA VAL A 166 64.45 -38.44 -20.76
C VAL A 166 64.56 -38.39 -22.30
N GLN A 167 63.61 -37.74 -22.99
CA GLN A 167 63.64 -37.62 -24.45
C GLN A 167 64.85 -36.84 -24.98
N LEU A 168 65.35 -35.85 -24.21
CA LEU A 168 66.57 -35.12 -24.56
C LEU A 168 67.81 -36.01 -24.41
N ARG A 169 67.92 -36.77 -23.31
CA ARG A 169 69.02 -37.74 -23.09
C ARG A 169 69.05 -38.90 -24.09
N GLU A 170 67.89 -39.35 -24.57
CA GLU A 170 67.82 -40.32 -25.66
C GLU A 170 68.37 -39.74 -26.97
N LYS A 171 68.07 -38.47 -27.29
CA LYS A 171 68.62 -37.78 -28.47
C LYS A 171 70.13 -37.56 -28.33
N GLU A 172 70.59 -37.12 -27.17
CA GLU A 172 72.01 -36.95 -26.80
C GLU A 172 72.79 -38.26 -26.96
N THR A 173 72.28 -39.36 -26.39
CA THR A 173 72.88 -40.71 -26.50
C THR A 173 72.97 -41.17 -27.96
N ASN A 174 71.97 -40.85 -28.78
CA ASN A 174 71.98 -41.21 -30.20
C ASN A 174 72.92 -40.32 -31.04
N LEU A 175 73.02 -39.02 -30.72
CA LEU A 175 73.98 -38.10 -31.34
C LEU A 175 75.42 -38.49 -30.99
N SER A 176 75.70 -38.82 -29.74
CA SER A 176 77.02 -39.29 -29.29
C SER A 176 77.45 -40.56 -30.04
N LYS A 177 76.55 -41.52 -30.24
CA LYS A 177 76.82 -42.73 -31.04
C LYS A 177 77.04 -42.46 -32.54
N ILE A 178 76.48 -41.38 -33.08
CA ILE A 178 76.74 -40.93 -34.46
C ILE A 178 78.11 -40.25 -34.53
N TYR A 179 78.46 -39.44 -33.53
CA TYR A 179 79.76 -38.79 -33.39
C TYR A 179 80.90 -39.82 -33.22
N GLU A 180 80.76 -40.80 -32.33
CA GLU A 180 81.72 -41.90 -32.13
C GLU A 180 82.00 -42.66 -33.43
N ARG A 181 80.96 -42.94 -34.24
CA ARG A 181 81.11 -43.58 -35.55
C ARG A 181 81.84 -42.67 -36.53
N ALA A 182 81.43 -41.41 -36.65
CA ALA A 182 82.11 -40.44 -37.52
C ALA A 182 83.58 -40.24 -37.14
N LEU A 183 83.92 -40.33 -35.84
CA LEU A 183 85.29 -40.27 -35.34
C LEU A 183 86.10 -41.53 -35.69
N ALA A 184 85.52 -42.72 -35.51
CA ALA A 184 86.15 -43.99 -35.89
C ALA A 184 86.35 -44.11 -37.41
N ASP A 185 85.35 -43.70 -38.21
CA ASP A 185 85.43 -43.62 -39.66
C ASP A 185 86.54 -42.63 -40.07
N LYS A 186 86.60 -41.44 -39.45
CA LYS A 186 87.65 -40.44 -39.66
C LYS A 186 89.05 -40.99 -39.36
N GLU A 187 89.23 -41.76 -38.28
CA GLU A 187 90.50 -42.44 -37.98
C GLU A 187 90.87 -43.51 -39.00
N SER A 188 89.88 -44.27 -39.51
CA SER A 188 90.11 -45.26 -40.56
C SER A 188 90.53 -44.59 -41.86
N PHE A 189 89.81 -43.55 -42.29
CA PHE A 189 90.15 -42.77 -43.48
C PHE A 189 91.50 -42.05 -43.34
N ALA A 190 91.89 -41.60 -42.14
CA ALA A 190 93.22 -41.03 -41.91
C ALA A 190 94.34 -42.06 -42.19
N LYS A 191 94.16 -43.31 -41.75
CA LYS A 191 95.11 -44.41 -41.97
C LYS A 191 95.14 -44.85 -43.44
N GLU A 192 94.00 -44.89 -44.14
CA GLU A 192 93.98 -45.11 -45.60
C GLU A 192 94.67 -43.98 -46.37
N LEU A 193 94.46 -42.73 -45.98
CA LEU A 193 95.06 -41.55 -46.59
C LEU A 193 96.58 -41.51 -46.36
N GLU A 194 97.06 -41.84 -45.16
CA GLU A 194 98.49 -41.99 -44.85
C GLU A 194 99.14 -43.15 -45.64
N THR A 195 98.43 -44.28 -45.78
CA THR A 195 98.89 -45.42 -46.58
C THR A 195 99.01 -45.02 -48.06
N ALA A 196 97.96 -44.44 -48.66
CA ALA A 196 97.98 -43.98 -50.05
C ALA A 196 99.05 -42.89 -50.29
N ARG A 197 99.27 -41.99 -49.32
CA ARG A 197 100.37 -41.00 -49.37
C ARG A 197 101.75 -41.67 -49.42
N THR A 198 101.93 -42.75 -48.66
CA THR A 198 103.18 -43.53 -48.62
C THR A 198 103.38 -44.32 -49.91
N GLU A 199 102.34 -44.89 -50.49
CA GLU A 199 102.38 -45.56 -51.79
C GLU A 199 102.72 -44.59 -52.94
N ILE A 200 102.14 -43.38 -52.93
CA ILE A 200 102.50 -42.30 -53.87
C ILE A 200 103.96 -41.88 -53.69
N ALA A 201 104.44 -41.74 -52.45
CA ALA A 201 105.81 -41.30 -52.15
C ALA A 201 106.90 -42.36 -52.45
N THR A 202 106.54 -43.65 -52.51
CA THR A 202 107.50 -44.76 -52.72
C THR A 202 107.63 -45.19 -54.19
N GLY A 203 106.78 -44.70 -55.10
CA GLY A 203 107.11 -44.56 -56.53
C GLY A 203 107.27 -45.85 -57.36
N HIS A 204 106.63 -46.96 -56.95
CA HIS A 204 106.87 -48.29 -57.53
C HIS A 204 105.80 -48.81 -58.52
N ALA A 205 105.02 -47.93 -59.17
CA ALA A 205 103.96 -48.30 -60.11
C ALA A 205 104.08 -47.59 -61.48
N GLN A 206 103.54 -48.21 -62.53
CA GLN A 206 103.53 -47.64 -63.89
C GLN A 206 102.68 -46.34 -63.96
N GLN A 207 103.02 -45.42 -64.86
CA GLN A 207 102.45 -44.06 -64.97
C GLN A 207 100.90 -43.99 -64.88
N ALA A 208 100.20 -44.96 -65.46
CA ALA A 208 98.74 -45.02 -65.42
C ALA A 208 98.19 -45.31 -64.01
N ALA A 209 98.83 -46.20 -63.25
CA ALA A 209 98.45 -46.54 -61.88
C ALA A 209 98.77 -45.41 -60.90
N PHE A 210 99.86 -44.66 -61.11
CA PHE A 210 100.18 -43.47 -60.30
C PHE A 210 99.07 -42.41 -60.38
N ASN A 211 98.57 -42.12 -61.58
CA ASN A 211 97.50 -41.14 -61.79
C ASN A 211 96.17 -41.57 -61.12
N ASP A 212 95.87 -42.87 -61.09
CA ASP A 212 94.66 -43.39 -60.46
C ASP A 212 94.77 -43.40 -58.92
N LEU A 213 95.95 -43.74 -58.40
CA LEU A 213 96.29 -43.64 -56.98
C LEU A 213 96.24 -42.19 -56.48
N GLN A 214 96.73 -41.23 -57.27
CA GLN A 214 96.63 -39.80 -56.95
C GLN A 214 95.17 -39.32 -56.90
N ARG A 215 94.32 -39.72 -57.87
CA ARG A 215 92.88 -39.41 -57.83
C ARG A 215 92.19 -40.01 -56.61
N ARG A 216 92.56 -41.24 -56.21
CA ARG A 216 92.06 -41.87 -54.99
C ARG A 216 92.49 -41.07 -53.75
N TYR A 217 93.74 -40.63 -53.67
CA TYR A 217 94.24 -39.78 -52.59
C TYR A 217 93.51 -38.43 -52.52
N GLU A 218 93.33 -37.73 -53.65
CA GLU A 218 92.57 -36.47 -53.71
C GLU A 218 91.11 -36.66 -53.25
N THR A 219 90.47 -37.77 -53.64
CA THR A 219 89.11 -38.14 -53.20
C THR A 219 89.05 -38.45 -51.70
N LEU A 220 90.07 -39.12 -51.16
CA LEU A 220 90.20 -39.42 -49.73
C LEU A 220 90.39 -38.13 -48.91
N CYS A 221 91.18 -37.17 -49.38
CA CYS A 221 91.35 -35.86 -48.73
C CYS A 221 90.00 -35.13 -48.58
N ILE A 222 89.24 -34.98 -49.68
CA ILE A 222 87.93 -34.32 -49.68
C ILE A 222 86.95 -35.02 -48.73
N SER A 223 87.03 -36.35 -48.66
CA SER A 223 86.19 -37.18 -47.79
C SER A 223 86.58 -37.04 -46.30
N HIS A 224 87.88 -36.96 -46.00
CA HIS A 224 88.39 -36.72 -44.63
C HIS A 224 88.01 -35.33 -44.12
N ASP A 225 88.19 -34.28 -44.93
CA ASP A 225 87.82 -32.90 -44.57
C ASP A 225 86.31 -32.77 -44.33
N SER A 226 85.49 -33.44 -45.16
CA SER A 226 84.03 -33.49 -45.01
C SER A 226 83.61 -34.18 -43.71
N LEU A 227 84.24 -35.31 -43.37
CA LEU A 227 83.99 -36.02 -42.10
C LEU A 227 84.49 -35.22 -40.89
N GLN A 228 85.60 -34.49 -41.01
CA GLN A 228 86.09 -33.62 -39.94
C GLN A 228 85.12 -32.45 -39.66
N ALA A 229 84.56 -31.83 -40.71
CA ALA A 229 83.54 -30.79 -40.54
C ALA A 229 82.26 -31.36 -39.88
N LEU A 230 81.77 -32.51 -40.36
CA LEU A 230 80.57 -33.16 -39.85
C LEU A 230 80.72 -33.64 -38.40
N SER A 231 81.88 -34.21 -38.04
CA SER A 231 82.23 -34.61 -36.67
C SER A 231 82.12 -33.41 -35.72
N LYS A 232 82.73 -32.26 -36.07
CA LYS A 232 82.63 -31.04 -35.26
C LYS A 232 81.21 -30.49 -35.18
N GLU A 233 80.42 -30.58 -36.25
CA GLU A 233 79.01 -30.15 -36.22
C GLU A 233 78.17 -30.98 -35.24
N TYR A 234 78.49 -32.27 -35.04
CA TYR A 234 77.84 -33.12 -34.04
C TYR A 234 78.35 -32.88 -32.61
N GLU A 235 79.62 -32.51 -32.46
CA GLU A 235 80.20 -32.04 -31.18
C GLU A 235 79.46 -30.79 -30.67
N ASP A 236 79.43 -29.71 -31.49
CA ASP A 236 78.71 -28.45 -31.21
C ASP A 236 77.21 -28.65 -30.89
N LYS A 237 76.57 -29.67 -31.49
CA LYS A 237 75.16 -30.02 -31.24
C LYS A 237 74.96 -30.78 -29.93
N THR A 238 75.92 -31.61 -29.54
CA THR A 238 75.83 -32.43 -28.32
C THR A 238 76.01 -31.54 -27.08
N ASP A 239 77.02 -30.66 -27.09
CA ASP A 239 77.25 -29.68 -26.01
C ASP A 239 76.03 -28.76 -25.78
N ARG A 240 75.41 -28.27 -26.86
CA ARG A 240 74.18 -27.46 -26.78
C ARG A 240 73.00 -28.23 -26.21
N LEU A 241 72.90 -29.53 -26.49
CA LEU A 241 71.82 -30.37 -25.97
C LEU A 241 72.01 -30.67 -24.49
N GLN A 242 73.24 -30.93 -24.06
CA GLN A 242 73.61 -31.11 -22.65
C GLN A 242 73.32 -29.84 -21.82
N LEU A 243 73.65 -28.65 -22.33
CA LEU A 243 73.31 -27.37 -21.67
C LEU A 243 71.79 -27.22 -21.43
N VAL A 244 70.96 -27.61 -22.39
CA VAL A 244 69.49 -27.58 -22.24
C VAL A 244 69.02 -28.64 -21.22
N VAL A 245 69.62 -29.83 -21.21
CA VAL A 245 69.34 -30.88 -20.22
C VAL A 245 69.65 -30.41 -18.79
N ASP A 246 70.73 -29.65 -18.58
CA ASP A 246 71.10 -29.11 -17.27
C ASP A 246 70.21 -27.93 -16.84
N GLU A 247 69.80 -27.06 -17.76
CA GLU A 247 68.83 -25.98 -17.48
C GLU A 247 67.47 -26.55 -17.01
N GLN A 248 66.98 -27.59 -17.68
CA GLN A 248 65.72 -28.24 -17.27
C GLN A 248 65.85 -28.98 -15.93
N GLN A 249 67.00 -29.60 -15.63
CA GLN A 249 67.27 -30.20 -14.32
C GLN A 249 67.34 -29.15 -13.20
N SER A 250 67.99 -28.00 -13.44
CA SER A 250 68.01 -26.86 -12.51
C SER A 250 66.59 -26.35 -12.24
N THR A 251 65.79 -26.19 -13.30
CA THR A 251 64.38 -25.78 -13.21
C THR A 251 63.54 -26.76 -12.38
N MET A 252 63.70 -28.06 -12.60
CA MET A 252 63.04 -29.12 -11.82
C MET A 252 63.45 -29.11 -10.33
N SER A 253 64.73 -28.87 -10.03
CA SER A 253 65.22 -28.75 -8.65
C SER A 253 64.62 -27.54 -7.91
N ASN A 254 64.53 -26.40 -8.58
CA ASN A 254 63.88 -25.20 -8.06
C ASN A 254 62.37 -25.42 -7.82
N LEU A 255 61.69 -26.15 -8.70
CA LEU A 255 60.28 -26.53 -8.52
C LEU A 255 60.10 -27.42 -7.28
N ARG A 256 60.91 -28.47 -7.13
CA ARG A 256 60.89 -29.39 -5.97
C ARG A 256 61.09 -28.67 -4.63
N SER A 257 62.10 -27.80 -4.53
CA SER A 257 62.37 -27.04 -3.31
C SER A 257 61.26 -26.04 -2.96
N THR A 258 60.55 -25.53 -3.97
CA THR A 258 59.38 -24.65 -3.80
C THR A 258 58.16 -25.44 -3.31
N ASN A 259 57.87 -26.60 -3.91
CA ASN A 259 56.79 -27.49 -3.48
C ASN A 259 56.96 -27.95 -2.01
N ALA A 260 58.18 -28.30 -1.60
CA ALA A 260 58.48 -28.70 -0.23
C ALA A 260 58.14 -27.60 0.82
N ARG A 261 58.38 -26.32 0.47
CA ARG A 261 58.00 -25.18 1.32
C ARG A 261 56.48 -25.03 1.41
N PHE A 262 55.76 -25.13 0.28
CA PHE A 262 54.30 -25.05 0.29
C PHE A 262 53.65 -26.19 1.09
N GLN A 263 54.18 -27.41 1.02
CA GLN A 263 53.70 -28.54 1.84
C GLN A 263 53.87 -28.32 3.35
N THR A 264 54.94 -27.64 3.75
CA THR A 264 55.17 -27.27 5.16
C THR A 264 54.14 -26.22 5.62
N GLU A 265 53.86 -25.21 4.80
CA GLU A 265 52.86 -24.18 5.09
C GLU A 265 51.42 -24.74 5.15
N ILE A 266 51.05 -25.61 4.20
CA ILE A 266 49.75 -26.31 4.20
C ILE A 266 49.58 -27.10 5.51
N THR A 267 50.61 -27.80 5.97
CA THR A 267 50.59 -28.57 7.22
C THR A 267 50.34 -27.67 8.43
N SER A 268 51.04 -26.53 8.52
CA SER A 268 50.85 -25.51 9.56
C SER A 268 49.40 -24.97 9.61
N GLN A 269 48.83 -24.63 8.44
CA GLN A 269 47.46 -24.11 8.39
C GLN A 269 46.38 -25.19 8.70
N LEU A 270 46.66 -26.46 8.42
CA LEU A 270 45.78 -27.58 8.81
C LEU A 270 45.76 -27.79 10.34
N GLU A 271 46.89 -27.64 11.03
CA GLU A 271 46.94 -27.68 12.49
C GLU A 271 46.19 -26.49 13.13
N LYS A 272 46.37 -25.28 12.56
CA LYS A 272 45.62 -24.09 12.96
C LYS A 272 44.09 -24.29 12.81
N ASN A 273 43.64 -24.88 11.69
CA ASN A 273 42.22 -25.16 11.47
C ASN A 273 41.66 -26.15 12.52
N ARG A 274 42.42 -27.20 12.88
CA ARG A 274 42.05 -28.12 13.97
C ARG A 274 41.87 -27.41 15.31
N ALA A 275 42.75 -26.47 15.66
CA ALA A 275 42.63 -25.69 16.89
C ALA A 275 41.35 -24.82 16.92
N LEU A 276 41.08 -24.09 15.83
CA LEU A 276 39.87 -23.26 15.70
C LEU A 276 38.57 -24.09 15.72
N SER A 277 38.61 -25.30 15.16
CA SER A 277 37.49 -26.26 15.22
C SER A 277 37.16 -26.70 16.65
N LEU A 278 38.18 -26.90 17.50
CA LEU A 278 38.00 -27.22 18.92
C LEU A 278 37.44 -26.03 19.73
N GLU A 279 37.92 -24.80 19.48
CA GLU A 279 37.37 -23.59 20.10
C GLU A 279 35.88 -23.39 19.73
N SER A 280 35.56 -23.54 18.44
CA SER A 280 34.20 -23.46 17.91
C SER A 280 33.25 -24.45 18.59
N LYS A 281 33.67 -25.72 18.76
CA LYS A 281 32.89 -26.73 19.46
C LYS A 281 32.61 -26.34 20.92
N SER A 282 33.63 -25.89 21.66
CA SER A 282 33.46 -25.46 23.05
C SER A 282 32.52 -24.27 23.20
N LEU A 283 32.47 -23.37 22.22
CA LEU A 283 31.53 -22.24 22.21
C LEU A 283 30.10 -22.67 21.87
N ILE A 284 29.91 -23.64 20.98
CA ILE A 284 28.60 -24.24 20.67
C ILE A 284 28.02 -24.92 21.92
N ASP A 285 28.83 -25.70 22.63
CA ASP A 285 28.42 -26.36 23.88
C ASP A 285 28.00 -25.32 24.93
N LYS A 286 28.79 -24.24 25.12
CA LYS A 286 28.46 -23.13 26.03
C LYS A 286 27.18 -22.37 25.62
N LEU A 287 26.97 -22.14 24.32
CA LEU A 287 25.76 -21.51 23.79
C LEU A 287 24.50 -22.36 24.04
N SER A 288 24.62 -23.69 24.08
CA SER A 288 23.49 -24.58 24.40
C SER A 288 23.03 -24.40 25.86
N VAL A 289 23.98 -24.30 26.79
CA VAL A 289 23.72 -24.09 28.23
C VAL A 289 23.10 -22.73 28.50
N LEU A 290 23.66 -21.66 27.90
CA LEU A 290 23.13 -20.30 28.06
C LEU A 290 21.70 -20.17 27.50
N LYS A 291 21.38 -20.82 26.36
CA LYS A 291 20.01 -20.86 25.83
C LYS A 291 19.02 -21.52 26.78
N ALA A 292 19.38 -22.65 27.39
CA ALA A 292 18.53 -23.32 28.36
C ALA A 292 18.29 -22.46 29.62
N GLN A 293 19.32 -21.73 30.08
CA GLN A 293 19.20 -20.80 31.21
C GLN A 293 18.31 -19.59 30.89
N ASN A 294 18.42 -18.99 29.69
CA ASN A 294 17.52 -17.93 29.26
C ASN A 294 16.07 -18.42 29.19
N GLN A 295 15.83 -19.58 28.57
CA GLN A 295 14.47 -20.15 28.44
C GLN A 295 13.83 -20.44 29.81
N GLU A 296 14.62 -20.83 30.82
CA GLU A 296 14.12 -20.97 32.19
C GLU A 296 13.80 -19.61 32.84
N LEU A 297 14.61 -18.58 32.61
CA LEU A 297 14.37 -17.22 33.09
C LEU A 297 13.15 -16.57 32.42
N GLU A 298 12.98 -16.75 31.11
CA GLU A 298 11.80 -16.32 30.34
C GLU A 298 10.53 -16.92 30.93
N SER A 299 10.49 -18.25 31.14
CA SER A 299 9.32 -18.91 31.72
C SER A 299 9.04 -18.47 33.16
N ARG A 300 10.08 -18.18 33.96
CA ARG A 300 9.93 -17.62 35.31
C ARG A 300 9.40 -16.17 35.29
N LEU A 301 9.79 -15.36 34.31
CA LEU A 301 9.32 -13.99 34.11
C LEU A 301 7.85 -13.98 33.63
N GLU A 302 7.51 -14.80 32.64
CA GLU A 302 6.14 -15.00 32.15
C GLU A 302 5.20 -15.44 33.30
N ALA A 303 5.61 -16.43 34.10
CA ALA A 303 4.84 -16.89 35.26
C ALA A 303 4.75 -15.85 36.41
N ALA A 304 5.61 -14.82 36.44
CA ALA A 304 5.50 -13.70 37.36
C ALA A 304 4.55 -12.61 36.82
N LEU A 305 4.66 -12.27 35.53
CA LEU A 305 3.80 -11.29 34.86
C LEU A 305 2.33 -11.74 34.81
N GLU A 306 2.07 -13.02 34.54
CA GLU A 306 0.72 -13.59 34.59
C GLU A 306 0.09 -13.46 36.00
N ARG A 307 0.88 -13.60 37.06
CA ARG A 307 0.42 -13.39 38.45
C ARG A 307 0.12 -11.92 38.73
N VAL A 308 0.93 -10.98 38.21
CA VAL A 308 0.58 -9.55 38.27
C VAL A 308 -0.75 -9.30 37.56
N HIS A 309 -0.93 -9.85 36.36
CA HIS A 309 -2.13 -9.64 35.55
C HIS A 309 -3.41 -10.16 36.23
N VAL A 310 -3.39 -11.37 36.79
CA VAL A 310 -4.53 -11.96 37.52
C VAL A 310 -4.89 -11.15 38.77
N VAL A 311 -3.92 -10.58 39.47
CA VAL A 311 -4.16 -9.75 40.66
C VAL A 311 -4.70 -8.37 40.28
N GLU A 312 -4.17 -7.75 39.21
CA GLU A 312 -4.69 -6.49 38.67
C GLU A 312 -6.10 -6.64 38.07
N GLU A 313 -6.42 -7.77 37.42
CA GLU A 313 -7.78 -8.11 37.01
C GLU A 313 -8.76 -8.11 38.20
N ASN A 314 -8.37 -8.70 39.34
CA ASN A 314 -9.23 -8.80 40.51
C ASN A 314 -9.44 -7.43 41.19
N LYS A 315 -8.41 -6.58 41.20
CA LYS A 315 -8.54 -5.16 41.58
C LYS A 315 -9.55 -4.43 40.69
N ASN A 316 -9.40 -4.53 39.36
CA ASN A 316 -10.31 -3.89 38.40
C ASN A 316 -11.76 -4.38 38.53
N LYS A 317 -11.98 -5.64 38.92
CA LYS A 317 -13.33 -6.18 39.19
C LYS A 317 -13.95 -5.54 40.45
N LEU A 318 -13.18 -5.34 41.52
CA LEU A 318 -13.62 -4.67 42.75
C LEU A 318 -13.98 -3.19 42.52
N ASP A 319 -13.14 -2.45 41.80
CA ASP A 319 -13.41 -1.06 41.42
C ASP A 319 -14.71 -0.93 40.59
N LEU A 320 -14.93 -1.87 39.65
CA LEU A 320 -16.14 -1.92 38.82
C LEU A 320 -17.41 -2.30 39.62
N GLU A 321 -17.30 -3.00 40.75
CA GLU A 321 -18.43 -3.29 41.64
C GLU A 321 -18.84 -2.05 42.45
N LEU A 322 -17.88 -1.31 43.01
CA LEU A 322 -18.14 -0.05 43.72
C LEU A 322 -18.87 0.98 42.84
N GLU A 323 -18.40 1.18 41.61
CA GLU A 323 -18.99 2.21 40.73
C GLU A 323 -20.42 1.85 40.28
N LYS A 324 -20.74 0.55 40.09
CA LYS A 324 -22.13 0.10 39.85
C LYS A 324 -23.07 0.47 41.01
N ILE A 325 -22.59 0.40 42.26
CA ILE A 325 -23.40 0.73 43.44
C ILE A 325 -23.54 2.25 43.56
N ARG A 326 -22.46 3.02 43.34
CA ARG A 326 -22.50 4.49 43.28
C ARG A 326 -23.49 5.02 42.23
N VAL A 327 -23.55 4.40 41.04
CA VAL A 327 -24.54 4.73 39.99
C VAL A 327 -25.97 4.41 40.44
N LYS A 328 -26.22 3.30 41.16
CA LYS A 328 -27.54 3.01 41.75
C LYS A 328 -27.97 4.06 42.76
N MET A 329 -27.06 4.49 43.65
CA MET A 329 -27.33 5.49 44.68
C MET A 329 -27.76 6.83 44.08
N ASN A 330 -27.04 7.32 43.07
CA ASN A 330 -27.40 8.53 42.32
C ASN A 330 -28.78 8.40 41.63
N GLY A 331 -29.11 7.20 41.15
CA GLY A 331 -30.43 6.91 40.56
C GLY A 331 -31.60 6.89 41.55
N LEU A 332 -31.33 6.74 42.86
CA LEU A 332 -32.36 6.77 43.92
C LEU A 332 -32.60 8.18 44.46
N SER A 333 -31.55 8.96 44.77
CA SER A 333 -31.72 10.33 45.26
C SER A 333 -32.43 11.24 44.24
N ALA A 334 -32.14 11.05 42.94
CA ALA A 334 -32.85 11.72 41.85
C ALA A 334 -34.35 11.40 41.78
N ARG A 335 -34.79 10.23 42.27
CA ARG A 335 -36.23 9.88 42.37
C ARG A 335 -36.88 10.55 43.57
N GLU A 336 -36.20 10.59 44.72
CA GLU A 336 -36.71 11.25 45.92
C GLU A 336 -36.97 12.74 45.69
N ILE A 337 -36.00 13.45 45.08
CA ILE A 337 -36.12 14.87 44.71
C ILE A 337 -37.33 15.09 43.78
N ARG A 338 -37.52 14.20 42.81
CA ARG A 338 -38.63 14.29 41.84
C ARG A 338 -40.00 14.14 42.50
N TYR A 339 -40.17 13.19 43.42
CA TYR A 339 -41.43 13.02 44.13
C TYR A 339 -41.73 14.20 45.08
N LYS A 340 -40.71 14.73 45.78
CA LYS A 340 -40.85 15.96 46.59
C LYS A 340 -41.34 17.15 45.77
N GLN A 341 -40.78 17.36 44.57
CA GLN A 341 -41.23 18.42 43.65
C GLN A 341 -42.68 18.21 43.19
N GLN A 342 -43.06 16.98 42.84
CA GLN A 342 -44.42 16.67 42.40
C GLN A 342 -45.47 16.87 43.49
N ILE A 343 -45.18 16.52 44.75
CA ILE A 343 -46.11 16.70 45.88
C ILE A 343 -46.41 18.20 46.08
N ALA A 344 -45.38 19.05 46.14
CA ALA A 344 -45.56 20.50 46.23
C ALA A 344 -46.38 21.08 45.07
N GLU A 345 -46.11 20.64 43.83
CA GLU A 345 -46.85 21.08 42.63
C GLU A 345 -48.32 20.61 42.61
N PHE A 346 -48.70 19.62 43.43
CA PHE A 346 -50.09 19.20 43.61
C PHE A 346 -50.78 19.90 44.79
N ASP A 347 -50.07 20.18 45.89
CA ASP A 347 -50.58 20.97 47.01
C ASP A 347 -50.97 22.40 46.57
N ASP A 348 -50.10 23.09 45.83
CA ASP A 348 -50.40 24.43 45.29
C ASP A 348 -51.70 24.44 44.45
N LYS A 349 -51.89 23.42 43.60
CA LYS A 349 -53.08 23.26 42.75
C LYS A 349 -54.33 22.90 43.56
N PHE A 350 -54.18 22.14 44.64
CA PHE A 350 -55.27 21.81 45.55
C PHE A 350 -55.77 23.04 46.32
N VAL A 351 -54.85 23.88 46.81
CA VAL A 351 -55.19 25.17 47.45
C VAL A 351 -55.88 26.10 46.45
N GLU A 352 -55.32 26.25 45.24
CA GLU A 352 -55.93 27.10 44.20
C GLU A 352 -57.34 26.62 43.80
N ALA A 353 -57.59 25.30 43.79
CA ALA A 353 -58.90 24.72 43.55
C ALA A 353 -59.91 25.01 44.67
N GLN A 354 -59.51 24.94 45.95
CA GLN A 354 -60.39 25.31 47.07
C GLN A 354 -60.80 26.79 47.03
N ASP A 355 -59.86 27.69 46.75
CA ASP A 355 -60.16 29.12 46.75
C ASP A 355 -60.96 29.56 45.52
N LYS A 356 -60.76 28.92 44.36
CA LYS A 356 -61.68 29.05 43.21
C LYS A 356 -63.11 28.63 43.56
N LEU A 357 -63.29 27.53 44.32
CA LEU A 357 -64.61 27.07 44.79
C LEU A 357 -65.27 28.12 45.72
N ARG A 358 -64.55 28.58 46.75
CA ARG A 358 -65.00 29.60 47.73
C ARG A 358 -65.28 30.97 47.09
N GLY A 359 -64.58 31.29 46.01
CA GLY A 359 -64.77 32.52 45.22
C GLY A 359 -66.03 32.55 44.35
N THR A 360 -66.77 31.44 44.22
CA THR A 360 -68.01 31.39 43.43
C THR A 360 -69.18 32.09 44.14
N ILE A 361 -69.96 32.84 43.36
CA ILE A 361 -71.19 33.50 43.85
C ILE A 361 -72.18 32.45 44.39
N SER A 362 -72.24 31.27 43.77
CA SER A 362 -73.05 30.12 44.20
C SER A 362 -72.74 29.69 45.64
N PHE A 363 -71.47 29.46 45.94
CA PHE A 363 -71.02 29.05 47.28
C PHE A 363 -71.28 30.16 48.31
N GLN A 364 -71.04 31.42 47.95
CA GLN A 364 -71.28 32.58 48.82
C GLN A 364 -72.78 32.80 49.12
N LEU A 365 -73.67 32.55 48.15
CA LEU A 365 -75.12 32.62 48.35
C LEU A 365 -75.60 31.50 49.28
N GLY A 366 -75.20 30.26 49.00
CA GLY A 366 -75.56 29.09 49.81
C GLY A 366 -75.04 29.20 51.25
N TYR A 367 -73.82 29.66 51.44
CA TYR A 367 -73.24 29.90 52.77
C TYR A 367 -73.98 31.00 53.53
N ALA A 368 -74.35 32.11 52.88
CA ALA A 368 -75.12 33.19 53.50
C ALA A 368 -76.51 32.72 53.95
N ILE A 369 -77.20 31.91 53.14
CA ILE A 369 -78.51 31.33 53.47
C ILE A 369 -78.37 30.32 54.63
N LEU A 370 -77.38 29.41 54.58
CA LEU A 370 -77.12 28.41 55.62
C LEU A 370 -76.74 29.01 56.98
N GLN A 371 -76.12 30.19 57.02
CA GLN A 371 -75.82 30.89 58.28
C GLN A 371 -77.00 31.74 58.76
N ALA A 372 -77.80 32.33 57.84
CA ALA A 372 -79.02 33.05 58.21
C ALA A 372 -80.07 32.14 58.85
N GLY A 373 -80.21 30.89 58.38
CA GLY A 373 -81.11 29.90 58.97
C GLY A 373 -80.75 29.42 60.39
N LYS A 374 -79.58 29.82 60.93
CA LYS A 374 -79.13 29.40 62.27
C LYS A 374 -79.39 30.41 63.38
N SER A 375 -79.85 31.62 63.06
CA SER A 375 -80.24 32.61 64.09
C SER A 375 -81.23 33.64 63.56
N LEU A 376 -82.16 34.07 64.40
CA LEU A 376 -83.13 35.13 64.06
C LEU A 376 -82.44 36.42 63.60
N HIS A 377 -81.32 36.79 64.22
CA HIS A 377 -80.52 37.95 63.84
C HIS A 377 -79.87 37.81 62.45
N GLY A 378 -79.38 36.61 62.10
CA GLY A 378 -78.87 36.32 60.75
C GLY A 378 -79.96 36.41 59.68
N LEU A 379 -81.19 36.02 60.00
CA LEU A 379 -82.36 36.12 59.14
C LEU A 379 -82.71 37.58 58.79
N PHE A 380 -82.65 38.51 59.76
CA PHE A 380 -82.82 39.94 59.51
C PHE A 380 -81.70 40.58 58.68
N HIS A 381 -80.47 40.05 58.72
CA HIS A 381 -79.35 40.54 57.92
C HIS A 381 -79.19 39.88 56.53
N LEU A 382 -79.89 38.78 56.27
CA LEU A 382 -79.87 38.08 54.97
C LEU A 382 -80.21 39.00 53.78
N PRO A 383 -81.19 39.92 53.82
CA PRO A 383 -81.44 40.87 52.73
C PRO A 383 -80.23 41.75 52.43
N THR A 384 -79.54 42.27 53.44
CA THR A 384 -78.33 43.09 53.26
C THR A 384 -77.13 42.29 52.72
N ALA A 385 -76.98 41.02 53.11
CA ALA A 385 -75.95 40.13 52.58
C ALA A 385 -76.21 39.80 51.09
N LEU A 386 -77.43 39.38 50.75
CA LEU A 386 -77.84 39.11 49.38
C LEU A 386 -77.75 40.36 48.49
N PHE A 387 -78.05 41.55 49.02
CA PHE A 387 -77.89 42.82 48.28
C PHE A 387 -76.42 43.15 47.98
N LYS A 388 -75.49 42.92 48.92
CA LYS A 388 -74.04 43.02 48.66
C LYS A 388 -73.61 42.08 47.54
N ILE A 389 -73.99 40.80 47.59
CA ILE A 389 -73.65 39.79 46.57
C ILE A 389 -74.25 40.19 45.21
N ARG A 390 -75.51 40.66 45.17
CA ARG A 390 -76.19 41.15 43.96
C ARG A 390 -75.51 42.39 43.37
N LYS A 391 -74.96 43.31 44.19
CA LYS A 391 -74.19 44.48 43.73
C LYS A 391 -72.90 44.04 43.01
N VAL A 392 -72.13 43.12 43.61
CA VAL A 392 -70.91 42.55 43.00
C VAL A 392 -71.23 41.80 41.71
N ALA A 393 -72.29 40.99 41.68
CA ALA A 393 -72.75 40.28 40.49
C ALA A 393 -73.14 41.25 39.35
N LYS A 394 -73.82 42.36 39.66
CA LYS A 394 -74.20 43.38 38.67
C LYS A 394 -72.97 44.11 38.09
N GLN A 395 -71.97 44.41 38.92
CA GLN A 395 -70.70 44.98 38.45
C GLN A 395 -69.93 44.01 37.53
N ARG A 396 -69.81 42.73 37.91
CA ARG A 396 -69.14 41.70 37.07
C ARG A 396 -69.84 41.41 35.74
N LYS A 397 -71.13 41.77 35.57
CA LYS A 397 -71.83 41.65 34.28
C LYS A 397 -71.52 42.81 33.32
N LEU A 398 -71.29 44.02 33.83
CA LEU A 398 -70.90 45.19 33.03
C LEU A 398 -69.48 45.06 32.47
N SER A 399 -68.55 44.50 33.24
CA SER A 399 -67.14 44.32 32.83
C SER A 399 -66.90 43.25 31.76
N LYS A 400 -67.94 42.53 31.31
CA LYS A 400 -67.81 41.42 30.33
C LYS A 400 -68.11 41.81 28.88
N GLN A 401 -68.40 43.09 28.61
CA GLN A 401 -68.86 43.57 27.30
C GLN A 401 -67.74 44.18 26.42
N PHE A 402 -66.50 44.26 26.93
CA PHE A 402 -65.33 44.76 26.21
C PHE A 402 -64.14 43.79 26.30
N LYS A 403 -63.93 42.99 25.24
CA LYS A 403 -62.62 42.55 24.70
C LYS A 403 -62.81 41.54 23.56
N PHE A 404 -62.17 41.79 22.42
CA PHE A 404 -61.96 40.85 21.34
C PHE A 404 -60.60 41.13 20.67
N GLU A 405 -60.14 40.23 19.81
CA GLU A 405 -58.98 40.34 18.89
C GLU A 405 -57.55 40.19 19.44
N LYS A 406 -57.09 38.92 19.39
CA LYS A 406 -55.88 38.38 18.73
C LYS A 406 -54.65 39.26 18.46
N VAL A 407 -53.47 38.68 18.73
CA VAL A 407 -52.24 38.76 17.89
C VAL A 407 -51.57 37.37 17.84
N SER A 408 -50.87 37.05 16.75
CA SER A 408 -50.02 35.86 16.54
C SER A 408 -48.57 36.29 16.19
N PRO A 409 -47.53 35.45 16.39
CA PRO A 409 -46.12 35.86 16.29
C PRO A 409 -45.60 36.09 14.85
N SER A 410 -44.50 36.83 14.72
CA SER A 410 -43.99 37.41 13.47
C SER A 410 -42.62 36.88 12.97
N THR A 411 -42.28 37.26 11.73
CA THR A 411 -41.27 36.67 10.83
C THR A 411 -39.83 37.23 10.90
N LYS A 412 -38.94 36.57 10.13
CA LYS A 412 -37.60 37.04 9.68
C LYS A 412 -37.66 38.38 8.90
N THR A 413 -36.50 39.00 8.68
CA THR A 413 -36.26 40.04 7.63
C THR A 413 -34.88 39.91 6.95
N ASN A 414 -34.83 40.23 5.64
CA ASN A 414 -33.64 40.39 4.78
C ASN A 414 -33.31 41.89 4.56
N ARG A 415 -32.13 42.19 3.98
CA ARG A 415 -31.85 43.11 2.82
C ARG A 415 -30.40 43.65 2.83
N GLU A 416 -29.79 44.22 1.77
CA GLU A 416 -29.73 44.03 0.29
C GLU A 416 -29.36 45.37 -0.43
N SER A 417 -28.68 45.27 -1.60
CA SER A 417 -28.77 46.24 -2.75
C SER A 417 -28.05 47.62 -2.65
N VAL A 418 -27.62 48.35 -3.72
CA VAL A 418 -27.50 48.05 -5.19
C VAL A 418 -26.59 49.06 -5.98
N ASN A 419 -26.04 48.59 -7.12
CA ASN A 419 -25.47 49.15 -8.39
C ASN A 419 -25.40 50.68 -8.71
N LEU A 420 -24.49 51.06 -9.65
CA LEU A 420 -24.81 51.53 -11.05
C LEU A 420 -23.57 51.82 -11.97
N THR A 421 -23.81 51.99 -13.28
CA THR A 421 -22.86 52.10 -14.44
C THR A 421 -23.55 52.90 -15.61
N PRO A 422 -23.15 52.97 -16.93
CA PRO A 422 -21.98 52.48 -17.73
C PRO A 422 -21.44 53.42 -18.90
N LEU A 423 -20.57 52.89 -19.81
CA LEU A 423 -20.27 53.30 -21.23
C LEU A 423 -19.57 54.66 -21.53
N ALA A 424 -18.83 54.93 -22.64
CA ALA A 424 -18.18 54.11 -23.70
C ALA A 424 -17.25 54.96 -24.63
N THR A 425 -16.27 54.35 -25.34
CA THR A 425 -15.90 54.57 -26.78
C THR A 425 -14.71 53.68 -27.22
N VAL A 426 -14.38 53.64 -28.53
CA VAL A 426 -13.53 52.63 -29.23
C VAL A 426 -12.72 53.30 -30.35
N ASP A 427 -11.44 52.90 -30.59
CA ASP A 427 -10.95 52.36 -31.89
C ASP A 427 -9.51 51.77 -31.82
N LEU A 428 -9.00 51.28 -32.96
CA LEU A 428 -7.94 50.26 -33.15
C LEU A 428 -6.57 50.79 -33.66
N LYS A 429 -5.59 49.86 -33.74
CA LYS A 429 -4.32 49.88 -34.54
C LYS A 429 -3.14 50.71 -33.96
N ASP A 430 -1.85 50.38 -34.19
CA ASP A 430 -1.24 49.31 -35.03
C ASP A 430 0.21 48.92 -34.59
N PHE A 431 0.71 47.76 -35.08
CA PHE A 431 2.11 47.26 -35.19
C PHE A 431 3.22 47.64 -34.16
N ASN A 432 3.74 46.65 -33.41
CA ASN A 432 4.87 45.81 -33.87
C ASN A 432 5.23 44.62 -32.94
N SER A 433 5.93 43.61 -33.50
CA SER A 433 6.39 42.35 -32.86
C SER A 433 7.84 42.47 -32.30
N PRO A 434 8.39 41.56 -31.45
CA PRO A 434 8.25 40.10 -31.55
C PRO A 434 8.05 39.26 -30.26
N VAL A 435 7.22 38.21 -30.41
CA VAL A 435 7.56 36.76 -30.19
C VAL A 435 8.87 36.45 -29.44
N THR A 436 8.93 35.65 -28.35
CA THR A 436 7.89 34.97 -27.54
C THR A 436 8.46 34.55 -26.18
N GLU A 437 7.71 34.77 -25.10
CA GLU A 437 7.56 33.80 -24.02
C GLU A 437 6.06 33.50 -23.84
N SER A 438 5.61 32.33 -24.29
CA SER A 438 4.25 31.88 -24.00
C SER A 438 4.21 31.29 -22.61
N GLN A 439 3.64 32.01 -21.63
CA GLN A 439 3.12 31.38 -20.44
C GLN A 439 2.13 30.28 -20.89
N GLU A 440 2.43 29.01 -20.60
CA GLU A 440 1.54 27.92 -21.00
C GLU A 440 0.17 28.13 -20.35
N ARG A 441 -0.85 28.36 -21.18
CA ARG A 441 -2.25 28.42 -20.73
C ARG A 441 -2.56 27.11 -19.99
N GLN A 442 -2.82 27.21 -18.68
CA GLN A 442 -3.19 26.06 -17.87
C GLN A 442 -4.38 25.34 -18.50
N LEU A 443 -4.24 24.01 -18.65
CA LEU A 443 -5.27 23.16 -19.24
C LEU A 443 -6.58 23.30 -18.46
N LYS A 444 -7.65 23.66 -19.17
CA LYS A 444 -9.02 23.69 -18.64
C LYS A 444 -9.64 22.30 -18.74
N ILE A 445 -10.01 21.71 -17.61
CA ILE A 445 -10.67 20.40 -17.55
C ILE A 445 -12.09 20.60 -17.02
N ALA A 446 -13.10 20.21 -17.80
CA ALA A 446 -14.42 19.93 -17.26
C ALA A 446 -14.40 18.54 -16.62
N GLY A 447 -14.72 18.44 -15.34
CA GLY A 447 -14.52 17.24 -14.53
C GLY A 447 -15.83 16.64 -14.03
N VAL A 448 -15.90 15.31 -13.98
CA VAL A 448 -16.87 14.58 -13.16
C VAL A 448 -16.10 13.51 -12.36
N MET A 449 -15.68 13.89 -11.16
CA MET A 449 -14.76 13.10 -10.33
C MET A 449 -15.09 13.15 -8.84
N ASP A 450 -14.75 12.11 -8.09
CA ASP A 450 -14.88 12.07 -6.63
C ASP A 450 -13.86 13.03 -5.97
N GLU A 451 -14.16 13.53 -4.76
CA GLU A 451 -13.34 14.47 -3.95
C GLU A 451 -11.84 14.14 -3.96
N PHE A 452 -11.50 12.87 -3.73
CA PHE A 452 -10.12 12.35 -3.68
C PHE A 452 -9.35 12.46 -4.99
N THR A 453 -10.02 12.58 -6.13
CA THR A 453 -9.41 12.73 -7.46
C THR A 453 -9.39 14.19 -7.89
N TYR A 454 -10.41 14.97 -7.54
CA TYR A 454 -10.40 16.43 -7.68
C TYR A 454 -9.18 17.04 -6.96
N HIS A 455 -8.99 16.77 -5.67
CA HIS A 455 -7.84 17.30 -4.92
C HIS A 455 -6.48 16.75 -5.39
N SER A 456 -6.46 15.63 -6.11
CA SER A 456 -5.24 15.08 -6.71
C SER A 456 -4.79 15.86 -7.96
N PHE A 457 -5.72 16.27 -8.84
CA PHE A 457 -5.40 16.95 -10.11
C PHE A 457 -5.57 18.49 -10.06
N ALA A 458 -6.36 19.05 -9.15
CA ALA A 458 -6.62 20.49 -9.07
C ALA A 458 -5.37 21.39 -8.86
N PRO A 459 -4.22 20.91 -8.31
CA PRO A 459 -2.98 21.69 -8.34
C PRO A 459 -2.28 21.77 -9.72
N GLU A 460 -2.64 20.88 -10.65
CA GLU A 460 -1.96 20.65 -11.93
C GLU A 460 -2.68 21.29 -13.13
N ALA A 461 -3.97 21.63 -12.98
CA ALA A 461 -4.87 22.08 -14.04
C ALA A 461 -5.99 22.98 -13.49
N ASN A 462 -6.62 23.77 -14.37
CA ASN A 462 -7.83 24.51 -14.04
C ASN A 462 -9.05 23.58 -14.19
N ILE A 463 -9.62 23.12 -13.08
CA ILE A 463 -10.69 22.09 -13.09
C ILE A 463 -12.04 22.66 -12.64
N LEU A 464 -13.01 22.63 -13.54
CA LEU A 464 -14.42 22.87 -13.24
C LEU A 464 -15.13 21.54 -13.03
N GLN A 465 -15.50 21.21 -11.79
CA GLN A 465 -16.42 20.10 -11.51
C GLN A 465 -17.82 20.45 -12.07
N LEU A 466 -18.30 19.65 -13.01
CA LEU A 466 -19.61 19.83 -13.61
C LEU A 466 -20.72 19.50 -12.61
N HIS A 467 -21.83 20.22 -12.69
CA HIS A 467 -23.04 20.01 -11.93
C HIS A 467 -24.15 19.48 -12.88
N PRO A 468 -24.87 18.41 -12.53
CA PRO A 468 -25.65 17.62 -13.50
C PRO A 468 -26.87 18.34 -14.09
N ASP A 469 -27.34 19.41 -13.47
CA ASP A 469 -28.57 20.11 -13.90
C ASP A 469 -28.29 21.34 -14.79
N ASN A 470 -27.02 21.76 -14.93
CA ASN A 470 -26.60 22.95 -15.69
C ASN A 470 -25.25 22.77 -16.41
N TRP A 471 -24.84 21.53 -16.66
CA TRP A 471 -23.58 21.17 -17.33
C TRP A 471 -23.39 21.89 -18.68
N GLU A 472 -24.47 22.13 -19.44
CA GLU A 472 -24.39 22.74 -20.78
C GLU A 472 -23.92 24.20 -20.71
N GLN A 473 -24.54 25.00 -19.83
CA GLN A 473 -24.10 26.37 -19.55
C GLN A 473 -22.66 26.40 -19.06
N GLN A 474 -22.30 25.49 -18.14
CA GLN A 474 -20.93 25.37 -17.62
C GLN A 474 -19.90 25.07 -18.72
N LEU A 475 -20.20 24.17 -19.66
CA LEU A 475 -19.30 23.86 -20.78
C LEU A 475 -19.15 25.05 -21.75
N VAL A 476 -20.27 25.73 -22.06
CA VAL A 476 -20.30 26.92 -22.94
C VAL A 476 -19.49 28.09 -22.36
N GLU A 477 -19.67 28.40 -21.07
CA GLU A 477 -18.99 29.51 -20.39
C GLU A 477 -17.52 29.20 -20.11
N PHE A 478 -17.21 27.96 -19.67
CA PHE A 478 -15.86 27.59 -19.27
C PHE A 478 -14.94 27.36 -20.47
N GLN A 479 -15.46 26.86 -21.60
CA GLN A 479 -14.68 26.44 -22.76
C GLN A 479 -13.51 25.51 -22.38
N PRO A 480 -13.78 24.28 -21.91
CA PRO A 480 -12.75 23.32 -21.53
C PRO A 480 -11.93 22.83 -22.72
N ASP A 481 -10.67 22.50 -22.45
CA ASP A 481 -9.76 21.85 -23.39
C ASP A 481 -9.90 20.30 -23.32
N LEU A 482 -10.65 19.77 -22.33
CA LEU A 482 -10.86 18.35 -22.05
C LEU A 482 -12.12 18.13 -21.19
N LEU A 483 -12.91 17.08 -21.48
CA LEU A 483 -13.87 16.48 -20.55
C LEU A 483 -13.28 15.23 -19.89
N PHE A 484 -13.05 15.27 -18.57
CA PHE A 484 -12.53 14.16 -17.76
C PHE A 484 -13.65 13.57 -16.90
N ILE A 485 -14.10 12.38 -17.26
CA ILE A 485 -15.04 11.58 -16.47
C ILE A 485 -14.26 10.52 -15.68
N GLU A 486 -14.54 10.37 -14.39
CA GLU A 486 -14.04 9.27 -13.56
C GLU A 486 -15.13 8.20 -13.37
N SER A 487 -14.75 6.98 -13.00
CA SER A 487 -15.63 6.02 -12.33
C SER A 487 -16.01 6.51 -10.91
N ALA A 488 -16.74 7.62 -10.86
CA ALA A 488 -17.12 8.33 -9.64
C ALA A 488 -18.35 7.70 -8.98
N TRP A 489 -18.31 7.59 -7.64
CA TRP A 489 -19.42 7.05 -6.85
C TRP A 489 -20.34 8.14 -6.28
N GLN A 490 -19.80 9.34 -6.03
CA GLN A 490 -20.54 10.52 -5.57
C GLN A 490 -20.43 11.67 -6.59
N GLY A 491 -19.23 11.88 -7.14
CA GLY A 491 -18.88 13.12 -7.85
C GLY A 491 -18.98 14.36 -6.96
N LEU A 492 -19.14 15.53 -7.57
CA LEU A 492 -19.45 16.79 -6.88
C LEU A 492 -20.64 16.62 -5.91
N ASP A 493 -20.38 16.79 -4.62
CA ASP A 493 -21.35 16.78 -3.50
C ASP A 493 -22.38 15.64 -3.48
N GLY A 494 -22.08 14.49 -4.11
CA GLY A 494 -23.01 13.37 -4.25
C GLY A 494 -24.07 13.53 -5.34
N LEU A 495 -24.01 14.59 -6.15
CA LEU A 495 -24.98 14.90 -7.20
C LEU A 495 -24.91 13.93 -8.40
N TRP A 496 -23.73 13.36 -8.66
CA TRP A 496 -23.53 12.37 -9.73
C TRP A 496 -23.75 10.92 -9.27
N LYS A 497 -24.12 10.72 -8.00
CA LYS A 497 -24.38 9.41 -7.39
C LYS A 497 -25.35 8.58 -8.23
N THR A 498 -24.89 7.42 -8.68
CA THR A 498 -25.56 6.51 -9.63
C THR A 498 -25.81 7.05 -11.05
N LYS A 499 -25.54 8.33 -11.36
CA LYS A 499 -25.70 8.87 -12.72
C LYS A 499 -24.66 8.28 -13.68
N ILE A 500 -23.39 8.19 -13.26
CA ILE A 500 -22.29 7.65 -14.07
C ILE A 500 -22.39 6.12 -14.23
N SER A 501 -22.57 5.38 -13.13
CA SER A 501 -22.68 3.91 -13.13
C SER A 501 -23.93 3.35 -13.81
N ASN A 502 -24.85 4.19 -14.27
CA ASN A 502 -26.03 3.81 -15.07
C ASN A 502 -26.10 4.60 -16.40
N ALA A 503 -25.02 5.30 -16.77
CA ALA A 503 -24.92 6.19 -17.93
C ALA A 503 -26.20 7.02 -18.18
N LYS A 504 -26.55 7.90 -17.23
CA LYS A 504 -27.76 8.73 -17.33
C LYS A 504 -27.64 9.85 -18.38
N GLU A 505 -28.78 10.42 -18.74
CA GLU A 505 -28.96 11.34 -19.86
C GLU A 505 -28.09 12.60 -19.75
N GLU A 506 -27.81 13.07 -18.54
CA GLU A 506 -26.99 14.27 -18.29
C GLU A 506 -25.54 14.04 -18.73
N ILE A 507 -24.94 12.89 -18.39
CA ILE A 507 -23.55 12.59 -18.79
C ILE A 507 -23.46 12.18 -20.26
N GLN A 508 -24.46 11.48 -20.81
CA GLN A 508 -24.55 11.23 -22.26
C GLN A 508 -24.60 12.54 -23.05
N SER A 509 -25.35 13.52 -22.57
CA SER A 509 -25.52 14.82 -23.23
C SER A 509 -24.26 15.69 -23.14
N ALA A 510 -23.58 15.68 -21.99
CA ALA A 510 -22.28 16.36 -21.83
C ALA A 510 -21.21 15.81 -22.79
N VAL A 511 -21.09 14.47 -22.91
CA VAL A 511 -20.20 13.83 -23.89
C VAL A 511 -20.60 14.22 -25.32
N LYS A 512 -21.89 14.11 -25.66
CA LYS A 512 -22.40 14.50 -26.99
C LYS A 512 -22.11 15.97 -27.33
N TRP A 513 -22.23 16.88 -26.38
CA TRP A 513 -21.89 18.30 -26.55
C TRP A 513 -20.40 18.48 -26.82
N CYS A 514 -19.53 17.81 -26.06
CA CYS A 514 -18.08 17.86 -26.28
C CYS A 514 -17.70 17.37 -27.68
N ASN A 515 -18.26 16.23 -28.11
CA ASN A 515 -18.01 15.66 -29.43
C ASN A 515 -18.50 16.60 -30.57
N LEU A 516 -19.61 17.32 -30.37
CA LEU A 516 -20.10 18.34 -31.32
C LEU A 516 -19.24 19.61 -31.38
N ASN A 517 -18.50 19.92 -30.30
CA ASN A 517 -17.65 21.11 -30.19
C ASN A 517 -16.15 20.81 -30.37
N ASN A 518 -15.78 19.57 -30.72
CA ASN A 518 -14.39 19.08 -30.84
C ASN A 518 -13.58 19.16 -29.52
N VAL A 519 -14.25 19.11 -28.36
CA VAL A 519 -13.59 18.96 -27.06
C VAL A 519 -13.36 17.46 -26.83
N PRO A 520 -12.12 16.99 -26.65
CA PRO A 520 -11.84 15.57 -26.45
C PRO A 520 -12.42 15.08 -25.12
N THR A 521 -12.94 13.85 -25.13
CA THR A 521 -13.56 13.20 -23.97
C THR A 521 -12.72 12.02 -23.47
N MET A 522 -12.56 11.91 -22.15
CA MET A 522 -11.89 10.76 -21.54
C MET A 522 -12.66 10.18 -20.37
N PHE A 523 -12.53 8.87 -20.19
CA PHE A 523 -13.02 8.13 -19.02
C PHE A 523 -11.85 7.44 -18.30
N TRP A 524 -11.68 7.70 -17.00
CA TRP A 524 -10.74 6.97 -16.15
C TRP A 524 -11.48 6.04 -15.18
N ASN A 525 -11.29 4.74 -15.34
CA ASN A 525 -11.77 3.77 -14.36
C ASN A 525 -10.71 3.54 -13.27
N LYS A 526 -10.99 4.06 -12.07
CA LYS A 526 -10.22 3.85 -10.83
C LYS A 526 -10.68 2.65 -10.01
N GLU A 527 -11.75 1.96 -10.45
CA GLU A 527 -12.39 0.84 -9.75
C GLU A 527 -12.18 -0.51 -10.48
N ASP A 528 -11.33 -0.54 -11.52
CA ASP A 528 -10.92 -1.77 -12.21
C ASP A 528 -10.03 -2.67 -11.34
N PRO A 529 -10.06 -4.01 -11.55
CA PRO A 529 -10.91 -4.74 -12.49
C PRO A 529 -12.35 -4.96 -11.99
N VAL A 530 -12.63 -4.70 -10.70
CA VAL A 530 -13.88 -5.11 -10.03
C VAL A 530 -15.12 -4.51 -10.68
N HIS A 531 -15.03 -3.25 -11.13
CA HIS A 531 -16.15 -2.51 -11.68
C HIS A 531 -16.04 -2.24 -13.19
N PHE A 532 -15.22 -3.02 -13.92
CA PHE A 532 -15.11 -2.99 -15.39
C PHE A 532 -16.49 -2.95 -16.05
N GLY A 533 -17.35 -3.93 -15.75
CA GLY A 533 -18.69 -4.06 -16.33
C GLY A 533 -19.65 -2.95 -15.87
N THR A 534 -19.51 -2.47 -14.63
CA THR A 534 -20.36 -1.41 -14.05
C THR A 534 -20.24 -0.09 -14.82
N PHE A 535 -19.04 0.27 -15.28
CA PHE A 535 -18.78 1.54 -15.97
C PHE A 535 -18.54 1.40 -17.48
N LEU A 536 -18.53 0.18 -18.02
CA LEU A 536 -18.36 -0.08 -19.46
C LEU A 536 -19.27 0.77 -20.37
N PRO A 537 -20.56 1.05 -20.04
CA PRO A 537 -21.40 1.91 -20.88
C PRO A 537 -20.84 3.31 -21.11
N ILE A 538 -20.16 3.92 -20.12
CA ILE A 538 -19.49 5.23 -20.26
C ILE A 538 -18.18 5.09 -21.05
N ALA A 539 -17.41 4.03 -20.80
CA ALA A 539 -16.18 3.77 -21.53
C ALA A 539 -16.40 3.59 -23.04
N CYS A 540 -17.57 3.10 -23.46
CA CYS A 540 -17.98 2.99 -24.87
C CYS A 540 -18.53 4.30 -25.49
N MET A 541 -18.53 5.43 -24.77
CA MET A 541 -19.04 6.73 -25.25
C MET A 541 -17.96 7.79 -25.49
N VAL A 542 -16.74 7.57 -25.00
CA VAL A 542 -15.65 8.57 -24.98
C VAL A 542 -14.52 8.25 -25.96
N ASP A 543 -13.74 9.27 -26.35
CA ASP A 543 -12.64 9.13 -27.30
C ASP A 543 -11.41 8.39 -26.73
N PHE A 544 -11.23 8.48 -25.39
CA PHE A 544 -10.07 7.93 -24.67
C PHE A 544 -10.50 7.20 -23.39
N VAL A 545 -10.04 5.95 -23.22
CA VAL A 545 -10.23 5.18 -21.97
C VAL A 545 -8.90 5.04 -21.24
N PHE A 546 -8.92 5.30 -19.94
CA PHE A 546 -7.81 5.05 -19.03
C PHE A 546 -8.26 4.09 -17.93
N THR A 547 -7.37 3.19 -17.49
CA THR A 547 -7.68 2.21 -16.44
C THR A 547 -6.52 2.08 -15.44
N THR A 548 -6.84 1.77 -14.18
CA THR A 548 -5.84 1.38 -13.16
C THR A 548 -5.31 -0.04 -13.35
N ASP A 549 -5.98 -0.90 -14.14
CA ASP A 549 -5.59 -2.29 -14.35
C ASP A 549 -5.16 -2.56 -15.80
N ILE A 550 -3.88 -2.90 -16.00
CA ILE A 550 -3.33 -3.26 -17.32
C ILE A 550 -4.05 -4.45 -17.95
N ASP A 551 -4.57 -5.36 -17.14
CA ASP A 551 -5.32 -6.54 -17.59
C ASP A 551 -6.73 -6.20 -18.12
N CYS A 552 -7.23 -4.98 -17.88
CA CYS A 552 -8.45 -4.46 -18.51
C CYS A 552 -8.22 -3.84 -19.91
N ILE A 553 -6.97 -3.53 -20.30
CA ILE A 553 -6.70 -2.84 -21.58
C ILE A 553 -7.13 -3.67 -22.81
N PRO A 554 -6.80 -4.96 -22.95
CA PRO A 554 -7.29 -5.79 -24.05
C PRO A 554 -8.82 -5.90 -24.11
N LYS A 555 -9.46 -5.92 -22.93
CA LYS A 555 -10.92 -6.01 -22.77
C LYS A 555 -11.58 -4.71 -23.25
N TYR A 556 -11.08 -3.55 -22.81
CA TYR A 556 -11.56 -2.26 -23.30
C TYR A 556 -11.34 -2.13 -24.81
N LYS A 557 -10.13 -2.36 -25.34
CA LYS A 557 -9.85 -2.27 -26.79
C LYS A 557 -10.81 -3.14 -27.63
N GLN A 558 -11.19 -4.33 -27.14
CA GLN A 558 -12.21 -5.18 -27.76
C GLN A 558 -13.63 -4.58 -27.66
N ARG A 559 -13.99 -4.00 -26.51
CA ARG A 559 -15.37 -3.54 -26.22
C ARG A 559 -15.70 -2.13 -26.72
N VAL A 560 -14.72 -1.26 -26.88
CA VAL A 560 -14.89 0.12 -27.41
C VAL A 560 -14.58 0.20 -28.91
N GLY A 561 -13.86 -0.78 -29.46
CA GLY A 561 -13.57 -0.87 -30.90
C GLY A 561 -12.41 0.01 -31.40
N HIS A 562 -11.76 0.76 -30.51
CA HIS A 562 -10.60 1.61 -30.81
C HIS A 562 -9.41 1.33 -29.89
N THR A 563 -8.22 1.78 -30.30
CA THR A 563 -6.95 1.53 -29.62
C THR A 563 -6.59 2.56 -28.55
N ASN A 564 -7.35 3.66 -28.42
CA ASN A 564 -7.16 4.72 -27.42
C ASN A 564 -7.50 4.27 -25.99
N VAL A 565 -6.76 3.28 -25.48
CA VAL A 565 -6.96 2.63 -24.19
C VAL A 565 -5.62 2.48 -23.49
N PHE A 566 -5.47 3.14 -22.34
CA PHE A 566 -4.16 3.43 -21.73
C PHE A 566 -4.10 3.11 -20.23
N LEU A 567 -2.90 2.82 -19.74
CA LEU A 567 -2.66 2.55 -18.31
C LEU A 567 -2.44 3.85 -17.53
N LEU A 568 -3.31 4.11 -16.54
CA LEU A 568 -3.21 5.24 -15.63
C LEU A 568 -3.32 4.77 -14.16
N PRO A 569 -2.21 4.36 -13.53
CA PRO A 569 -2.18 3.97 -12.12
C PRO A 569 -2.35 5.22 -11.24
N PHE A 570 -2.69 5.00 -9.96
CA PHE A 570 -2.64 6.07 -8.96
C PHE A 570 -1.25 6.73 -8.85
N ALA A 571 -1.23 7.86 -8.13
CA ALA A 571 -0.05 8.71 -7.96
C ALA A 571 -0.13 9.44 -6.61
N ALA A 572 0.95 10.13 -6.24
CA ALA A 572 0.96 11.11 -5.16
C ALA A 572 0.73 12.53 -5.69
N GLN A 573 0.08 13.37 -4.89
CA GLN A 573 -0.04 14.81 -5.15
C GLN A 573 0.99 15.56 -4.28
N PRO A 574 2.09 16.09 -4.86
CA PRO A 574 3.20 16.71 -4.12
C PRO A 574 2.79 17.79 -3.11
N LYS A 575 1.78 18.61 -3.43
CA LYS A 575 1.31 19.71 -2.57
C LYS A 575 0.74 19.21 -1.23
N THR A 576 0.24 17.99 -1.18
CA THR A 576 -0.33 17.34 0.01
C THR A 576 0.62 16.32 0.62
N HIS A 577 1.28 15.52 -0.22
CA HIS A 577 2.13 14.40 0.16
C HIS A 577 3.57 14.67 -0.28
N ASN A 578 4.43 15.00 0.69
CA ASN A 578 5.82 15.42 0.47
C ASN A 578 6.66 15.10 1.73
N PRO A 579 8.00 15.03 1.64
CA PRO A 579 8.85 14.64 2.76
C PRO A 579 8.99 15.73 3.83
N ILE A 580 8.60 16.99 3.54
CA ILE A 580 8.80 18.15 4.42
C ILE A 580 8.15 17.89 5.77
N GLU A 581 8.93 17.86 6.85
CA GLU A 581 8.43 17.40 8.14
C GLU A 581 7.52 18.46 8.79
N LYS A 582 6.38 17.99 9.34
CA LYS A 582 5.38 18.81 10.04
C LYS A 582 5.26 18.49 11.54
N PHE A 583 5.72 17.31 11.91
CA PHE A 583 5.55 16.69 13.23
C PHE A 583 6.83 15.93 13.56
N GLU A 584 7.10 15.73 14.84
CA GLU A 584 8.03 14.67 15.25
C GLU A 584 7.42 13.30 14.90
N ARG A 585 8.24 12.37 14.38
CA ARG A 585 7.75 11.08 13.88
C ARG A 585 7.74 10.03 14.98
N LYS A 586 6.54 9.58 15.37
CA LYS A 586 6.37 8.49 16.32
C LYS A 586 6.98 7.19 15.77
N ASP A 587 7.80 6.53 16.59
CA ASP A 587 8.42 5.24 16.28
C ASP A 587 7.42 4.08 16.45
N ALA A 588 6.39 4.10 15.61
CA ALA A 588 5.26 3.18 15.60
C ALA A 588 4.72 3.01 14.16
N PHE A 589 3.94 1.95 13.94
CA PHE A 589 3.22 1.69 12.69
C PHE A 589 1.80 2.26 12.74
N ASN A 590 1.38 3.01 11.71
CA ASN A 590 0.01 3.52 11.60
C ASN A 590 -0.87 2.76 10.60
N PHE A 591 -2.13 2.51 10.92
CA PHE A 591 -3.16 2.11 9.95
C PHE A 591 -4.40 3.03 9.99
N ALA A 592 -4.48 4.00 9.09
CA ALA A 592 -5.69 4.79 8.86
C ALA A 592 -6.63 4.10 7.83
N GLY A 593 -7.74 3.46 8.24
CA GLY A 593 -8.56 2.67 7.30
C GLY A 593 -9.85 2.06 7.86
N SER A 594 -10.37 1.05 7.15
CA SER A 594 -11.60 0.31 7.51
C SER A 594 -11.35 -1.20 7.60
N TYR A 595 -12.10 -1.89 8.47
CA TYR A 595 -12.07 -3.34 8.62
C TYR A 595 -13.19 -4.01 7.82
N TYR A 596 -12.92 -4.41 6.58
CA TYR A 596 -13.95 -4.94 5.67
C TYR A 596 -14.33 -6.41 5.96
N LEU A 597 -15.45 -6.63 6.64
CA LEU A 597 -16.01 -7.98 6.90
C LEU A 597 -16.25 -8.79 5.61
N ARG A 598 -16.49 -8.11 4.48
CA ARG A 598 -16.72 -8.73 3.15
C ARG A 598 -15.51 -9.42 2.53
N TYR A 599 -14.30 -9.28 3.09
CA TYR A 599 -13.08 -9.86 2.52
C TYR A 599 -12.31 -10.68 3.57
N PRO A 600 -12.65 -11.98 3.76
CA PRO A 600 -12.03 -12.81 4.81
C PRO A 600 -10.52 -13.00 4.61
N GLU A 601 -10.04 -13.16 3.38
CA GLU A 601 -8.61 -13.19 3.08
C GLU A 601 -7.89 -11.93 3.61
N ARG A 602 -8.39 -10.73 3.30
CA ARG A 602 -7.83 -9.46 3.77
C ARG A 602 -7.84 -9.34 5.31
N GLN A 603 -8.77 -10.00 5.99
CA GLN A 603 -8.83 -10.03 7.47
C GLN A 603 -7.74 -10.93 8.07
N ARG A 604 -7.53 -12.13 7.47
CA ARG A 604 -6.38 -13.00 7.78
C ARG A 604 -5.07 -12.26 7.55
N ASP A 605 -4.91 -11.64 6.38
CA ASP A 605 -3.70 -10.91 6.00
C ASP A 605 -3.44 -9.72 6.95
N PHE A 606 -4.48 -8.98 7.33
CA PHE A 606 -4.37 -7.89 8.32
C PHE A 606 -3.94 -8.42 9.68
N GLY A 607 -4.51 -9.52 10.16
CA GLY A 607 -4.07 -10.18 11.39
C GLY A 607 -2.59 -10.58 11.34
N SER A 608 -2.21 -11.33 10.30
CA SER A 608 -0.82 -11.75 10.03
C SER A 608 0.16 -10.57 10.06
N LEU A 609 -0.19 -9.47 9.39
CA LEU A 609 0.63 -8.26 9.34
C LEU A 609 0.72 -7.57 10.71
N ILE A 610 -0.42 -7.29 11.36
CA ILE A 610 -0.46 -6.62 12.68
C ILE A 610 0.30 -7.43 13.73
N ASP A 611 0.05 -8.74 13.81
CA ASP A 611 0.65 -9.63 14.78
C ASP A 611 2.17 -9.84 14.50
N THR A 612 2.65 -9.54 13.28
CA THR A 612 4.08 -9.47 12.94
C THR A 612 4.72 -8.13 13.31
N VAL A 613 4.17 -6.99 12.83
CA VAL A 613 4.83 -5.67 13.01
C VAL A 613 4.87 -5.20 14.47
N ARG A 614 3.90 -5.65 15.29
CA ARG A 614 3.88 -5.40 16.75
C ARG A 614 5.09 -5.97 17.50
N GLN A 615 5.86 -6.87 16.90
CA GLN A 615 7.09 -7.42 17.48
C GLN A 615 8.31 -6.50 17.30
N PHE A 616 8.17 -5.42 16.51
CA PHE A 616 9.21 -4.41 16.31
C PHE A 616 8.89 -3.10 17.04
N LYS A 617 7.67 -2.57 16.86
CA LYS A 617 7.22 -1.27 17.38
C LYS A 617 5.72 -1.29 17.68
N GLY A 618 5.21 -0.25 18.36
CA GLY A 618 3.77 -0.09 18.59
C GLY A 618 2.94 0.01 17.31
N VAL A 619 1.65 -0.29 17.39
CA VAL A 619 0.65 -0.17 16.31
C VAL A 619 -0.48 0.73 16.76
N GLU A 620 -0.86 1.68 15.91
CA GLU A 620 -1.99 2.59 16.14
C GLU A 620 -2.89 2.70 14.90
N ILE A 621 -4.21 2.74 15.13
CA ILE A 621 -5.25 2.62 14.11
C ILE A 621 -6.13 3.87 14.15
N TYR A 622 -6.36 4.48 12.99
CA TYR A 622 -7.44 5.44 12.81
C TYR A 622 -8.58 4.76 12.02
N ASP A 623 -9.71 4.48 12.67
CA ASP A 623 -10.87 3.88 12.01
C ASP A 623 -11.69 4.96 11.29
N ARG A 624 -11.81 4.84 9.96
CA ARG A 624 -12.62 5.73 9.12
C ARG A 624 -14.11 5.74 9.52
N ASN A 625 -14.58 4.71 10.23
CA ASN A 625 -15.99 4.44 10.51
C ASN A 625 -16.34 4.58 12.00
N PHE A 626 -15.41 5.03 12.85
CA PHE A 626 -15.50 5.04 14.31
C PHE A 626 -16.83 5.62 14.85
N ASP A 627 -17.23 6.80 14.38
CA ASP A 627 -18.48 7.48 14.77
C ASP A 627 -19.75 6.80 14.24
N ASN A 628 -19.66 6.00 13.17
CA ASN A 628 -20.78 5.38 12.48
C ASN A 628 -20.52 3.88 12.29
N PRO A 629 -20.46 3.09 13.38
CA PRO A 629 -20.02 1.70 13.36
C PRO A 629 -21.06 0.80 12.67
N HIS A 630 -20.92 0.61 11.36
CA HIS A 630 -21.68 -0.40 10.63
C HIS A 630 -21.04 -1.78 10.81
N PRO A 631 -21.81 -2.87 11.07
CA PRO A 631 -21.28 -4.21 11.28
C PRO A 631 -20.46 -4.84 10.13
N HIS A 632 -20.36 -4.17 8.97
CA HIS A 632 -19.48 -4.58 7.86
C HIS A 632 -18.09 -3.93 7.90
N TYR A 633 -17.88 -2.91 8.72
CA TYR A 633 -16.68 -2.06 8.74
C TYR A 633 -16.01 -1.96 10.12
N THR A 634 -16.69 -2.42 11.17
CA THR A 634 -16.24 -2.38 12.57
C THR A 634 -15.07 -3.36 12.80
N PHE A 635 -14.05 -2.93 13.53
CA PHE A 635 -12.91 -3.77 13.92
C PHE A 635 -13.29 -4.76 15.05
N PRO A 636 -12.79 -6.02 15.01
CA PRO A 636 -12.90 -6.97 16.12
C PRO A 636 -12.33 -6.45 17.45
N GLU A 637 -12.88 -6.95 18.56
CA GLU A 637 -12.50 -6.59 19.94
C GLU A 637 -10.98 -6.58 20.17
N LYS A 638 -10.25 -7.57 19.62
CA LYS A 638 -8.78 -7.70 19.79
C LYS A 638 -7.96 -6.53 19.24
N TYR A 639 -8.56 -5.61 18.49
CA TYR A 639 -7.89 -4.41 17.97
C TYR A 639 -8.28 -3.11 18.68
N LYS A 640 -9.29 -3.10 19.58
CA LYS A 640 -9.81 -1.85 20.17
C LYS A 640 -8.75 -1.03 20.91
N THR A 641 -7.81 -1.69 21.58
CA THR A 641 -6.69 -1.06 22.29
C THR A 641 -5.70 -0.32 21.39
N PHE A 642 -5.77 -0.50 20.07
CA PHE A 642 -4.96 0.23 19.09
C PHE A 642 -5.72 1.38 18.43
N ILE A 643 -7.04 1.52 18.63
CA ILE A 643 -7.88 2.49 17.91
C ILE A 643 -7.86 3.83 18.62
N LEU A 644 -7.27 4.84 17.97
CA LEU A 644 -7.21 6.22 18.47
C LEU A 644 -8.49 7.04 18.18
N GLY A 645 -9.41 6.49 17.37
CA GLY A 645 -10.63 7.15 16.89
C GLY A 645 -10.63 7.29 15.36
N LYS A 646 -11.40 8.24 14.83
CA LYS A 646 -11.35 8.64 13.41
C LYS A 646 -10.30 9.73 13.16
N LEU A 647 -9.92 9.90 11.90
CA LEU A 647 -9.10 11.02 11.43
C LEU A 647 -9.81 11.71 10.25
N PRO A 648 -10.11 13.03 10.31
CA PRO A 648 -10.65 13.78 9.18
C PRO A 648 -9.69 13.79 7.99
N PHE A 649 -10.20 13.93 6.76
CA PHE A 649 -9.36 14.00 5.56
C PHE A 649 -8.35 15.16 5.60
N SER A 650 -8.75 16.31 6.15
CA SER A 650 -7.88 17.47 6.38
C SER A 650 -6.72 17.23 7.36
N GLU A 651 -6.73 16.13 8.11
CA GLU A 651 -5.69 15.77 9.09
C GLU A 651 -4.94 14.48 8.70
N ILE A 652 -5.12 13.96 7.48
CA ILE A 652 -4.52 12.69 7.04
C ILE A 652 -2.99 12.68 7.09
N ASP A 653 -2.36 13.86 7.07
CA ASP A 653 -0.93 14.03 7.26
C ASP A 653 -0.44 13.65 8.66
N LYS A 654 -1.29 13.70 9.70
CA LYS A 654 -0.96 13.12 11.03
C LYS A 654 -0.70 11.62 10.94
N ALA A 655 -1.49 10.89 10.13
CA ALA A 655 -1.28 9.46 9.89
C ALA A 655 -0.12 9.19 8.94
N TYR A 656 0.00 9.97 7.87
CA TYR A 656 0.95 9.71 6.79
C TYR A 656 2.36 10.26 7.04
N LYS A 657 2.53 11.32 7.84
CA LYS A 657 3.82 11.92 8.23
C LYS A 657 4.17 11.75 9.70
N GLY A 658 3.19 11.78 10.62
CA GLY A 658 3.44 11.73 12.07
C GLY A 658 4.01 10.40 12.61
N TYR A 659 4.30 9.44 11.73
CA TYR A 659 4.78 8.11 12.06
C TYR A 659 5.99 7.74 11.21
N ARG A 660 6.83 6.84 11.73
CA ARG A 660 7.98 6.30 11.00
C ARG A 660 7.60 5.24 9.97
N TYR A 661 6.53 4.48 10.22
CA TYR A 661 6.06 3.37 9.38
C TYR A 661 4.53 3.44 9.17
N GLY A 662 4.07 3.06 7.98
CA GLY A 662 2.66 3.09 7.59
C GLY A 662 2.19 1.77 6.96
N ILE A 663 1.01 1.31 7.38
CA ILE A 663 0.43 0.03 6.96
C ILE A 663 -0.56 0.24 5.81
N ASN A 664 -0.36 -0.54 4.75
CA ASN A 664 -1.26 -0.68 3.62
C ASN A 664 -1.97 -2.06 3.65
N MET A 665 -3.19 -2.14 3.12
CA MET A 665 -3.96 -3.39 3.04
C MET A 665 -4.80 -3.45 1.76
N ASN A 666 -4.28 -4.18 0.77
CA ASN A 666 -4.91 -4.38 -0.53
C ASN A 666 -6.01 -5.45 -0.45
N THR A 667 -7.15 -5.17 -1.09
CA THR A 667 -8.17 -6.18 -1.42
C THR A 667 -7.86 -6.88 -2.75
N ILE A 668 -7.27 -6.14 -3.70
CA ILE A 668 -6.89 -6.67 -5.02
C ILE A 668 -5.42 -7.07 -4.98
N LYS A 669 -5.18 -8.38 -5.04
CA LYS A 669 -3.84 -8.99 -4.91
C LYS A 669 -3.30 -9.53 -6.24
N GLN A 670 -4.19 -9.85 -7.18
CA GLN A 670 -3.88 -10.54 -8.44
C GLN A 670 -3.78 -9.62 -9.68
N SER A 671 -4.30 -8.38 -9.64
CA SER A 671 -4.06 -7.41 -10.73
C SER A 671 -2.58 -7.04 -10.80
N GLN A 672 -2.08 -6.87 -12.01
CA GLN A 672 -0.69 -6.53 -12.26
C GLN A 672 -0.35 -5.06 -11.99
N THR A 673 -1.34 -4.16 -11.88
CA THR A 673 -1.09 -2.71 -11.64
C THR A 673 -2.03 -2.04 -10.64
N MET A 674 -3.19 -2.62 -10.31
CA MET A 674 -4.14 -2.04 -9.35
C MET A 674 -3.80 -2.41 -7.90
N PHE A 675 -3.65 -1.39 -7.06
CA PHE A 675 -3.52 -1.48 -5.59
C PHE A 675 -3.88 -0.14 -4.94
N ALA A 676 -3.92 -0.09 -3.60
CA ALA A 676 -4.40 1.09 -2.89
C ALA A 676 -3.48 2.32 -3.05
N ARG A 677 -4.08 3.48 -3.40
CA ARG A 677 -3.38 4.78 -3.57
C ARG A 677 -2.47 5.19 -2.40
N ARG A 678 -2.75 4.71 -1.18
CA ARG A 678 -1.97 4.94 0.04
C ARG A 678 -0.48 4.65 -0.13
N VAL A 679 -0.09 3.63 -0.91
CA VAL A 679 1.32 3.29 -1.10
C VAL A 679 2.09 4.47 -1.70
N PHE A 680 1.52 5.15 -2.71
CA PHE A 680 2.10 6.36 -3.28
C PHE A 680 2.11 7.52 -2.26
N GLU A 681 1.01 7.70 -1.53
CA GLU A 681 0.84 8.79 -0.56
C GLU A 681 1.81 8.70 0.64
N LEU A 682 2.06 7.50 1.17
CA LEU A 682 3.02 7.24 2.25
C LEU A 682 4.48 7.39 1.77
N LEU A 683 4.83 6.83 0.62
CA LEU A 683 6.18 6.94 0.07
C LEU A 683 6.52 8.40 -0.29
N ALA A 684 5.59 9.17 -0.87
CA ALA A 684 5.75 10.61 -1.07
C ALA A 684 5.81 11.40 0.25
N SER A 685 5.12 10.93 1.29
CA SER A 685 5.24 11.44 2.66
C SER A 685 6.52 10.99 3.37
N ASN A 686 7.43 10.29 2.67
CA ASN A 686 8.69 9.76 3.16
C ASN A 686 8.53 8.82 4.37
N THR A 687 7.58 7.89 4.27
CA THR A 687 7.19 6.96 5.34
C THR A 687 7.38 5.52 4.86
N VAL A 688 8.01 4.68 5.67
CA VAL A 688 8.27 3.27 5.31
C VAL A 688 6.94 2.52 5.22
N VAL A 689 6.70 1.84 4.08
CA VAL A 689 5.41 1.16 3.83
C VAL A 689 5.53 -0.34 4.05
N VAL A 690 4.59 -0.89 4.82
CA VAL A 690 4.37 -2.34 4.97
C VAL A 690 2.99 -2.69 4.38
N SER A 691 2.89 -3.81 3.67
CA SER A 691 1.68 -4.22 2.95
C SER A 691 1.51 -5.75 2.99
N ASN A 692 0.26 -6.23 2.90
CA ASN A 692 0.01 -7.58 2.41
C ASN A 692 0.39 -7.70 0.92
N PHE A 693 0.57 -8.93 0.43
CA PHE A 693 1.01 -9.17 -0.95
C PHE A 693 0.01 -8.62 -1.98
N SER A 694 0.53 -7.91 -2.98
CA SER A 694 -0.19 -7.59 -4.21
C SER A 694 0.78 -7.53 -5.38
N ARG A 695 0.46 -8.19 -6.50
CA ARG A 695 1.33 -8.17 -7.69
C ARG A 695 1.55 -6.74 -8.18
N GLY A 696 0.56 -5.85 -8.12
CA GLY A 696 0.72 -4.44 -8.49
C GLY A 696 1.75 -3.69 -7.63
N VAL A 697 1.70 -3.84 -6.29
CA VAL A 697 2.72 -3.25 -5.39
C VAL A 697 4.10 -3.79 -5.72
N ARG A 698 4.22 -5.11 -5.85
CA ARG A 698 5.48 -5.79 -6.15
C ARG A 698 6.01 -5.47 -7.54
N LEU A 699 5.16 -5.24 -8.53
CA LEU A 699 5.57 -4.85 -9.89
C LEU A 699 6.10 -3.41 -9.89
N LEU A 700 5.38 -2.44 -9.31
CA LEU A 700 5.74 -1.02 -9.39
C LEU A 700 6.84 -0.61 -8.42
N PHE A 701 6.96 -1.26 -7.25
CA PHE A 701 7.90 -0.86 -6.19
C PHE A 701 8.92 -1.94 -5.79
N GLY A 702 8.75 -3.19 -6.21
CA GLY A 702 9.70 -4.27 -5.89
C GLY A 702 9.82 -4.49 -4.37
N ASP A 703 11.03 -4.25 -3.85
CA ASP A 703 11.42 -4.34 -2.44
C ASP A 703 11.40 -2.98 -1.73
N LEU A 704 11.06 -1.86 -2.40
CA LEU A 704 10.89 -0.53 -1.78
C LEU A 704 9.64 -0.41 -0.89
N VAL A 705 8.83 -1.47 -0.86
CA VAL A 705 7.68 -1.67 0.04
C VAL A 705 7.78 -3.07 0.59
N VAL A 706 7.76 -3.23 1.92
CA VAL A 706 7.77 -4.56 2.55
C VAL A 706 6.40 -5.20 2.32
N SER A 707 6.30 -6.09 1.35
CA SER A 707 5.02 -6.54 0.77
C SER A 707 4.93 -8.06 0.66
N SER A 708 4.49 -8.73 1.73
CA SER A 708 4.26 -10.18 1.75
C SER A 708 3.05 -10.55 2.62
N ASP A 709 2.49 -11.73 2.40
CA ASP A 709 1.49 -12.33 3.32
C ASP A 709 2.16 -13.16 4.42
N ASN A 710 3.45 -13.51 4.24
CA ASN A 710 4.19 -14.42 5.12
C ASN A 710 4.88 -13.65 6.28
N PRO A 711 4.62 -14.00 7.55
CA PRO A 711 5.25 -13.37 8.72
C PRO A 711 6.77 -13.34 8.72
N LEU A 712 7.44 -14.37 8.19
CA LEU A 712 8.91 -14.44 8.16
C LEU A 712 9.48 -13.44 7.15
N GLN A 713 8.86 -13.30 5.97
CA GLN A 713 9.28 -12.33 4.96
C GLN A 713 8.97 -10.88 5.39
N LEU A 714 7.84 -10.67 6.08
CA LEU A 714 7.56 -9.38 6.73
C LEU A 714 8.59 -9.07 7.83
N ARG A 715 9.04 -10.06 8.60
CA ARG A 715 10.13 -9.89 9.59
C ARG A 715 11.45 -9.54 8.91
N GLU A 716 11.90 -10.36 7.95
CA GLU A 716 13.19 -10.18 7.26
C GLU A 716 13.29 -8.81 6.56
N GLY A 717 12.20 -8.33 5.94
CA GLY A 717 12.14 -7.00 5.34
C GLY A 717 12.13 -5.82 6.33
N LEU A 718 11.84 -6.07 7.61
CA LEU A 718 11.77 -5.04 8.67
C LEU A 718 12.95 -5.08 9.65
N GLU A 719 13.65 -6.21 9.74
CA GLU A 719 14.67 -6.52 10.76
C GLU A 719 15.77 -5.44 10.88
N SER A 720 16.26 -4.92 9.74
CA SER A 720 17.24 -3.83 9.68
C SER A 720 16.58 -2.44 9.73
N VAL A 721 15.51 -2.24 8.95
CA VAL A 721 14.80 -0.95 8.80
C VAL A 721 14.15 -0.47 10.10
N CYS A 722 13.89 -1.37 11.07
CA CYS A 722 13.35 -1.04 12.39
C CYS A 722 14.41 -0.95 13.51
N ARG A 723 15.68 -1.29 13.24
CA ARG A 723 16.77 -1.33 14.24
C ARG A 723 17.91 -0.36 13.97
N ASP A 724 18.17 -0.01 12.71
CA ASP A 724 19.28 0.87 12.31
C ASP A 724 18.75 2.18 11.68
N GLU A 725 19.15 3.33 12.24
CA GLU A 725 18.73 4.64 11.76
C GLU A 725 19.22 4.96 10.34
N GLY A 726 20.43 4.54 9.98
CA GLY A 726 20.99 4.75 8.66
C GLY A 726 20.19 3.97 7.60
N MET A 727 19.91 2.70 7.87
CA MET A 727 19.10 1.84 7.01
C MET A 727 17.64 2.34 6.94
N TYR A 728 17.04 2.79 8.05
CA TYR A 728 15.72 3.43 8.04
C TYR A 728 15.68 4.63 7.09
N ARG A 729 16.64 5.56 7.22
CA ARG A 729 16.67 6.80 6.43
C ARG A 729 17.01 6.56 4.96
N LYS A 730 17.89 5.60 4.65
CA LYS A 730 18.19 5.18 3.27
C LYS A 730 16.99 4.49 2.60
N PHE A 731 16.29 3.60 3.32
CA PHE A 731 15.14 2.88 2.76
C PHE A 731 13.99 3.83 2.41
N ARG A 732 13.64 4.78 3.30
CA ARG A 732 12.61 5.80 3.02
C ARG A 732 13.00 6.71 1.84
N LEU A 733 14.27 7.12 1.72
CA LEU A 733 14.79 7.91 0.60
C LEU A 733 14.66 7.18 -0.76
N LEU A 734 14.95 5.88 -0.83
CA LEU A 734 14.80 5.11 -2.08
C LEU A 734 13.34 5.07 -2.55
N GLY A 735 12.39 4.83 -1.63
CA GLY A 735 10.96 4.86 -1.91
C GLY A 735 10.44 6.25 -2.32
N LEU A 736 10.92 7.29 -1.64
CA LEU A 736 10.65 8.69 -1.97
C LEU A 736 11.10 9.03 -3.40
N ARG A 737 12.35 8.67 -3.75
CA ARG A 737 12.95 8.91 -5.07
C ARG A 737 12.16 8.24 -6.19
N LYS A 738 11.68 7.00 -5.97
CA LYS A 738 10.83 6.28 -6.92
C LYS A 738 9.49 6.97 -7.16
N VAL A 739 8.79 7.42 -6.12
CA VAL A 739 7.49 8.09 -6.28
C VAL A 739 7.62 9.47 -6.91
N PHE A 740 8.59 10.29 -6.50
CA PHE A 740 8.79 11.61 -7.11
C PHE A 740 9.35 11.53 -8.55
N GLY A 741 10.16 10.52 -8.87
CA GLY A 741 10.67 10.30 -10.22
C GLY A 741 9.65 9.80 -11.24
N GLU A 742 8.59 9.07 -10.82
CA GLU A 742 7.72 8.33 -11.76
C GLU A 742 6.21 8.36 -11.46
N HIS A 743 5.78 8.74 -10.24
CA HIS A 743 4.41 8.55 -9.78
C HIS A 743 3.78 9.76 -9.08
N THR A 744 3.96 10.96 -9.65
CA THR A 744 3.22 12.18 -9.28
C THR A 744 1.99 12.41 -10.18
N TYR A 745 1.00 13.19 -9.73
CA TYR A 745 -0.14 13.57 -10.59
C TYR A 745 0.26 14.49 -11.75
N ALA A 746 1.33 15.28 -11.60
CA ALA A 746 1.98 15.98 -12.73
C ALA A 746 2.38 15.01 -13.86
N HIS A 747 3.02 13.88 -13.54
CA HIS A 747 3.36 12.84 -14.52
C HIS A 747 2.11 12.20 -15.16
N ARG A 748 1.04 12.00 -14.38
CA ARG A 748 -0.24 11.48 -14.92
C ARG A 748 -0.88 12.48 -15.89
N LEU A 749 -0.91 13.78 -15.54
CA LEU A 749 -1.46 14.81 -16.42
C LEU A 749 -0.61 15.00 -17.69
N ALA A 750 0.72 15.00 -17.58
CA ALA A 750 1.61 15.05 -18.73
C ALA A 750 1.43 13.85 -19.67
N TYR A 751 1.22 12.65 -19.12
CA TYR A 751 0.88 11.44 -19.90
C TYR A 751 -0.49 11.55 -20.59
N ILE A 752 -1.53 12.04 -19.88
CA ILE A 752 -2.84 12.34 -20.47
C ILE A 752 -2.69 13.33 -21.63
N ARG A 753 -2.03 14.49 -21.42
CA ARG A 753 -1.80 15.51 -22.47
C ARG A 753 -1.07 14.94 -23.69
N ALA A 754 -0.08 14.08 -23.50
CA ALA A 754 0.62 13.41 -24.59
C ALA A 754 -0.34 12.54 -25.43
N LYS A 755 -1.18 11.70 -24.79
CA LYS A 755 -2.11 10.81 -25.51
C LYS A 755 -3.27 11.55 -26.16
N LEU A 756 -3.83 12.59 -25.52
CA LEU A 756 -4.87 13.43 -26.11
C LEU A 756 -4.39 14.22 -27.34
N SER A 757 -3.12 14.64 -27.37
CA SER A 757 -2.56 15.46 -28.47
C SER A 757 -1.79 14.66 -29.52
N GLY A 758 -1.67 13.34 -29.36
CA GLY A 758 -0.84 12.48 -30.21
C GLY A 758 0.67 12.75 -30.12
N LYS A 759 1.11 13.66 -29.24
CA LYS A 759 2.52 14.02 -29.07
C LYS A 759 3.25 12.99 -28.19
N GLN A 760 4.57 12.92 -28.35
CA GLN A 760 5.41 12.14 -27.45
C GLN A 760 5.36 12.74 -26.03
N TYR A 761 5.41 11.87 -25.00
CA TYR A 761 5.59 12.32 -23.63
C TYR A 761 6.98 12.94 -23.44
N ILE A 762 7.02 14.15 -22.90
CA ILE A 762 8.27 14.86 -22.57
C ILE A 762 8.28 15.09 -21.06
N SER A 763 9.33 14.61 -20.38
CA SER A 763 9.60 14.96 -18.98
C SER A 763 10.41 16.26 -18.95
N SER A 764 9.75 17.37 -18.63
CA SER A 764 10.40 18.67 -18.44
C SER A 764 11.15 18.70 -17.11
N ARG A 765 12.42 18.31 -17.11
CA ARG A 765 13.34 18.44 -15.97
C ARG A 765 14.20 19.70 -16.12
N SER A 766 14.56 20.34 -15.01
CA SER A 766 15.28 21.64 -15.02
C SER A 766 16.78 21.48 -15.28
N LYS A 767 17.43 22.38 -16.02
CA LYS A 767 18.89 22.31 -16.16
C LYS A 767 19.59 22.63 -14.84
N ILE A 768 20.65 21.89 -14.53
CA ILE A 768 21.55 22.18 -13.41
C ILE A 768 22.96 22.46 -13.96
N PHE A 769 23.40 23.70 -13.86
CA PHE A 769 24.78 24.08 -14.10
C PHE A 769 25.59 23.81 -12.84
N VAL A 770 26.58 22.92 -12.95
CA VAL A 770 27.51 22.57 -11.88
C VAL A 770 28.72 23.48 -12.02
N LEU A 771 28.89 24.40 -11.07
CA LEU A 771 30.02 25.31 -10.99
C LEU A 771 31.12 24.72 -10.11
N ALA A 772 32.38 24.83 -10.53
CA ALA A 772 33.54 24.51 -9.70
C ALA A 772 34.68 25.50 -9.92
N ALA A 773 35.31 25.94 -8.83
CA ALA A 773 36.60 26.63 -8.88
C ALA A 773 37.72 25.58 -8.93
N ILE A 774 38.60 25.70 -9.94
CA ILE A 774 39.61 24.68 -10.25
C ILE A 774 41.00 25.32 -10.14
N ARG A 775 41.80 24.82 -9.20
CA ARG A 775 43.14 25.35 -8.88
C ARG A 775 44.27 24.54 -9.56
N SER A 776 43.98 23.29 -9.93
CA SER A 776 44.91 22.37 -10.60
C SER A 776 44.17 21.40 -11.54
N ILE A 777 44.90 20.64 -12.37
CA ILE A 777 44.29 19.57 -13.19
C ILE A 777 43.71 18.43 -12.32
N ASN A 778 44.29 18.18 -11.14
CA ASN A 778 43.75 17.20 -10.19
C ASN A 778 42.41 17.65 -9.61
N ASP A 779 42.24 18.94 -9.29
CA ASP A 779 40.94 19.51 -8.86
C ASP A 779 39.87 19.24 -9.93
N TYR A 780 40.23 19.42 -11.22
CA TYR A 780 39.34 19.14 -12.34
C TYR A 780 38.99 17.65 -12.43
N GLU A 781 39.97 16.75 -12.33
CA GLU A 781 39.72 15.29 -12.35
C GLU A 781 38.80 14.84 -11.20
N MET A 782 38.95 15.40 -9.99
CA MET A 782 38.08 15.10 -8.85
C MET A 782 36.64 15.57 -9.08
N VAL A 783 36.46 16.82 -9.52
CA VAL A 783 35.13 17.39 -9.85
C VAL A 783 34.50 16.63 -11.01
N LYS A 784 35.25 16.31 -12.06
CA LYS A 784 34.77 15.56 -13.22
C LYS A 784 34.33 14.14 -12.84
N ALA A 785 35.08 13.45 -11.98
CA ALA A 785 34.69 12.14 -11.45
C ALA A 785 33.43 12.20 -10.57
N GLY A 786 33.24 13.29 -9.79
CA GLY A 786 32.01 13.55 -9.05
C GLY A 786 30.81 13.86 -9.94
N PHE A 787 31.03 14.64 -11.01
CA PHE A 787 30.03 15.05 -12.00
C PHE A 787 29.56 13.87 -12.86
N ASP A 788 30.48 13.07 -13.38
CA ASP A 788 30.17 11.91 -14.24
C ASP A 788 29.37 10.85 -13.47
N ARG A 789 29.64 10.69 -12.17
CA ARG A 789 28.91 9.79 -11.26
C ARG A 789 27.43 10.16 -11.09
N GLN A 790 27.03 11.41 -11.32
CA GLN A 790 25.64 11.87 -11.15
C GLN A 790 24.70 11.18 -12.15
N ARG A 791 23.69 10.47 -11.64
CA ARG A 791 22.60 9.88 -12.44
C ARG A 791 21.63 10.90 -13.03
N TYR A 792 21.75 12.17 -12.63
CA TYR A 792 20.97 13.25 -13.21
C TYR A 792 21.51 13.62 -14.59
N GLU A 793 20.68 13.51 -15.64
CA GLU A 793 21.10 13.74 -17.02
C GLU A 793 21.08 15.21 -17.43
N GLY A 794 20.18 16.02 -16.85
CA GLY A 794 20.00 17.46 -17.16
C GLY A 794 21.09 18.40 -16.61
N LYS A 795 22.34 17.94 -16.55
CA LYS A 795 23.48 18.63 -15.94
C LYS A 795 24.44 19.21 -16.99
N SER A 796 25.17 20.27 -16.63
CA SER A 796 26.27 20.81 -17.46
C SER A 796 27.39 21.31 -16.54
N LEU A 797 28.66 21.07 -16.90
CA LEU A 797 29.82 21.43 -16.08
C LEU A 797 30.41 22.77 -16.51
N VAL A 798 30.57 23.67 -15.54
CA VAL A 798 31.13 25.01 -15.68
C VAL A 798 32.33 25.15 -14.73
N VAL A 799 33.47 25.50 -15.28
CA VAL A 799 34.75 25.57 -14.56
C VAL A 799 35.26 27.01 -14.53
N VAL A 800 35.51 27.52 -13.33
CA VAL A 800 36.26 28.78 -13.13
C VAL A 800 37.73 28.43 -12.99
N ALA A 801 38.54 28.88 -13.95
CA ALA A 801 39.98 28.63 -14.02
C ALA A 801 40.74 29.97 -14.07
N PRO A 802 41.17 30.52 -12.91
CA PRO A 802 41.76 31.85 -12.84
C PRO A 802 43.20 31.95 -13.38
N SER A 803 43.85 30.82 -13.67
CA SER A 803 45.13 30.79 -14.39
C SER A 803 44.88 30.61 -15.89
N HIS A 804 45.46 31.51 -16.70
CA HIS A 804 45.37 31.47 -18.17
C HIS A 804 45.88 30.14 -18.75
N ASP A 805 46.98 29.59 -18.21
CA ASP A 805 47.57 28.34 -18.71
C ASP A 805 46.70 27.13 -18.36
N LEU A 806 46.06 27.14 -17.19
CA LEU A 806 45.09 26.12 -16.77
C LEU A 806 43.81 26.21 -17.62
N ALA A 807 43.32 27.42 -17.88
CA ALA A 807 42.18 27.65 -18.77
C ALA A 807 42.47 27.17 -20.20
N ALA A 808 43.66 27.43 -20.73
CA ALA A 808 44.09 26.98 -22.06
C ALA A 808 44.22 25.44 -22.16
N GLN A 809 44.67 24.77 -21.09
CA GLN A 809 44.68 23.30 -21.01
C GLN A 809 43.26 22.73 -21.01
N LEU A 810 42.36 23.28 -20.19
CA LEU A 810 40.99 22.81 -20.05
C LEU A 810 40.11 23.13 -21.27
N ALA A 811 40.41 24.20 -22.02
CA ALA A 811 39.71 24.57 -23.26
C ALA A 811 39.88 23.54 -24.41
N SER A 812 40.73 22.52 -24.23
CA SER A 812 40.81 21.36 -25.14
C SER A 812 39.76 20.26 -24.85
N ILE A 813 38.93 20.46 -23.82
CA ILE A 813 37.98 19.48 -23.27
C ILE A 813 36.54 20.02 -23.36
N ASP A 814 35.56 19.13 -23.46
CA ASP A 814 34.11 19.43 -23.56
C ASP A 814 33.52 19.95 -22.23
N VAL A 815 33.95 21.15 -21.81
CA VAL A 815 33.51 21.86 -20.60
C VAL A 815 33.50 23.38 -20.81
N ILE A 816 32.61 24.09 -20.12
CA ILE A 816 32.56 25.57 -20.19
C ILE A 816 33.63 26.13 -19.25
N VAL A 817 34.75 26.61 -19.82
CA VAL A 817 35.86 27.22 -19.07
C VAL A 817 35.70 28.74 -19.04
N LEU A 818 35.79 29.31 -17.84
CA LEU A 818 35.63 30.75 -17.58
C LEU A 818 36.86 31.26 -16.83
N SER A 819 37.58 32.22 -17.42
CA SER A 819 38.81 32.80 -16.89
C SER A 819 38.70 34.26 -16.47
N SER A 820 37.53 34.90 -16.69
CA SER A 820 37.23 36.24 -16.19
C SER A 820 35.81 36.37 -15.63
N GLN A 821 35.61 37.37 -14.77
CA GLN A 821 34.32 37.67 -14.16
C GLN A 821 33.28 38.09 -15.22
N ASP A 822 33.69 38.81 -16.27
CA ASP A 822 32.81 39.22 -17.37
C ASP A 822 32.30 38.00 -18.17
N GLN A 823 33.16 37.00 -18.40
CA GLN A 823 32.74 35.73 -19.01
C GLN A 823 31.74 34.99 -18.13
N PHE A 824 31.95 34.98 -16.81
CA PHE A 824 31.02 34.36 -15.85
C PHE A 824 29.67 35.08 -15.80
N VAL A 825 29.66 36.42 -15.77
CA VAL A 825 28.42 37.21 -15.88
C VAL A 825 27.71 36.97 -17.22
N THR A 826 28.46 36.88 -18.32
CA THR A 826 27.90 36.59 -19.65
C THR A 826 27.25 35.21 -19.70
N ALA A 827 27.96 34.16 -19.28
CA ALA A 827 27.45 32.79 -19.23
C ALA A 827 26.24 32.66 -18.29
N LEU A 828 26.21 33.38 -17.16
CA LEU A 828 25.03 33.46 -16.29
C LEU A 828 23.83 34.15 -16.98
N ASN A 829 24.06 35.14 -17.85
CA ASN A 829 22.98 35.85 -18.55
C ASN A 829 22.41 35.07 -19.75
N GLU A 830 23.11 34.04 -20.22
CA GLU A 830 22.60 33.08 -21.21
C GLU A 830 21.75 31.96 -20.58
N MET A 831 21.74 31.82 -19.25
CA MET A 831 20.90 30.85 -18.52
C MET A 831 19.47 31.36 -18.35
N ASN A 832 18.49 30.44 -18.39
CA ASN A 832 17.09 30.80 -18.14
C ASN A 832 16.91 31.19 -16.67
N ALA A 833 16.00 32.12 -16.37
CA ALA A 833 15.70 32.56 -14.99
C ALA A 833 15.29 31.42 -14.03
N ASN A 834 14.80 30.30 -14.58
CA ASN A 834 14.38 29.10 -13.85
C ASN A 834 15.43 27.96 -13.82
N ASP A 835 16.57 28.10 -14.51
CA ASP A 835 17.66 27.13 -14.42
C ASP A 835 18.33 27.19 -13.04
N TRP A 836 18.95 26.08 -12.64
CA TRP A 836 19.59 25.92 -11.34
C TRP A 836 21.10 25.91 -11.44
N ILE A 837 21.76 26.38 -10.38
CA ILE A 837 23.22 26.37 -10.23
C ILE A 837 23.56 25.62 -8.94
N SER A 838 24.44 24.63 -9.04
CA SER A 838 25.04 23.90 -7.90
C SER A 838 26.53 24.21 -7.84
N VAL A 839 27.16 24.16 -6.66
CA VAL A 839 28.63 24.19 -6.54
C VAL A 839 29.16 22.79 -6.21
N PHE A 840 30.23 22.39 -6.89
CA PHE A 840 31.04 21.22 -6.56
C PHE A 840 32.43 21.70 -6.08
N SER A 841 32.82 21.30 -4.86
CA SER A 841 34.19 21.48 -4.36
C SER A 841 35.06 20.27 -4.78
N PRO A 842 36.33 20.46 -5.20
CA PRO A 842 37.24 19.35 -5.48
C PRO A 842 37.61 18.55 -4.22
N ASP A 843 37.37 19.11 -3.03
CA ASP A 843 37.68 18.52 -1.73
C ASP A 843 36.50 17.67 -1.17
N ASP A 844 35.37 17.58 -1.88
CA ASP A 844 34.14 16.92 -1.41
C ASP A 844 33.71 15.70 -2.27
N TYR A 845 33.07 14.73 -1.62
CA TYR A 845 32.47 13.59 -2.32
C TYR A 845 31.01 13.84 -2.69
N TYR A 846 30.73 13.80 -3.99
CA TYR A 846 29.36 13.81 -4.54
C TYR A 846 28.98 12.40 -5.02
N GLY A 847 28.02 11.78 -4.34
CA GLY A 847 27.49 10.45 -4.62
C GLY A 847 26.48 10.43 -5.79
N PRO A 848 26.09 9.26 -6.31
CA PRO A 848 25.40 9.13 -7.59
C PRO A 848 24.05 9.84 -7.72
N ASN A 849 23.33 10.09 -6.62
CA ASN A 849 22.01 10.71 -6.66
C ASN A 849 21.98 12.15 -6.12
N TYR A 850 23.14 12.75 -5.78
CA TYR A 850 23.20 14.09 -5.16
C TYR A 850 22.38 15.16 -5.92
N LEU A 851 22.64 15.32 -7.23
CA LEU A 851 21.87 16.28 -8.06
C LEU A 851 20.43 15.84 -8.29
N ASN A 852 20.17 14.53 -8.40
CA ASN A 852 18.82 14.01 -8.63
C ASN A 852 17.91 14.29 -7.44
N ASP A 853 18.38 14.13 -6.21
CA ASP A 853 17.55 14.29 -5.01
C ASP A 853 17.27 15.77 -4.72
N LEU A 854 18.20 16.66 -5.10
CA LEU A 854 17.99 18.10 -5.15
C LEU A 854 16.99 18.52 -6.24
N GLU A 855 17.03 17.91 -7.43
CA GLU A 855 16.06 18.21 -8.51
C GLU A 855 14.65 17.73 -8.17
N LEU A 856 14.50 16.49 -7.68
CA LEU A 856 13.19 15.95 -7.27
C LEU A 856 12.54 16.79 -6.15
N ALA A 857 13.33 17.48 -5.33
CA ALA A 857 12.83 18.38 -4.31
C ALA A 857 12.15 19.64 -4.87
N THR A 858 12.48 20.05 -6.10
CA THR A 858 11.77 21.14 -6.79
C THR A 858 10.32 20.76 -7.09
N GLY A 859 10.05 19.47 -7.33
CA GLY A 859 8.71 18.92 -7.59
C GLY A 859 7.76 18.87 -6.38
N TYR A 860 8.27 19.11 -5.16
CA TYR A 860 7.45 19.20 -3.95
C TYR A 860 7.69 20.47 -3.11
N SER A 861 8.51 21.41 -3.61
CA SER A 861 8.86 22.62 -2.87
C SER A 861 9.11 23.80 -3.79
N ASN A 862 8.33 24.88 -3.60
CA ASN A 862 8.55 26.18 -4.23
C ASN A 862 9.75 26.94 -3.61
N ALA A 863 10.77 26.23 -3.13
CA ALA A 863 11.99 26.83 -2.60
C ALA A 863 12.82 27.49 -3.70
N GLU A 864 13.58 28.50 -3.30
CA GLU A 864 14.50 29.27 -4.14
C GLU A 864 15.94 28.75 -4.03
N VAL A 865 16.25 28.12 -2.89
CA VAL A 865 17.47 27.35 -2.65
C VAL A 865 17.11 26.03 -1.98
N ILE A 866 17.67 24.91 -2.46
CA ILE A 866 17.48 23.58 -1.87
C ILE A 866 18.87 22.99 -1.61
N GLY A 867 19.10 22.35 -0.46
CA GLY A 867 20.42 21.80 -0.14
C GLY A 867 20.43 20.82 1.03
N LYS A 868 21.62 20.39 1.41
CA LYS A 868 21.85 19.42 2.50
C LYS A 868 22.37 20.17 3.73
N LEU A 869 21.49 20.45 4.70
CA LEU A 869 21.91 21.05 5.99
C LEU A 869 22.46 20.00 6.94
N SER A 870 21.84 18.81 6.97
CA SER A 870 22.42 17.58 7.54
C SER A 870 23.36 16.96 6.50
N TYR A 871 24.56 16.54 6.90
CA TYR A 871 25.54 15.96 5.97
C TYR A 871 26.64 15.18 6.70
N TYR A 872 27.28 14.24 6.02
CA TYR A 872 28.50 13.60 6.54
C TYR A 872 29.72 14.49 6.32
N SER A 873 30.59 14.61 7.32
CA SER A 873 31.91 15.23 7.19
C SER A 873 32.97 14.20 7.56
N ALA A 874 33.99 14.03 6.71
CA ALA A 874 35.07 13.10 6.94
C ALA A 874 36.22 13.70 7.76
N SER A 875 36.89 12.81 8.47
CA SER A 875 38.27 12.90 8.95
C SER A 875 39.03 11.67 8.43
N GLU A 876 40.34 11.56 8.64
CA GLU A 876 41.25 10.61 7.95
C GLU A 876 40.77 9.15 7.83
N VAL A 877 39.99 8.65 8.82
CA VAL A 877 39.47 7.26 8.84
C VAL A 877 37.98 7.13 9.16
N THR A 878 37.26 8.23 9.43
CA THR A 878 35.85 8.19 9.90
C THR A 878 35.05 9.35 9.34
N ALA A 879 33.73 9.21 9.22
CA ALA A 879 32.82 10.31 8.88
C ALA A 879 31.71 10.47 9.94
N GLN A 880 31.46 11.71 10.35
CA GLN A 880 30.44 12.09 11.32
C GLN A 880 29.26 12.77 10.63
N LEU A 881 28.03 12.43 11.04
CA LEU A 881 26.84 13.17 10.63
C LEU A 881 26.74 14.51 11.39
N VAL A 882 26.77 15.60 10.65
CA VAL A 882 26.65 16.99 11.12
C VAL A 882 25.20 17.44 10.99
N ASN A 883 24.72 18.26 11.94
CA ASN A 883 23.35 18.81 11.99
C ASN A 883 22.23 17.76 11.88
N ASP A 884 22.31 16.65 12.61
CA ASP A 884 21.23 15.65 12.60
C ASP A 884 19.90 16.22 13.14
N GLY A 885 18.78 15.68 12.66
CA GLY A 885 17.43 16.19 12.93
C GLY A 885 17.06 17.48 12.20
N LYS A 886 17.77 17.81 11.10
CA LYS A 886 17.47 18.97 10.22
C LYS A 886 17.07 18.58 8.80
N GLN A 887 16.97 17.30 8.51
CA GLN A 887 16.50 16.75 7.24
C GLN A 887 15.08 17.25 6.93
N TYR A 888 14.81 17.54 5.66
CA TYR A 888 13.47 17.92 5.16
C TYR A 888 12.80 19.09 5.91
N SER A 889 13.61 20.04 6.40
CA SER A 889 13.17 21.19 7.19
C SER A 889 13.32 22.52 6.44
N ARG A 890 12.51 23.52 6.81
CA ARG A 890 12.68 24.90 6.31
C ARG A 890 13.78 25.60 7.09
N VAL A 891 14.67 26.27 6.35
CA VAL A 891 15.92 26.85 6.87
C VAL A 891 16.13 28.25 6.28
N SER A 892 16.99 29.05 6.91
CA SER A 892 17.37 30.41 6.46
C SER A 892 18.81 30.50 5.93
N GLU A 893 19.54 29.39 5.94
CA GLU A 893 20.96 29.33 5.60
C GLU A 893 21.33 27.95 5.02
N LEU A 894 22.09 27.93 3.92
CA LEU A 894 22.70 26.75 3.31
C LEU A 894 24.07 27.12 2.71
N SER A 895 25.05 26.22 2.73
CA SER A 895 26.31 26.40 1.99
C SER A 895 26.15 26.00 0.52
N ALA A 896 26.67 26.80 -0.40
CA ALA A 896 26.53 26.58 -1.85
C ALA A 896 27.12 25.24 -2.31
N ARG A 897 28.23 24.79 -1.71
CA ARG A 897 28.92 23.50 -1.99
C ARG A 897 28.05 22.25 -1.84
N ARG A 898 26.86 22.38 -1.24
CA ARG A 898 25.89 21.30 -1.00
C ARG A 898 24.43 21.74 -1.24
N ALA A 899 24.23 22.65 -2.19
CA ALA A 899 22.92 23.20 -2.56
C ALA A 899 22.77 23.43 -4.07
N ILE A 900 21.52 23.64 -4.50
CA ILE A 900 21.14 24.29 -5.76
C ILE A 900 20.41 25.62 -5.47
N ILE A 901 20.69 26.64 -6.27
CA ILE A 901 20.03 27.96 -6.26
C ILE A 901 19.49 28.30 -7.66
N ARG A 902 18.30 28.91 -7.75
CA ARG A 902 17.74 29.37 -9.04
C ARG A 902 18.52 30.55 -9.59
N ARG A 903 18.76 30.60 -10.91
CA ARG A 903 19.45 31.71 -11.58
C ARG A 903 18.83 33.08 -11.28
N SER A 904 17.50 33.17 -11.22
CA SER A 904 16.72 34.37 -10.85
C SER A 904 17.01 34.93 -9.45
N GLN A 905 17.68 34.17 -8.57
CA GLN A 905 17.92 34.51 -7.17
C GLN A 905 19.37 34.97 -6.90
N LEU A 906 20.20 35.01 -7.94
CA LEU A 906 21.56 35.54 -7.85
C LEU A 906 21.56 37.07 -7.95
N THR A 907 21.83 37.73 -6.83
CA THR A 907 22.22 39.14 -6.78
C THR A 907 23.70 39.32 -7.11
N ASP A 908 24.12 40.52 -7.49
CA ASP A 908 25.52 40.82 -7.84
C ASP A 908 26.53 40.38 -6.75
N ALA A 909 26.15 40.51 -5.48
CA ALA A 909 26.95 40.03 -4.35
C ALA A 909 27.12 38.50 -4.33
N LEU A 910 26.06 37.75 -4.68
CA LEU A 910 26.14 36.28 -4.82
C LEU A 910 26.90 35.86 -6.07
N VAL A 911 26.76 36.59 -7.18
CA VAL A 911 27.55 36.38 -8.42
C VAL A 911 29.04 36.55 -8.13
N ASN A 912 29.43 37.63 -7.44
CA ASN A 912 30.82 37.88 -7.07
C ASN A 912 31.37 36.79 -6.12
N GLY A 913 30.55 36.32 -5.17
CA GLY A 913 30.91 35.21 -4.28
C GLY A 913 31.10 33.89 -5.02
N LEU A 914 30.20 33.55 -5.95
CA LEU A 914 30.28 32.34 -6.79
C LEU A 914 31.48 32.36 -7.75
N PHE A 915 31.93 33.54 -8.20
CA PHE A 915 33.13 33.65 -9.02
C PHE A 915 34.42 33.52 -8.18
N SER A 916 34.44 34.10 -6.97
CA SER A 916 35.67 34.26 -6.18
C SER A 916 35.99 33.06 -5.28
N ALA A 917 34.98 32.48 -4.61
CA ALA A 917 35.13 31.38 -3.66
C ALA A 917 33.81 30.60 -3.49
N PRO A 918 33.32 29.93 -4.55
CA PRO A 918 31.98 29.31 -4.56
C PRO A 918 31.80 28.24 -3.45
N GLU A 919 32.85 27.53 -3.06
CA GLU A 919 32.82 26.51 -2.01
C GLU A 919 32.74 27.06 -0.58
N GLU A 920 33.11 28.33 -0.37
CA GLU A 920 32.97 29.03 0.92
C GLU A 920 31.62 29.77 1.05
N LEU A 921 30.91 29.98 -0.07
CA LEU A 921 29.72 30.81 -0.12
C LEU A 921 28.57 30.24 0.75
N VAL A 922 28.05 31.10 1.63
CA VAL A 922 26.86 30.85 2.45
C VAL A 922 25.67 31.59 1.85
N LEU A 923 24.71 30.84 1.34
CA LEU A 923 23.45 31.32 0.79
C LEU A 923 22.48 31.64 1.93
N ARG A 924 21.81 32.80 1.87
CA ARG A 924 20.84 33.28 2.86
C ARG A 924 19.57 33.77 2.15
N ASN A 925 18.44 33.13 2.41
CA ASN A 925 17.13 33.47 1.85
C ASN A 925 16.03 33.00 2.85
N ALA A 926 14.86 33.62 2.86
CA ALA A 926 13.72 33.21 3.68
C ALA A 926 13.01 31.92 3.21
N ASN A 927 13.18 31.52 1.94
CA ASN A 927 12.49 30.43 1.27
C ASN A 927 13.46 29.32 0.83
N MET A 928 14.21 28.76 1.78
CA MET A 928 15.12 27.63 1.53
C MET A 928 14.53 26.31 2.05
N LEU A 929 15.09 25.18 1.61
CA LEU A 929 14.72 23.83 2.07
C LEU A 929 15.98 22.97 2.26
N ALA A 930 16.13 22.39 3.45
CA ALA A 930 17.06 21.29 3.68
C ALA A 930 16.42 19.96 3.26
N ILE A 931 17.16 19.04 2.65
CA ILE A 931 16.73 17.65 2.34
C ILE A 931 17.53 16.61 3.15
N ASP A 932 17.67 15.38 2.67
CA ASP A 932 18.41 14.30 3.33
C ASP A 932 19.95 14.53 3.40
N GLU A 933 20.62 13.70 4.18
CA GLU A 933 22.07 13.72 4.44
C GLU A 933 22.92 12.91 3.45
N PHE A 934 22.33 12.09 2.58
CA PHE A 934 23.05 11.09 1.79
C PHE A 934 23.55 11.61 0.44
N ASN A 935 24.37 10.80 -0.23
CA ASN A 935 25.04 11.10 -1.49
C ASN A 935 25.95 12.35 -1.41
N TYR A 936 26.34 12.83 -0.23
CA TYR A 936 27.31 13.90 -0.07
C TYR A 936 28.15 13.69 1.20
N CYS A 937 29.47 13.87 1.08
CA CYS A 937 30.38 13.88 2.23
C CYS A 937 31.43 14.99 2.07
N GLN A 938 31.49 15.88 3.06
CA GLN A 938 32.45 16.98 3.07
C GLN A 938 33.86 16.48 3.43
N HIS A 939 34.89 16.94 2.73
CA HIS A 939 36.31 16.63 3.00
C HIS A 939 36.69 15.14 2.92
N LEU A 940 36.02 14.33 2.10
CA LEU A 940 36.35 12.90 1.93
C LEU A 940 37.48 12.72 0.90
N PRO A 941 38.71 12.34 1.31
CA PRO A 941 39.86 12.30 0.41
C PRO A 941 39.75 11.23 -0.68
N PHE A 942 40.42 11.49 -1.79
CA PHE A 942 40.61 10.54 -2.90
C PHE A 942 41.93 9.74 -2.72
N PRO A 943 41.97 8.43 -3.03
CA PRO A 943 40.87 7.59 -3.48
C PRO A 943 39.87 7.27 -2.35
N TYR A 944 38.58 7.36 -2.68
CA TYR A 944 37.50 7.29 -1.70
C TYR A 944 37.42 5.91 -1.00
N SER A 945 37.42 5.91 0.34
CA SER A 945 37.24 4.70 1.14
C SER A 945 35.86 4.06 0.90
N GLN A 946 35.84 2.76 0.54
CA GLN A 946 34.59 2.03 0.29
C GLN A 946 33.66 2.04 1.50
N VAL A 947 34.19 1.90 2.72
CA VAL A 947 33.38 1.90 3.96
C VAL A 947 32.68 3.25 4.16
N LEU A 948 33.36 4.36 3.83
CA LEU A 948 32.77 5.70 3.93
C LEU A 948 31.81 5.98 2.76
N MET A 949 32.07 5.43 1.56
CA MET A 949 31.10 5.44 0.47
C MET A 949 29.83 4.62 0.79
N ASP A 950 29.95 3.46 1.45
CA ASP A 950 28.82 2.64 1.86
C ASP A 950 28.00 3.28 2.99
N LEU A 951 28.64 4.10 3.84
CA LEU A 951 27.96 4.95 4.82
C LEU A 951 27.20 6.11 4.16
N VAL A 952 27.81 6.79 3.18
CA VAL A 952 27.30 8.03 2.58
C VAL A 952 26.27 7.81 1.46
N ASN A 953 26.42 6.74 0.67
CA ASN A 953 25.52 6.44 -0.45
C ASN A 953 24.27 5.67 -0.01
N ASP A 954 23.32 5.49 -0.93
CA ASP A 954 22.13 4.66 -0.72
C ASP A 954 22.48 3.21 -0.34
N MET A 955 21.54 2.52 0.32
CA MET A 955 21.63 1.08 0.50
C MET A 955 21.34 0.33 -0.82
N THR A 956 21.96 -0.83 -1.02
CA THR A 956 21.68 -1.67 -2.19
C THR A 956 20.32 -2.38 -2.03
N VAL A 957 19.42 -2.15 -2.99
CA VAL A 957 18.15 -2.87 -3.14
C VAL A 957 18.09 -3.45 -4.55
N SER A 958 17.96 -4.78 -4.67
CA SER A 958 18.06 -5.46 -5.97
C SER A 958 16.86 -5.22 -6.88
N ASP A 959 15.64 -5.17 -6.33
CA ASP A 959 14.39 -4.96 -7.06
C ASP A 959 13.74 -3.64 -6.61
N THR A 960 13.82 -2.61 -7.45
CA THR A 960 13.20 -1.29 -7.22
C THR A 960 11.87 -1.11 -7.95
N GLY A 961 11.31 -2.19 -8.50
CA GLY A 961 10.11 -2.17 -9.34
C GLY A 961 10.34 -1.63 -10.75
N VAL A 962 9.38 -1.93 -11.63
CA VAL A 962 9.38 -1.59 -13.06
C VAL A 962 9.40 -0.08 -13.29
N SER A 963 10.05 0.38 -14.37
CA SER A 963 9.90 1.78 -14.79
C SER A 963 8.52 2.00 -15.41
N TYR A 964 7.77 3.00 -14.92
CA TYR A 964 6.45 3.35 -15.42
C TYR A 964 6.52 3.74 -16.90
N LEU A 965 7.35 4.72 -17.25
CA LEU A 965 7.42 5.26 -18.62
C LEU A 965 8.21 4.34 -19.56
N ASN A 966 9.41 3.93 -19.16
CA ASN A 966 10.38 3.29 -20.07
C ASN A 966 10.06 1.80 -20.34
N GLN A 967 9.16 1.19 -19.57
CA GLN A 967 8.83 -0.24 -19.67
C GLN A 967 7.33 -0.48 -19.56
N LEU A 968 6.68 -0.12 -18.45
CA LEU A 968 5.29 -0.50 -18.18
C LEU A 968 4.30 0.15 -19.17
N VAL A 969 4.45 1.44 -19.47
CA VAL A 969 3.66 2.17 -20.48
C VAL A 969 3.85 1.54 -21.86
N SER A 970 5.09 1.32 -22.30
CA SER A 970 5.41 0.72 -23.60
C SER A 970 4.77 -0.66 -23.80
N VAL A 971 4.78 -1.51 -22.76
CA VAL A 971 4.10 -2.82 -22.80
C VAL A 971 2.59 -2.64 -22.79
N SER A 972 2.04 -1.76 -21.95
CA SER A 972 0.58 -1.55 -21.85
C SER A 972 -0.07 -1.08 -23.16
N GLU A 973 0.65 -0.26 -23.93
CA GLU A 973 0.16 0.27 -25.20
C GLU A 973 0.22 -0.78 -26.32
N SER A 974 1.23 -1.66 -26.32
CA SER A 974 1.39 -2.73 -27.31
C SER A 974 0.42 -3.90 -27.14
N LEU A 975 -0.26 -4.01 -25.98
CA LEU A 975 -1.29 -5.03 -25.77
C LEU A 975 -2.43 -4.91 -26.81
N PRO A 976 -2.73 -5.95 -27.61
CA PRO A 976 -3.80 -5.92 -28.60
C PRO A 976 -5.19 -6.02 -27.93
N PRO A 977 -6.28 -5.76 -28.66
CA PRO A 977 -7.62 -6.17 -28.22
C PRO A 977 -7.68 -7.68 -27.98
N ALA A 978 -8.49 -8.09 -27.00
CA ALA A 978 -8.83 -9.50 -26.81
C ALA A 978 -9.48 -10.07 -28.10
N SER A 979 -9.04 -11.25 -28.53
CA SER A 979 -9.47 -11.85 -29.80
C SER A 979 -10.98 -12.11 -29.83
N GLY A 980 -11.59 -11.88 -31.00
CA GLY A 980 -13.04 -12.04 -31.24
C GLY A 980 -13.48 -13.46 -31.58
N GLU A 981 -12.55 -14.43 -31.66
CA GLU A 981 -12.92 -15.81 -31.33
C GLU A 981 -13.61 -15.77 -29.98
N LYS A 982 -14.75 -16.45 -29.84
CA LYS A 982 -15.52 -16.46 -28.59
C LYS A 982 -14.55 -16.66 -27.43
N SER A 983 -14.42 -15.66 -26.55
CA SER A 983 -13.98 -15.93 -25.19
C SER A 983 -14.82 -17.11 -24.76
N PRO A 984 -14.21 -18.29 -24.51
CA PRO A 984 -15.00 -19.41 -24.10
C PRO A 984 -15.67 -18.96 -22.81
N THR A 985 -16.92 -19.36 -22.64
CA THR A 985 -17.32 -19.88 -21.34
C THR A 985 -16.40 -21.08 -21.05
N GLU A 986 -15.13 -20.79 -20.71
CA GLU A 986 -14.33 -21.62 -19.84
C GLU A 986 -15.17 -21.70 -18.58
N ILE A 987 -15.97 -22.76 -18.48
CA ILE A 987 -16.93 -23.00 -17.41
C ILE A 987 -16.18 -22.77 -16.10
N SER A 988 -16.46 -21.64 -15.44
CA SER A 988 -15.41 -20.96 -14.68
C SER A 988 -14.85 -21.89 -13.62
N SER A 989 -13.56 -22.20 -13.77
CA SER A 989 -13.07 -23.54 -13.47
C SER A 989 -12.60 -23.68 -12.01
N GLY A 990 -13.40 -23.10 -11.12
CA GLY A 990 -13.24 -23.10 -9.66
C GLY A 990 -14.44 -23.72 -8.93
N PRO A 991 -14.42 -23.67 -7.59
CA PRO A 991 -15.50 -24.19 -6.75
C PRO A 991 -16.85 -23.56 -7.10
N GLY A 992 -17.93 -24.34 -7.02
CA GLY A 992 -19.23 -23.91 -7.50
C GLY A 992 -20.17 -25.07 -7.80
N LEU A 993 -21.46 -24.77 -7.96
CA LEU A 993 -22.53 -25.71 -8.29
C LEU A 993 -22.91 -25.55 -9.76
N SER A 994 -22.99 -26.64 -10.54
CA SER A 994 -23.51 -26.56 -11.92
C SER A 994 -25.03 -26.33 -11.93
N GLY A 995 -25.58 -25.95 -13.08
CA GLY A 995 -27.03 -25.83 -13.28
C GLY A 995 -27.76 -27.12 -12.91
N ALA A 996 -27.24 -28.29 -13.30
CA ALA A 996 -27.78 -29.59 -12.88
C ALA A 996 -27.88 -29.73 -11.35
N GLN A 997 -26.80 -29.41 -10.63
CA GLN A 997 -26.79 -29.49 -9.17
C GLN A 997 -27.76 -28.49 -8.52
N LEU A 998 -27.90 -27.28 -9.08
CA LEU A 998 -28.87 -26.29 -8.63
C LEU A 998 -30.32 -26.76 -8.85
N PHE A 999 -30.62 -27.36 -10.01
CA PHE A 999 -31.91 -27.96 -10.32
C PHE A 999 -32.26 -29.12 -9.37
N GLU A 1000 -31.29 -29.97 -9.03
CA GLU A 1000 -31.47 -31.08 -8.08
C GLU A 1000 -31.65 -30.58 -6.63
N PHE A 1001 -30.91 -29.55 -6.21
CA PHE A 1001 -30.99 -29.01 -4.84
C PHE A 1001 -32.18 -28.09 -4.58
N ILE A 1002 -32.78 -27.46 -5.58
CA ILE A 1002 -33.95 -26.57 -5.42
C ILE A 1002 -35.25 -27.40 -5.58
N PRO A 1003 -36.31 -27.14 -4.80
CA PRO A 1003 -37.60 -27.85 -4.95
C PRO A 1003 -38.42 -27.23 -6.08
N GLU A 1004 -39.33 -28.03 -6.67
CA GLU A 1004 -40.34 -27.51 -7.60
C GLU A 1004 -41.13 -26.34 -6.98
N PRO A 1005 -41.50 -25.29 -7.75
CA PRO A 1005 -42.20 -24.14 -7.21
C PRO A 1005 -43.59 -24.52 -6.72
N ALA A 1006 -43.99 -24.01 -5.56
CA ALA A 1006 -45.37 -24.12 -5.05
C ALA A 1006 -46.41 -23.31 -5.87
N THR A 1007 -46.06 -22.85 -7.07
CA THR A 1007 -46.93 -22.07 -7.95
C THR A 1007 -46.78 -22.51 -9.40
N SER A 1008 -47.91 -22.76 -10.06
CA SER A 1008 -47.99 -23.10 -11.49
C SER A 1008 -47.58 -21.95 -12.43
N ALA A 1009 -47.35 -20.75 -11.89
CA ALA A 1009 -46.84 -19.59 -12.63
C ALA A 1009 -45.35 -19.67 -12.95
N ILE A 1010 -44.59 -20.58 -12.33
CA ILE A 1010 -43.17 -20.82 -12.61
C ILE A 1010 -43.02 -22.27 -13.07
N LYS A 1011 -42.22 -22.49 -14.11
CA LYS A 1011 -41.80 -23.84 -14.53
C LYS A 1011 -40.28 -23.95 -14.50
N PHE A 1012 -39.80 -25.03 -13.91
CA PHE A 1012 -38.41 -25.46 -13.95
C PHE A 1012 -38.19 -26.53 -15.02
N GLY A 1013 -36.94 -26.69 -15.44
CA GLY A 1013 -36.52 -27.72 -16.38
C GLY A 1013 -35.01 -27.73 -16.53
N ARG A 1014 -34.46 -28.76 -17.19
CA ARG A 1014 -33.02 -28.94 -17.38
C ARG A 1014 -32.72 -29.21 -18.86
N GLN A 1015 -31.62 -28.65 -19.35
CA GLN A 1015 -31.12 -28.89 -20.70
C GLN A 1015 -29.60 -29.07 -20.65
N GLY A 1016 -29.13 -30.31 -20.85
CA GLY A 1016 -27.74 -30.67 -20.58
C GLY A 1016 -27.38 -30.47 -19.11
N ASP A 1017 -26.40 -29.61 -18.83
CA ASP A 1017 -25.99 -29.20 -17.48
C ASP A 1017 -26.62 -27.86 -17.04
N SER A 1018 -27.43 -27.21 -17.87
CA SER A 1018 -28.08 -25.93 -17.57
C SER A 1018 -29.46 -26.08 -16.93
N PHE A 1019 -29.76 -25.24 -15.94
CA PHE A 1019 -31.05 -25.14 -15.27
C PHE A 1019 -31.89 -24.00 -15.86
N ASN A 1020 -33.01 -24.36 -16.49
CA ASN A 1020 -33.93 -23.44 -17.14
C ASN A 1020 -35.11 -23.09 -16.22
N ILE A 1021 -35.40 -21.80 -16.11
CA ILE A 1021 -36.53 -21.22 -15.38
C ILE A 1021 -37.39 -20.42 -16.34
N ASN A 1022 -38.71 -20.63 -16.31
CA ASN A 1022 -39.68 -19.89 -17.11
C ASN A 1022 -40.79 -19.35 -16.19
N SER A 1023 -40.89 -18.03 -16.09
CA SER A 1023 -41.82 -17.33 -15.19
C SER A 1023 -42.94 -16.64 -15.96
N LYS A 1024 -44.17 -16.77 -15.46
CA LYS A 1024 -45.37 -16.03 -15.85
C LYS A 1024 -45.91 -15.16 -14.70
N LEU A 1025 -45.08 -14.78 -13.72
CA LEU A 1025 -45.49 -13.87 -12.65
C LEU A 1025 -45.92 -12.51 -13.22
N ALA A 1026 -47.00 -11.94 -12.70
CA ALA A 1026 -47.41 -10.58 -13.04
C ALA A 1026 -46.34 -9.56 -12.62
N THR A 1027 -46.27 -8.43 -13.34
CA THR A 1027 -45.28 -7.36 -13.12
C THR A 1027 -45.21 -6.95 -11.65
N GLY A 1028 -44.00 -6.96 -11.08
CA GLY A 1028 -43.75 -6.61 -9.68
C GLY A 1028 -44.09 -7.70 -8.64
N LYS A 1029 -44.72 -8.82 -9.03
CA LYS A 1029 -44.81 -10.02 -8.18
C LYS A 1029 -43.46 -10.75 -8.20
N HIS A 1030 -43.13 -11.39 -7.07
CA HIS A 1030 -41.89 -12.13 -6.90
C HIS A 1030 -42.10 -13.41 -6.10
N VAL A 1031 -41.20 -14.38 -6.28
CA VAL A 1031 -41.16 -15.64 -5.53
C VAL A 1031 -39.71 -15.91 -5.09
N TYR A 1032 -39.54 -16.38 -3.86
CA TYR A 1032 -38.26 -16.88 -3.36
C TYR A 1032 -38.19 -18.39 -3.51
N VAL A 1033 -37.08 -18.90 -4.03
CA VAL A 1033 -36.77 -20.34 -4.11
C VAL A 1033 -35.41 -20.60 -3.45
N TYR A 1034 -35.32 -21.61 -2.59
CA TYR A 1034 -34.12 -21.91 -1.80
C TYR A 1034 -33.72 -23.38 -1.94
N THR A 1035 -32.46 -23.70 -1.69
CA THR A 1035 -31.99 -25.09 -1.64
C THR A 1035 -32.70 -25.87 -0.51
N LYS A 1036 -32.95 -27.16 -0.77
CA LYS A 1036 -33.52 -28.13 0.18
C LYS A 1036 -32.62 -28.32 1.41
N ARG A 1037 -31.29 -28.29 1.21
CA ARG A 1037 -30.27 -28.39 2.25
C ARG A 1037 -29.58 -27.05 2.52
N ASN A 1038 -29.07 -26.89 3.73
CA ASN A 1038 -28.04 -25.91 4.08
C ASN A 1038 -26.67 -26.56 3.82
N PHE A 1039 -25.66 -25.77 3.49
CA PHE A 1039 -24.29 -26.20 3.21
C PHE A 1039 -23.35 -25.62 4.26
N ARG A 1040 -22.27 -26.30 4.62
CA ARG A 1040 -21.19 -25.70 5.41
C ARG A 1040 -20.39 -24.70 4.56
N ARG A 1041 -19.69 -23.75 5.20
CA ARG A 1041 -18.81 -22.79 4.51
C ARG A 1041 -17.68 -23.49 3.73
N GLU A 1042 -17.20 -24.62 4.23
CA GLU A 1042 -16.17 -25.43 3.58
C GLU A 1042 -16.70 -26.04 2.25
N GLU A 1043 -17.92 -26.57 2.24
CA GLU A 1043 -18.55 -27.18 1.05
C GLU A 1043 -18.76 -26.18 -0.10
N LEU A 1044 -18.90 -24.89 0.22
CA LEU A 1044 -19.16 -23.83 -0.75
C LEU A 1044 -17.92 -22.97 -1.09
N ASN A 1045 -16.72 -23.30 -0.59
CA ASN A 1045 -15.55 -22.41 -0.69
C ASN A 1045 -15.85 -20.98 -0.19
N LEU A 1046 -16.45 -20.88 1.01
CA LEU A 1046 -16.85 -19.61 1.65
C LEU A 1046 -16.13 -19.39 3.00
N VAL A 1047 -14.96 -20.01 3.18
CA VAL A 1047 -14.11 -19.81 4.38
C VAL A 1047 -13.23 -18.57 4.19
N LEU A 1048 -12.22 -18.64 3.29
CA LEU A 1048 -11.33 -17.52 2.96
C LEU A 1048 -11.85 -16.67 1.79
N ASN A 1049 -12.57 -17.29 0.86
CA ASN A 1049 -13.31 -16.61 -0.20
C ASN A 1049 -14.67 -16.12 0.30
N SER A 1050 -15.15 -15.03 -0.30
CA SER A 1050 -16.50 -14.47 -0.12
C SER A 1050 -17.17 -14.11 -1.45
N GLN A 1051 -16.47 -14.26 -2.57
CA GLN A 1051 -16.97 -13.89 -3.89
C GLN A 1051 -17.75 -15.02 -4.54
N PHE A 1052 -18.73 -14.63 -5.36
CA PHE A 1052 -19.49 -15.52 -6.21
C PHE A 1052 -19.93 -14.79 -7.50
N LYS A 1053 -20.40 -15.58 -8.48
CA LYS A 1053 -21.15 -15.11 -9.66
C LYS A 1053 -22.18 -16.16 -10.03
N LEU A 1054 -23.36 -15.74 -10.47
CA LEU A 1054 -24.30 -16.63 -11.16
C LEU A 1054 -24.08 -16.47 -12.66
N GLU A 1055 -23.55 -17.50 -13.31
CA GLU A 1055 -23.50 -17.58 -14.76
C GLU A 1055 -24.89 -17.96 -15.28
N CYS A 1056 -25.54 -17.02 -15.95
CA CYS A 1056 -26.86 -17.22 -16.53
C CYS A 1056 -27.15 -16.25 -17.69
N ASP A 1057 -28.01 -16.68 -18.60
CA ASP A 1057 -28.56 -15.89 -19.70
C ASP A 1057 -30.09 -15.81 -19.60
N GLY A 1058 -30.70 -14.72 -20.10
CA GLY A 1058 -32.14 -14.56 -20.17
C GLY A 1058 -32.68 -13.18 -19.79
N THR A 1059 -34.01 -13.09 -19.72
CA THR A 1059 -34.79 -11.85 -19.54
C THR A 1059 -35.51 -11.76 -18.19
N LEU A 1060 -35.40 -12.78 -17.32
CA LEU A 1060 -36.08 -12.81 -16.03
C LEU A 1060 -35.31 -12.00 -14.97
N ASP A 1061 -35.90 -10.89 -14.52
CA ASP A 1061 -35.38 -10.12 -13.37
C ASP A 1061 -35.24 -11.04 -12.15
N THR A 1062 -34.00 -11.17 -11.67
CA THR A 1062 -33.60 -12.17 -10.69
C THR A 1062 -32.53 -11.61 -9.76
N MET A 1063 -32.64 -11.92 -8.47
CA MET A 1063 -31.59 -11.71 -7.49
C MET A 1063 -31.15 -13.04 -6.87
N THR A 1064 -29.85 -13.20 -6.65
CA THR A 1064 -29.33 -14.26 -5.78
C THR A 1064 -29.58 -13.93 -4.32
N VAL A 1065 -29.73 -14.97 -3.49
CA VAL A 1065 -29.95 -14.86 -2.04
C VAL A 1065 -29.04 -15.84 -1.33
N PHE A 1066 -28.27 -15.35 -0.35
CA PHE A 1066 -27.48 -16.16 0.56
C PHE A 1066 -27.95 -15.89 1.98
N GLU A 1067 -28.40 -16.92 2.68
CA GLU A 1067 -28.76 -16.86 4.09
C GLU A 1067 -27.63 -17.47 4.94
N PHE A 1068 -27.21 -16.73 5.97
CA PHE A 1068 -26.11 -17.10 6.86
C PHE A 1068 -26.67 -17.58 8.20
N GLN A 1069 -26.21 -18.73 8.67
CA GLN A 1069 -26.74 -19.44 9.83
C GLN A 1069 -25.62 -19.83 10.80
N ASP A 1070 -25.92 -19.83 12.09
CA ASP A 1070 -25.01 -20.24 13.16
C ASP A 1070 -24.86 -21.77 13.24
N LYS A 1071 -24.08 -22.24 14.23
CA LYS A 1071 -23.84 -23.67 14.48
C LYS A 1071 -25.13 -24.47 14.73
N ASP A 1072 -26.18 -23.81 15.22
CA ASP A 1072 -27.47 -24.41 15.61
C ASP A 1072 -28.50 -24.29 14.46
N GLY A 1073 -28.07 -23.81 13.28
CA GLY A 1073 -28.90 -23.66 12.07
C GLY A 1073 -29.80 -22.42 12.07
N LYS A 1074 -29.69 -21.54 13.07
CA LYS A 1074 -30.52 -20.33 13.19
C LYS A 1074 -29.94 -19.21 12.34
N LYS A 1075 -30.81 -18.48 11.65
CA LYS A 1075 -30.46 -17.35 10.78
C LYS A 1075 -29.80 -16.21 11.56
N ILE A 1076 -28.56 -15.88 11.20
CA ILE A 1076 -27.82 -14.69 11.66
C ILE A 1076 -28.12 -13.50 10.74
N ALA A 1077 -27.95 -13.71 9.42
CA ALA A 1077 -27.94 -12.64 8.44
C ALA A 1077 -28.36 -13.15 7.04
N HIS A 1078 -28.42 -12.26 6.05
CA HIS A 1078 -28.55 -12.63 4.65
C HIS A 1078 -27.95 -11.56 3.72
N SER A 1079 -27.68 -11.95 2.49
CA SER A 1079 -27.26 -11.07 1.39
C SER A 1079 -28.17 -11.32 0.18
N MET A 1080 -28.61 -10.24 -0.48
CA MET A 1080 -29.28 -10.28 -1.77
C MET A 1080 -28.48 -9.46 -2.77
N ASN A 1081 -28.25 -9.98 -3.97
CA ASN A 1081 -27.46 -9.32 -5.01
C ASN A 1081 -28.09 -9.62 -6.39
N LYS A 1082 -27.79 -8.82 -7.41
CA LYS A 1082 -28.30 -9.07 -8.78
C LYS A 1082 -27.65 -10.32 -9.40
N ILE A 1083 -28.05 -10.63 -10.64
CA ILE A 1083 -27.38 -11.59 -11.52
C ILE A 1083 -26.48 -10.85 -12.53
N GLY A 1084 -25.51 -11.56 -13.12
CA GLY A 1084 -24.58 -11.03 -14.13
C GLY A 1084 -23.17 -10.73 -13.60
N ASP A 1085 -23.06 -9.85 -12.61
CA ASP A 1085 -21.77 -9.39 -12.06
C ASP A 1085 -21.17 -10.33 -10.98
N HIS A 1086 -19.90 -10.09 -10.65
CA HIS A 1086 -19.28 -10.65 -9.45
C HIS A 1086 -19.70 -9.89 -8.18
N HIS A 1087 -19.96 -10.63 -7.10
CA HIS A 1087 -20.48 -10.07 -5.86
C HIS A 1087 -19.77 -10.65 -4.63
N ALA A 1088 -19.45 -9.80 -3.65
CA ALA A 1088 -18.75 -10.17 -2.41
C ALA A 1088 -19.69 -10.19 -1.20
N LEU A 1089 -19.79 -11.36 -0.56
CA LEU A 1089 -20.67 -11.65 0.57
C LEU A 1089 -20.13 -11.10 1.90
N ALA A 1090 -21.03 -10.50 2.70
CA ALA A 1090 -20.74 -10.16 4.09
C ALA A 1090 -21.06 -11.35 5.00
N ILE A 1091 -20.14 -12.31 5.05
CA ILE A 1091 -20.31 -13.53 5.85
C ILE A 1091 -19.99 -13.20 7.33
N PRO A 1092 -20.92 -13.38 8.28
CA PRO A 1092 -20.63 -13.18 9.70
C PRO A 1092 -19.56 -14.15 10.21
N GLU A 1093 -18.75 -13.72 11.17
CA GLU A 1093 -17.66 -14.53 11.73
C GLU A 1093 -18.14 -15.88 12.27
N HIS A 1094 -19.23 -15.88 13.05
CA HIS A 1094 -19.84 -17.08 13.64
C HIS A 1094 -20.76 -17.86 12.67
N CYS A 1095 -20.75 -17.54 11.38
CA CYS A 1095 -21.49 -18.29 10.37
C CYS A 1095 -20.85 -19.67 10.18
N VAL A 1096 -21.65 -20.73 10.32
CA VAL A 1096 -21.24 -22.13 10.06
C VAL A 1096 -21.92 -22.67 8.81
N TYR A 1097 -23.22 -22.38 8.66
CA TYR A 1097 -24.04 -22.86 7.55
C TYR A 1097 -24.50 -21.72 6.65
N VAL A 1098 -24.65 -22.03 5.36
CA VAL A 1098 -25.07 -21.12 4.30
C VAL A 1098 -26.18 -21.81 3.50
N ARG A 1099 -27.29 -21.10 3.26
CA ARG A 1099 -28.38 -21.57 2.39
C ARG A 1099 -28.48 -20.67 1.18
N PHE A 1100 -28.36 -21.25 -0.01
CA PHE A 1100 -28.50 -20.53 -1.27
C PHE A 1100 -29.96 -20.46 -1.73
N GLY A 1101 -30.30 -19.42 -2.46
CA GLY A 1101 -31.59 -19.26 -3.11
C GLY A 1101 -31.59 -18.14 -4.15
N MET A 1102 -32.75 -17.92 -4.75
CA MET A 1102 -33.00 -16.87 -5.72
C MET A 1102 -34.37 -16.22 -5.46
N LYS A 1103 -34.45 -14.92 -5.74
CA LYS A 1103 -35.70 -14.17 -5.83
C LYS A 1103 -35.97 -13.93 -7.31
N LEU A 1104 -37.04 -14.52 -7.84
CA LEU A 1104 -37.49 -14.38 -9.22
C LEU A 1104 -38.58 -13.31 -9.27
N LEU A 1105 -38.52 -12.36 -10.21
CA LEU A 1105 -39.44 -11.23 -10.32
C LEU A 1105 -40.07 -11.15 -11.72
N SER A 1106 -41.38 -10.90 -11.79
CA SER A 1106 -42.14 -10.70 -13.03
C SER A 1106 -42.03 -11.88 -14.03
N ALA A 1107 -42.54 -11.70 -15.26
CA ALA A 1107 -42.48 -12.71 -16.31
C ALA A 1107 -41.16 -12.63 -17.10
N GLY A 1108 -40.64 -13.78 -17.54
CA GLY A 1108 -39.36 -13.88 -18.24
C GLY A 1108 -38.80 -15.30 -18.26
N ARG A 1109 -37.62 -15.47 -18.86
CA ARG A 1109 -36.88 -16.75 -18.85
C ARG A 1109 -35.46 -16.55 -18.32
N LEU A 1110 -34.91 -17.58 -17.69
CA LEU A 1110 -33.51 -17.65 -17.27
C LEU A 1110 -32.96 -19.04 -17.59
N SER A 1111 -31.71 -19.11 -18.03
CA SER A 1111 -30.93 -20.35 -18.15
C SER A 1111 -29.65 -20.18 -17.34
N ILE A 1112 -29.45 -21.01 -16.32
CA ILE A 1112 -28.32 -20.95 -15.39
C ILE A 1112 -27.35 -22.07 -15.73
N SER A 1113 -26.11 -21.74 -16.10
CA SER A 1113 -25.04 -22.72 -16.31
C SER A 1113 -24.33 -23.09 -15.02
N ARG A 1114 -24.05 -22.11 -14.14
CA ARG A 1114 -23.24 -22.32 -12.93
C ARG A 1114 -23.48 -21.25 -11.85
N LEU A 1115 -23.46 -21.66 -10.58
CA LEU A 1115 -23.13 -20.79 -9.46
C LEU A 1115 -21.65 -20.95 -9.14
N VAL A 1116 -20.86 -19.94 -9.48
CA VAL A 1116 -19.42 -19.85 -9.23
C VAL A 1116 -19.20 -19.34 -7.82
N LEU A 1117 -18.35 -19.99 -7.03
CA LEU A 1117 -18.08 -19.66 -5.63
C LEU A 1117 -16.58 -19.45 -5.44
N GLY A 1118 -16.12 -18.32 -5.97
CA GLY A 1118 -14.73 -17.87 -5.99
C GLY A 1118 -14.64 -16.50 -6.67
N THR A 1119 -13.46 -15.90 -6.64
CA THR A 1119 -13.07 -15.00 -7.73
C THR A 1119 -13.06 -15.80 -9.03
N ALA A 1120 -13.64 -15.27 -10.10
CA ALA A 1120 -13.11 -15.61 -11.41
C ALA A 1120 -11.82 -14.79 -11.56
N ASN A 1121 -10.69 -15.40 -11.18
CA ASN A 1121 -9.39 -14.84 -11.54
C ASN A 1121 -9.24 -15.07 -13.04
N GLU A 1122 -9.69 -14.07 -13.82
CA GLU A 1122 -9.60 -14.09 -15.27
C GLU A 1122 -8.13 -14.15 -15.69
N THR A 1123 -7.80 -15.07 -16.60
CA THR A 1123 -6.44 -15.22 -17.12
C THR A 1123 -5.95 -13.88 -17.69
N PRO A 1124 -4.84 -13.31 -17.19
CA PRO A 1124 -4.28 -12.07 -17.72
C PRO A 1124 -3.86 -12.28 -19.18
N TYR A 1125 -3.87 -11.22 -20.01
CA TYR A 1125 -3.50 -11.40 -21.42
C TYR A 1125 -2.03 -11.80 -21.59
N ALA A 1126 -1.16 -11.22 -20.77
CA ALA A 1126 0.27 -11.52 -20.71
C ALA A 1126 0.77 -11.24 -19.29
N VAL A 1127 1.80 -11.98 -18.85
CA VAL A 1127 2.52 -11.63 -17.63
C VAL A 1127 3.45 -10.44 -17.93
N ILE A 1128 3.33 -9.40 -17.13
CA ILE A 1128 4.18 -8.21 -17.18
C ILE A 1128 5.39 -8.46 -16.28
N GLY A 1129 6.59 -8.36 -16.84
CA GLY A 1129 7.86 -8.58 -16.14
C GLY A 1129 8.44 -7.30 -15.53
N LYS A 1130 9.14 -7.44 -14.40
CA LYS A 1130 10.01 -6.37 -13.88
C LYS A 1130 11.33 -6.32 -14.66
N SER A 1131 11.80 -7.46 -15.13
CA SER A 1131 13.12 -7.64 -15.74
C SER A 1131 13.03 -8.13 -17.20
N ASN A 1132 14.17 -8.12 -17.90
CA ASN A 1132 14.32 -8.74 -19.22
C ASN A 1132 14.73 -10.23 -19.17
N ASN A 1133 14.69 -10.86 -18.00
CA ASN A 1133 15.07 -12.26 -17.78
C ASN A 1133 13.86 -13.05 -17.25
N LEU A 1134 13.36 -14.04 -18.00
CA LEU A 1134 12.31 -14.94 -17.54
C LEU A 1134 12.89 -16.30 -17.16
N VAL A 1135 12.54 -16.84 -15.99
CA VAL A 1135 12.83 -18.23 -15.64
C VAL A 1135 11.55 -19.06 -15.74
N VAL A 1136 11.55 -20.05 -16.62
CA VAL A 1136 10.40 -20.91 -16.91
C VAL A 1136 10.61 -22.28 -16.28
N SER A 1137 9.66 -22.78 -15.50
CA SER A 1137 9.69 -24.16 -15.00
C SER A 1137 8.31 -24.75 -14.75
N LYS A 1138 8.23 -26.08 -14.65
CA LYS A 1138 6.99 -26.84 -14.46
C LYS A 1138 6.45 -26.83 -13.03
N GLN A 1139 7.28 -26.46 -12.05
CA GLN A 1139 6.88 -26.23 -10.65
C GLN A 1139 7.87 -25.25 -10.00
N TYR A 1140 7.43 -24.61 -8.92
CA TYR A 1140 8.27 -23.76 -8.07
C TYR A 1140 7.82 -23.93 -6.60
N PRO A 1141 8.73 -23.86 -5.60
CA PRO A 1141 8.36 -23.99 -4.19
C PRO A 1141 7.22 -23.05 -3.77
N ASP A 1142 6.39 -23.55 -2.85
CA ASP A 1142 5.28 -22.84 -2.23
C ASP A 1142 5.40 -22.97 -0.71
N TYR A 1143 4.78 -22.07 0.07
CA TYR A 1143 4.83 -22.19 1.54
C TYR A 1143 4.14 -23.48 2.04
N ASP A 1144 3.13 -23.95 1.30
CA ASP A 1144 2.45 -25.23 1.52
C ASP A 1144 3.13 -26.43 0.80
N ASP A 1145 4.17 -26.20 -0.01
CA ASP A 1145 4.84 -27.21 -0.85
C ASP A 1145 6.33 -26.92 -1.04
N LEU A 1146 7.07 -26.84 0.07
CA LEU A 1146 8.46 -26.37 0.15
C LEU A 1146 9.46 -27.18 -0.71
N TYR A 1147 9.25 -28.50 -0.81
CA TYR A 1147 10.29 -29.41 -1.31
C TYR A 1147 10.38 -29.52 -2.83
N LYS A 1148 9.36 -29.10 -3.59
CA LYS A 1148 9.37 -29.25 -5.05
C LYS A 1148 10.19 -28.14 -5.71
N TYR A 1149 11.27 -28.54 -6.40
CA TYR A 1149 12.07 -27.68 -7.28
C TYR A 1149 12.88 -26.59 -6.53
N GLY A 1150 13.21 -26.80 -5.24
CA GLY A 1150 14.00 -25.88 -4.41
C GLY A 1150 15.41 -25.52 -4.95
N PHE A 1151 15.97 -26.33 -5.86
CA PHE A 1151 17.20 -26.00 -6.58
C PHE A 1151 17.02 -24.84 -7.56
N VAL A 1152 15.82 -24.67 -8.16
CA VAL A 1152 15.47 -23.52 -8.99
C VAL A 1152 15.43 -22.27 -8.12
N HIS A 1153 14.69 -22.34 -7.01
CA HIS A 1153 14.59 -21.22 -6.07
C HIS A 1153 15.95 -20.78 -5.50
N SER A 1154 16.80 -21.74 -5.10
CA SER A 1154 18.15 -21.45 -4.61
C SER A 1154 19.03 -20.73 -5.65
N ARG A 1155 18.87 -21.05 -6.94
CA ARG A 1155 19.54 -20.36 -8.05
C ARG A 1155 19.01 -18.94 -8.23
N LEU A 1156 17.70 -18.73 -8.13
CA LEU A 1156 17.05 -17.41 -8.21
C LEU A 1156 17.48 -16.50 -7.05
N ARG A 1157 17.57 -17.01 -5.81
CA ARG A 1157 18.19 -16.27 -4.68
C ARG A 1157 19.61 -15.83 -5.04
N ARG A 1158 20.44 -16.74 -5.57
CA ARG A 1158 21.83 -16.42 -5.95
C ARG A 1158 21.95 -15.40 -7.09
N TYR A 1159 20.99 -15.37 -8.04
CA TYR A 1159 20.87 -14.34 -9.06
C TYR A 1159 20.55 -12.97 -8.44
N ARG A 1160 19.56 -12.89 -7.54
CA ARG A 1160 19.19 -11.67 -6.82
C ARG A 1160 20.36 -11.09 -6.00
N THR A 1161 21.12 -11.94 -5.32
CA THR A 1161 22.36 -11.57 -4.61
C THR A 1161 23.46 -11.03 -5.55
N ALA A 1162 23.40 -11.34 -6.84
CA ALA A 1162 24.30 -10.83 -7.88
C ALA A 1162 23.70 -9.63 -8.65
N GLY A 1163 22.62 -9.02 -8.16
CA GLY A 1163 21.92 -7.91 -8.83
C GLY A 1163 21.07 -8.31 -10.04
N LEU A 1164 20.94 -9.61 -10.34
CA LEU A 1164 20.21 -10.13 -11.50
C LEU A 1164 18.76 -10.46 -11.14
N VAL A 1165 17.90 -9.44 -11.10
CA VAL A 1165 16.45 -9.65 -11.04
C VAL A 1165 16.00 -10.47 -12.24
N SER A 1166 15.17 -11.48 -11.98
CA SER A 1166 14.59 -12.38 -12.98
C SER A 1166 13.16 -12.71 -12.56
N ASP A 1167 12.19 -12.57 -13.46
CA ASP A 1167 10.81 -12.96 -13.24
C ASP A 1167 10.66 -14.49 -13.35
N VAL A 1168 9.77 -15.10 -12.56
CA VAL A 1168 9.53 -16.55 -12.58
C VAL A 1168 8.15 -16.85 -13.17
N PHE A 1169 8.11 -17.74 -14.16
CA PHE A 1169 6.88 -18.30 -14.72
C PHE A 1169 6.79 -19.81 -14.44
N ARG A 1170 5.83 -20.20 -13.61
CA ARG A 1170 5.45 -21.60 -13.42
C ARG A 1170 4.42 -22.01 -14.47
N VAL A 1171 4.78 -22.98 -15.30
CA VAL A 1171 3.89 -23.59 -16.28
C VAL A 1171 3.03 -24.66 -15.60
N ALA A 1172 1.73 -24.37 -15.43
CA ALA A 1172 0.77 -25.21 -14.73
C ALA A 1172 -0.60 -25.22 -15.46
N GLY A 1173 -1.31 -26.35 -15.42
CA GLY A 1173 -2.50 -26.56 -16.25
C GLY A 1173 -3.76 -25.80 -15.79
N LYS A 1174 -4.12 -25.92 -14.51
CA LYS A 1174 -5.15 -25.08 -13.87
C LYS A 1174 -4.52 -24.34 -12.72
N VAL A 1175 -4.77 -23.04 -12.67
CA VAL A 1175 -4.18 -22.10 -11.71
C VAL A 1175 -5.34 -21.35 -11.06
N THR A 1176 -5.37 -21.30 -9.73
CA THR A 1176 -6.36 -20.50 -8.99
C THR A 1176 -5.86 -19.07 -8.82
N ASN A 1177 -4.64 -18.88 -8.31
CA ASN A 1177 -3.97 -17.58 -8.21
C ASN A 1177 -2.80 -17.52 -9.18
N HIS A 1178 -2.83 -16.58 -10.12
CA HIS A 1178 -1.76 -16.36 -11.09
C HIS A 1178 -0.49 -15.80 -10.45
N TYR A 1179 -0.59 -15.07 -9.34
CA TYR A 1179 0.55 -14.41 -8.72
C TYR A 1179 0.64 -14.73 -7.23
N ARG A 1180 1.86 -15.06 -6.79
CA ARG A 1180 2.25 -15.11 -5.38
C ARG A 1180 3.72 -14.73 -5.21
N GLU A 1181 4.19 -14.79 -3.98
CA GLU A 1181 5.60 -14.69 -3.61
C GLU A 1181 6.06 -16.02 -2.98
N PHE A 1182 7.38 -16.27 -2.98
CA PHE A 1182 8.04 -17.26 -2.13
C PHE A 1182 9.47 -16.81 -1.80
N GLU A 1183 9.81 -16.69 -0.52
CA GLU A 1183 11.07 -16.13 0.00
C GLU A 1183 11.47 -14.83 -0.73
N GLY A 1184 10.49 -13.90 -0.81
CA GLY A 1184 10.64 -12.60 -1.43
C GLY A 1184 10.79 -12.63 -2.96
N ILE A 1185 10.61 -13.77 -3.62
CA ILE A 1185 10.67 -13.92 -5.09
C ILE A 1185 9.26 -14.05 -5.65
N ASP A 1186 8.90 -13.18 -6.60
CA ASP A 1186 7.60 -13.20 -7.25
C ASP A 1186 7.48 -14.39 -8.22
N VAL A 1187 6.38 -15.13 -8.13
CA VAL A 1187 6.06 -16.27 -8.98
C VAL A 1187 4.76 -16.01 -9.72
N ALA A 1188 4.86 -15.85 -11.04
CA ALA A 1188 3.71 -15.94 -11.94
C ALA A 1188 3.41 -17.42 -12.22
N SER A 1189 2.15 -17.76 -12.44
CA SER A 1189 1.65 -19.10 -12.78
C SER A 1189 0.67 -19.01 -13.93
N GLY A 1190 0.85 -19.84 -14.95
CA GLY A 1190 0.01 -19.83 -16.14
C GLY A 1190 0.18 -21.10 -16.96
N ASP A 1191 -0.65 -21.25 -17.98
CA ASP A 1191 -0.56 -22.35 -18.92
C ASP A 1191 0.43 -22.03 -20.07
N HIS A 1192 0.39 -22.81 -21.15
CA HIS A 1192 1.24 -22.63 -22.32
C HIS A 1192 0.76 -21.48 -23.21
N ALA A 1193 -0.55 -21.23 -23.30
CA ALA A 1193 -1.10 -20.10 -24.02
C ALA A 1193 -0.72 -18.77 -23.35
N LEU A 1194 -0.79 -18.68 -22.02
CA LEU A 1194 -0.32 -17.51 -21.28
C LEU A 1194 1.21 -17.36 -21.38
N LEU A 1195 2.00 -18.44 -21.36
CA LEU A 1195 3.44 -18.34 -21.61
C LEU A 1195 3.73 -17.79 -23.02
N HIS A 1196 3.02 -18.28 -24.03
CA HIS A 1196 3.16 -17.82 -25.41
C HIS A 1196 2.79 -16.34 -25.56
N ALA A 1197 1.63 -15.91 -25.05
CA ALA A 1197 1.23 -14.51 -25.07
C ALA A 1197 2.19 -13.61 -24.27
N THR A 1198 2.75 -14.12 -23.18
CA THR A 1198 3.81 -13.45 -22.40
C THR A 1198 5.08 -13.22 -23.22
N LEU A 1199 5.60 -14.24 -23.91
CA LEU A 1199 6.79 -14.08 -24.78
C LEU A 1199 6.50 -13.17 -25.98
N LYS A 1200 5.29 -13.23 -26.55
CA LYS A 1200 4.85 -12.39 -27.67
C LYS A 1200 4.93 -10.88 -27.40
N THR A 1201 4.92 -10.45 -26.14
CA THR A 1201 5.12 -9.03 -25.77
C THR A 1201 6.53 -8.49 -26.05
N GLY A 1202 7.53 -9.35 -26.27
CA GLY A 1202 8.93 -8.94 -26.47
C GLY A 1202 9.66 -8.41 -25.23
N GLN A 1203 9.02 -8.44 -24.05
CA GLN A 1203 9.61 -7.98 -22.78
C GLN A 1203 10.91 -8.71 -22.42
N PHE A 1204 10.92 -10.03 -22.61
CA PHE A 1204 11.99 -10.90 -22.12
C PHE A 1204 13.01 -11.14 -23.22
N ARG A 1205 14.25 -10.67 -23.01
CA ARG A 1205 15.38 -10.85 -23.92
C ARG A 1205 16.20 -12.10 -23.60
N LYS A 1206 16.03 -12.67 -22.40
CA LYS A 1206 16.60 -13.95 -21.98
C LYS A 1206 15.52 -14.82 -21.37
N VAL A 1207 15.48 -16.10 -21.74
CA VAL A 1207 14.56 -17.10 -21.18
C VAL A 1207 15.38 -18.29 -20.69
N LEU A 1208 15.26 -18.62 -19.40
CA LEU A 1208 16.03 -19.66 -18.73
C LEU A 1208 15.08 -20.79 -18.31
N ILE A 1209 15.17 -21.93 -18.99
CA ILE A 1209 14.21 -23.03 -18.85
C ILE A 1209 14.78 -24.10 -17.91
N HIS A 1210 13.95 -24.57 -17.00
CA HIS A 1210 14.22 -25.68 -16.08
C HIS A 1210 13.15 -26.77 -16.25
N ILE A 1211 13.57 -27.99 -16.59
CA ILE A 1211 12.68 -29.11 -16.95
C ILE A 1211 11.85 -28.79 -18.21
N LEU A 1212 12.53 -28.72 -19.36
CA LEU A 1212 11.89 -28.58 -20.67
C LEU A 1212 11.01 -29.80 -20.98
N ASP A 1213 9.87 -29.57 -21.62
CA ASP A 1213 9.08 -30.61 -22.28
C ASP A 1213 8.58 -30.13 -23.65
N ASP A 1214 7.94 -31.04 -24.40
CA ASP A 1214 7.43 -30.80 -25.75
C ASP A 1214 6.53 -29.56 -25.84
N LYS A 1215 5.72 -29.28 -24.82
CA LYS A 1215 4.75 -28.16 -24.82
C LYS A 1215 5.41 -26.82 -24.52
N ILE A 1216 6.39 -26.80 -23.62
CA ILE A 1216 7.23 -25.62 -23.39
C ILE A 1216 8.09 -25.35 -24.64
N TRP A 1217 8.63 -26.40 -25.27
CA TRP A 1217 9.36 -26.28 -26.53
C TRP A 1217 8.49 -25.75 -27.67
N ASP A 1218 7.27 -26.25 -27.82
CA ASP A 1218 6.31 -25.79 -28.83
C ASP A 1218 5.95 -24.31 -28.70
N VAL A 1219 6.04 -23.74 -27.50
CA VAL A 1219 5.88 -22.29 -27.29
C VAL A 1219 7.18 -21.53 -27.56
N VAL A 1220 8.32 -22.05 -27.13
CA VAL A 1220 9.59 -21.32 -27.09
C VAL A 1220 10.33 -21.30 -28.44
N LYS A 1221 10.17 -22.35 -29.26
CA LYS A 1221 10.86 -22.47 -30.57
C LYS A 1221 10.61 -21.28 -31.51
N ASP A 1222 9.41 -20.68 -31.43
CA ASP A 1222 8.98 -19.55 -32.27
C ASP A 1222 9.72 -18.23 -31.93
N TYR A 1223 10.50 -18.19 -30.84
CA TYR A 1223 11.18 -17.00 -30.32
C TYR A 1223 12.71 -17.05 -30.45
N LEU A 1224 13.27 -18.11 -31.05
CA LEU A 1224 14.72 -18.39 -31.12
C LEU A 1224 15.55 -17.27 -31.77
N GLU A 1225 15.00 -16.55 -32.75
CA GLU A 1225 15.71 -15.46 -33.44
C GLU A 1225 15.87 -14.20 -32.58
N ASN A 1226 14.90 -13.92 -31.72
CA ASN A 1226 14.76 -12.63 -31.02
C ASN A 1226 15.04 -12.71 -29.51
N THR A 1227 15.16 -13.93 -28.96
CA THR A 1227 15.24 -14.21 -27.52
C THR A 1227 16.37 -15.18 -27.21
N LYS A 1228 17.27 -14.83 -26.29
CA LYS A 1228 18.36 -15.74 -25.87
C LYS A 1228 17.83 -16.80 -24.91
N ILE A 1229 17.60 -18.01 -25.44
CA ILE A 1229 17.06 -19.15 -24.71
C ILE A 1229 18.20 -20.00 -24.14
N PHE A 1230 18.16 -20.25 -22.83
CA PHE A 1230 19.09 -21.08 -22.08
C PHE A 1230 18.32 -22.26 -21.47
N ILE A 1231 18.71 -23.49 -21.79
CA ILE A 1231 18.05 -24.69 -21.27
C ILE A 1231 18.95 -25.34 -20.21
N TRP A 1232 18.49 -25.37 -18.98
CA TRP A 1232 19.14 -26.11 -17.89
C TRP A 1232 18.59 -27.53 -17.88
N VAL A 1233 19.45 -28.49 -18.21
CA VAL A 1233 19.10 -29.92 -18.30
C VAL A 1233 19.43 -30.62 -16.98
N HIS A 1234 18.43 -31.25 -16.35
CA HIS A 1234 18.53 -31.88 -15.02
C HIS A 1234 18.49 -33.42 -15.07
N GLY A 1235 18.80 -34.01 -16.23
CA GLY A 1235 18.86 -35.46 -16.44
C GLY A 1235 17.50 -36.12 -16.70
N SER A 1236 16.41 -35.62 -16.10
CA SER A 1236 15.05 -36.11 -16.32
C SER A 1236 14.54 -35.91 -17.75
N GLU A 1237 15.06 -34.86 -18.40
CA GLU A 1237 14.78 -34.45 -19.78
C GLU A 1237 15.69 -35.16 -20.79
N ILE A 1238 16.74 -35.86 -20.29
CA ILE A 1238 17.68 -36.58 -21.14
C ILE A 1238 17.07 -37.93 -21.52
N GLN A 1239 16.80 -38.14 -22.80
CA GLN A 1239 16.41 -39.45 -23.32
C GLN A 1239 17.46 -40.50 -22.92
N HIS A 1240 17.03 -41.45 -22.09
CA HIS A 1240 17.84 -42.58 -21.62
C HIS A 1240 18.56 -43.29 -22.77
N TRP A 1241 19.82 -43.71 -22.58
CA TRP A 1241 20.68 -44.20 -23.67
C TRP A 1241 20.03 -45.34 -24.50
N LYS A 1242 19.46 -46.36 -23.84
CA LYS A 1242 18.65 -47.46 -24.44
C LYS A 1242 17.45 -47.03 -25.30
N ARG A 1243 17.13 -45.73 -25.40
CA ARG A 1243 16.06 -45.17 -26.23
C ARG A 1243 16.57 -44.23 -27.33
N ARG A 1244 17.89 -44.12 -27.52
CA ARG A 1244 18.52 -43.32 -28.57
C ARG A 1244 18.37 -43.97 -29.94
N SER A 1245 18.35 -43.17 -31.00
CA SER A 1245 18.18 -43.62 -32.38
C SER A 1245 19.22 -44.64 -32.86
N PHE A 1246 20.45 -44.59 -32.34
CA PHE A 1246 21.52 -45.51 -32.73
C PHE A 1246 21.35 -46.94 -32.18
N GLU A 1247 20.73 -47.12 -31.00
CA GLU A 1247 20.39 -48.45 -30.45
C GLU A 1247 19.44 -49.20 -31.38
N PHE A 1248 18.52 -48.46 -32.02
CA PHE A 1248 17.49 -48.99 -32.91
C PHE A 1248 17.95 -49.25 -34.35
N LYS A 1249 19.20 -48.92 -34.71
CA LYS A 1249 19.67 -48.88 -36.11
C LYS A 1249 19.49 -50.21 -36.87
N ASN A 1250 19.56 -51.33 -36.15
CA ASN A 1250 19.47 -52.68 -36.71
C ASN A 1250 18.19 -53.44 -36.27
N MET A 1251 17.18 -52.74 -35.75
CA MET A 1251 15.96 -53.34 -35.18
C MET A 1251 14.74 -53.12 -36.09
N SER A 1252 13.84 -54.10 -36.14
CA SER A 1252 12.53 -53.96 -36.79
C SER A 1252 11.62 -52.99 -36.02
N ALA A 1253 10.60 -52.44 -36.70
CA ALA A 1253 9.67 -51.50 -36.11
C ALA A 1253 8.97 -52.04 -34.84
N ASP A 1254 8.67 -53.34 -34.79
CA ASP A 1254 8.05 -53.98 -33.63
C ASP A 1254 9.02 -54.22 -32.47
N GLU A 1255 10.31 -54.48 -32.73
CA GLU A 1255 11.34 -54.54 -31.70
C GLU A 1255 11.58 -53.17 -31.07
N VAL A 1256 11.69 -52.12 -31.90
CA VAL A 1256 11.76 -50.72 -31.45
C VAL A 1256 10.53 -50.34 -30.63
N LYS A 1257 9.34 -50.80 -31.04
CA LYS A 1257 8.08 -50.58 -30.30
C LYS A 1257 8.05 -51.31 -28.97
N ARG A 1258 8.49 -52.56 -28.91
CA ARG A 1258 8.65 -53.33 -27.65
C ARG A 1258 9.64 -52.65 -26.71
N GLN A 1259 10.82 -52.27 -27.19
CA GLN A 1259 11.88 -51.67 -26.36
C GLN A 1259 11.57 -50.22 -25.92
N LYS A 1260 10.74 -49.49 -26.68
CA LYS A 1260 10.20 -48.19 -26.25
C LYS A 1260 9.06 -48.32 -25.25
N THR A 1261 8.26 -49.40 -25.30
CA THR A 1261 7.15 -49.62 -24.36
C THR A 1261 7.70 -49.86 -22.95
N PRO A 1262 7.30 -49.08 -21.92
CA PRO A 1262 7.68 -49.38 -20.55
C PRO A 1262 7.01 -50.67 -20.09
N VAL A 1263 7.77 -51.59 -19.51
CA VAL A 1263 7.22 -52.63 -18.63
C VAL A 1263 6.58 -51.90 -17.44
N ARG A 1264 5.39 -52.36 -17.03
CA ARG A 1264 4.49 -51.65 -16.12
C ARG A 1264 4.80 -51.95 -14.66
#